data_AF-A0A2K6VG73-F1
#
_entry.id   AF-A0A2K6VG73-F1
#
_cell.length_a   1.000
_cell.length_b   1.000
_cell.length_c   1.000
_cell.angle_alpha   90.00
_cell.angle_beta   90.00
_cell.angle_gamma   90.00
#
_symmetry.space_group_name_H-M   'P 1'
#
loop_
_entity.id
_entity.type
_entity.pdbx_description
1 polymer ?
#
loop_
_entity_poly.entity_id
_entity_poly.type
_entity_poly.pdbx_seq_one_letter_code
_entity_poly.pdbx_strand_id
1 'polypeptide(L)'
;MRAIWVLGGVLLCGAMIVQVASEMPKLLVVTVATEETDGLRRLKRTADANDIRLEVFGMGEEWQGGDTRIEQGGGQKIRILRKSLEKYKDMNDLIILFVDAYDVIFLGNEEQILRKFFTFFDGFRVVFSSESFCWPNRDLAPKYPLVNFGYRYLNSGIFMGFAPEIWNLISYKDVEENDDDQLYYTYLYLDEQIRLSLKMTLDSMSVLFQNLNGASNDVKLEISDERSRTYFIYNLIYNTYPLVIHGNGPSKLHLNHLANYIDPLRTATAKTQSTSMDLEKINLPRLFLSIIIAKPIPFIREFFENIRKLAYADELIDLYVYCNQKFLEKEVSDFVENVKGRYRSLLYDESNTKMGEREARAFSLKQSLLLGNEYLVMIDGDVHLNNSEALLFMVRIIKQKNPGIFAPLVGQLHKLFTNFWGAIASNGYYARSDNYLNIIDRKEMGIWNVPYIGSILVIAKEKLKSLSNAYYYDKKLDPDMSFCSFARDKGHFLYLDNSHYYGFLVVSEDIESSKVHPDMYQIFNNKELWEKRYIHPNYFAALNGSTPILEICQDVYDFPLMSERFCAELIEECEYYGKWSDGKHKDERLVGGYENVPTRDIHMKQIDFERHWLYMLDKYVRPIQEKLFIGYYKQPVESVMMFVVRYKPEEQASLRPHHDASTYSIDVALNKRGVDYQGGGVHFLRYNCTFDADVVGHSMIFPGRLTHLHEASSMAIYSLVIWLVIFVSSSLTDKCDSSVYKLIIFALSNSNNDALERLRCSTERYNIDFKIFDFGRSSTSWHESRKNIGKLLRMLTAELNIFGASNSTILLIIDGFDAIIASDENDIICQFLNACSNCRALLTSKMISKQDEVRSVALIGFVPNILNVLHFVGSQDDKVLSYSSLYSDNSVNTLGLTFDVKRILFQNIDNASSEVMLSFHDNGDAYVHNFLRNTHPSIILGSSKRSQLLNYLGNYIGKAWSAENGYLQCGVSCLLRTSKNTWPSVTLALFIAKPIPFVREFLATVSYITYPTSKIDLYIYNNQKYNNKDVEEFVKNAKKLYRTVEYISSDTELDEREARKAALIFTKKASNDFVFMLDGDVHLIIPETLQFLVETATVGKFNIIAPLLTLHGKLFSNFWGALDNNGYYSRSEDYIEIVDGKRVGIWNVPYISKAVLINKDKVKMLENSYTFNVMVDADMSFCEYARAMGYFMYVVNQRYYGFLVDAENFVNSNERLHPEMYEIFNNRHIWEQRYIHPKYYEALNSRDIPQPCPDVYDYPLISENFTKELIEEMEHYGHWSSGKNRDDRLASGYENVPTVDIHMYQINFEKEWLYFLDEYVRPMQEKLFIGYYQKPVEARMIFVVRYNRNEQFSLRTHHDASTYTVDISLNKRDRDYEGGGVHYVRYNCTIPANQIGYAAMFPGRLTHLHESLPVTSGTRYVAVSFLNP
;
A
#
# COMPACT_ATOMS: atom_id res chain seq x y z
N MET A 1 -40.17 -7.92 -35.08
CA MET A 1 -41.43 -8.70 -34.94
C MET A 1 -41.10 -10.15 -35.23
N ARG A 2 -41.33 -11.14 -34.35
CA ARG A 2 -41.32 -11.21 -32.88
C ARG A 2 -41.53 -12.69 -32.54
N ALA A 3 -40.49 -13.30 -31.96
CA ALA A 3 -40.38 -14.52 -31.15
C ALA A 3 -41.61 -15.46 -31.04
N ILE A 4 -41.48 -16.73 -31.47
CA ILE A 4 -42.13 -18.00 -31.00
C ILE A 4 -41.76 -19.11 -32.02
N TRP A 5 -40.70 -19.93 -31.82
CA TRP A 5 -40.49 -21.21 -32.57
C TRP A 5 -39.45 -22.20 -31.94
N VAL A 6 -39.10 -22.10 -30.64
CA VAL A 6 -38.14 -23.05 -29.98
C VAL A 6 -38.77 -23.81 -28.79
N LEU A 7 -40.10 -23.98 -28.80
CA LEU A 7 -40.87 -24.70 -27.76
C LEU A 7 -41.21 -26.18 -28.11
N GLY A 8 -40.42 -26.84 -28.96
CA GLY A 8 -40.74 -28.20 -29.46
C GLY A 8 -39.74 -29.33 -29.16
N GLY A 9 -38.54 -29.05 -28.61
CA GLY A 9 -37.48 -30.06 -28.44
C GLY A 9 -37.02 -30.33 -27.01
N VAL A 10 -37.46 -29.52 -26.03
CA VAL A 10 -36.98 -29.58 -24.63
C VAL A 10 -37.96 -30.37 -23.72
N LEU A 11 -39.02 -30.96 -24.29
CA LEU A 11 -40.03 -31.76 -23.57
C LEU A 11 -40.10 -33.23 -24.04
N LEU A 12 -39.16 -33.70 -24.88
CA LEU A 12 -39.12 -35.09 -25.38
C LEU A 12 -37.85 -35.90 -25.01
N CYS A 13 -36.89 -35.32 -24.27
CA CYS A 13 -35.92 -36.09 -23.45
C CYS A 13 -36.34 -36.21 -21.97
N GLY A 14 -37.48 -35.62 -21.59
CA GLY A 14 -38.05 -35.67 -20.25
C GLY A 14 -38.90 -36.93 -19.94
N ALA A 15 -38.78 -38.00 -20.74
CA ALA A 15 -39.60 -39.22 -20.57
C ALA A 15 -38.89 -40.56 -20.91
N MET A 16 -37.55 -40.62 -20.97
CA MET A 16 -36.81 -41.88 -21.12
C MET A 16 -35.62 -42.09 -20.15
N ILE A 17 -35.61 -41.39 -19.01
CA ILE A 17 -34.91 -41.87 -17.79
C ILE A 17 -35.97 -42.03 -16.69
N VAL A 18 -36.86 -42.99 -16.91
CA VAL A 18 -37.77 -43.54 -15.89
C VAL A 18 -37.69 -45.05 -16.07
N GLN A 19 -36.64 -45.67 -15.52
CA GLN A 19 -36.51 -47.09 -15.13
C GLN A 19 -35.04 -47.51 -15.00
N VAL A 20 -34.27 -46.85 -14.13
CA VAL A 20 -33.42 -47.53 -13.12
C VAL A 20 -33.30 -46.53 -11.96
N ALA A 21 -34.29 -46.49 -11.08
CA ALA A 21 -34.09 -45.91 -9.76
C ALA A 21 -33.24 -46.91 -8.96
N SER A 22 -31.94 -46.97 -9.24
CA SER A 22 -30.98 -47.48 -8.26
C SER A 22 -30.87 -46.36 -7.23
N GLU A 23 -31.37 -46.59 -6.02
CA GLU A 23 -31.21 -45.67 -4.90
C GLU A 23 -29.75 -45.23 -4.83
N MET A 24 -29.48 -43.93 -4.99
CA MET A 24 -28.12 -43.43 -4.78
C MET A 24 -27.69 -43.79 -3.36
N PRO A 25 -26.45 -44.26 -3.15
CA PRO A 25 -25.92 -44.51 -1.82
C PRO A 25 -26.07 -43.27 -0.94
N LYS A 26 -26.33 -43.48 0.34
CA LYS A 26 -26.43 -42.38 1.30
C LYS A 26 -25.04 -41.83 1.62
N LEU A 27 -24.93 -40.51 1.79
CA LEU A 27 -23.70 -39.87 2.27
C LEU A 27 -23.76 -39.67 3.78
N LEU A 28 -22.72 -40.11 4.49
CA LEU A 28 -22.47 -39.76 5.88
C LEU A 28 -21.19 -38.92 5.94
N VAL A 29 -21.33 -37.64 6.26
CA VAL A 29 -20.17 -36.76 6.47
C VAL A 29 -19.77 -36.82 7.94
N VAL A 30 -18.49 -37.10 8.19
CA VAL A 30 -17.93 -37.26 9.53
C VAL A 30 -16.70 -36.39 9.72
N THR A 31 -16.46 -35.95 10.94
CA THR A 31 -15.26 -35.20 11.32
C THR A 31 -14.81 -35.57 12.73
N VAL A 32 -13.56 -35.27 13.07
CA VAL A 32 -13.04 -35.42 14.44
C VAL A 32 -12.74 -34.05 15.02
N ALA A 33 -13.35 -33.77 16.17
CA ALA A 33 -13.05 -32.59 16.96
C ALA A 33 -13.18 -32.91 18.45
N THR A 34 -12.15 -32.56 19.22
CA THR A 34 -12.12 -32.71 20.68
C THR A 34 -12.83 -31.57 21.40
N GLU A 35 -12.88 -30.39 20.78
CA GLU A 35 -13.48 -29.19 21.34
C GLU A 35 -14.31 -28.44 20.29
N GLU A 36 -15.30 -27.65 20.76
CA GLU A 36 -16.12 -26.83 19.88
C GLU A 36 -15.46 -25.47 19.58
N THR A 37 -14.47 -25.49 18.68
CA THR A 37 -13.75 -24.30 18.21
C THR A 37 -14.58 -23.45 17.22
N ASP A 38 -14.14 -22.22 16.95
CA ASP A 38 -14.82 -21.36 15.96
C ASP A 38 -14.72 -21.93 14.54
N GLY A 39 -13.64 -22.67 14.25
CA GLY A 39 -13.44 -23.44 13.03
C GLY A 39 -14.50 -24.53 12.85
N LEU A 40 -14.75 -25.34 13.88
CA LEU A 40 -15.80 -26.37 13.83
C LEU A 40 -17.20 -25.73 13.68
N ARG A 41 -17.47 -24.62 14.37
CA ARG A 41 -18.73 -23.89 14.23
C ARG A 41 -18.94 -23.39 12.79
N ARG A 42 -17.88 -22.90 12.13
CA ARG A 42 -17.93 -22.55 10.71
C ARG A 42 -18.23 -23.76 9.84
N LEU A 43 -17.53 -24.88 10.05
CA LEU A 43 -17.77 -26.12 9.30
C LEU A 43 -19.25 -26.54 9.40
N LYS A 44 -19.79 -26.61 10.63
CA LYS A 44 -21.21 -26.91 10.88
C LYS A 44 -22.14 -25.96 10.12
N ARG A 45 -21.92 -24.64 10.19
CA ARG A 45 -22.74 -23.65 9.46
C ARG A 45 -22.71 -23.86 7.95
N THR A 46 -21.54 -24.15 7.38
CA THR A 46 -21.43 -24.40 5.94
C THR A 46 -22.01 -25.75 5.55
N ALA A 47 -21.97 -26.75 6.43
CA ALA A 47 -22.65 -28.03 6.22
C ALA A 47 -24.17 -27.85 6.24
N ASP A 48 -24.72 -27.17 7.26
CA ASP A 48 -26.14 -26.88 7.38
C ASP A 48 -26.66 -26.06 6.20
N ALA A 49 -25.89 -25.07 5.72
CA ALA A 49 -26.25 -24.25 4.57
C ALA A 49 -26.29 -25.01 3.24
N ASN A 50 -25.63 -26.16 3.17
CA ASN A 50 -25.60 -27.05 2.01
C ASN A 50 -26.40 -28.34 2.26
N ASP A 51 -27.28 -28.38 3.27
CA ASP A 51 -28.08 -29.55 3.64
C ASP A 51 -27.24 -30.82 3.89
N ILE A 52 -26.02 -30.67 4.42
CA ILE A 52 -25.13 -31.77 4.76
C ILE A 52 -25.26 -32.15 6.24
N ARG A 53 -25.57 -33.42 6.51
CA ARG A 53 -25.54 -33.97 7.86
C ARG A 53 -24.10 -34.31 8.28
N LEU A 54 -23.54 -33.51 9.19
CA LEU A 54 -22.20 -33.69 9.77
C LEU A 54 -22.24 -34.40 11.14
N GLU A 55 -21.62 -35.57 11.28
CA GLU A 55 -21.38 -36.22 12.58
C GLU A 55 -20.00 -35.87 13.13
N VAL A 56 -19.94 -35.33 14.35
CA VAL A 56 -18.69 -34.94 15.02
C VAL A 56 -18.31 -36.00 16.05
N PHE A 57 -17.14 -36.61 15.89
CA PHE A 57 -16.61 -37.60 16.83
C PHE A 57 -15.50 -37.02 17.70
N GLY A 58 -15.31 -37.58 18.90
CA GLY A 58 -14.24 -37.20 19.84
C GLY A 58 -14.56 -36.00 20.75
N MET A 59 -15.74 -35.39 20.64
CA MET A 59 -16.11 -34.20 21.42
C MET A 59 -16.00 -34.47 22.92
N GLY A 60 -15.18 -33.68 23.62
CA GLY A 60 -14.90 -33.81 25.06
C GLY A 60 -13.75 -34.75 25.42
N GLU A 61 -13.13 -35.45 24.47
CA GLU A 61 -11.87 -36.16 24.70
C GLU A 61 -10.69 -35.17 24.74
N GLU A 62 -9.69 -35.44 25.59
CA GLU A 62 -8.46 -34.62 25.61
C GLU A 62 -7.63 -34.88 24.36
N TRP A 63 -7.17 -33.82 23.68
CA TRP A 63 -6.35 -33.97 22.48
C TRP A 63 -4.93 -34.42 22.84
N GLN A 64 -4.58 -35.64 22.43
CA GLN A 64 -3.25 -36.23 22.61
C GLN A 64 -2.51 -36.41 21.28
N GLY A 65 -3.06 -35.87 20.19
CA GLY A 65 -2.50 -35.96 18.85
C GLY A 65 -1.30 -35.06 18.54
N GLY A 66 -0.63 -34.48 19.54
CA GLY A 66 0.47 -33.55 19.35
C GLY A 66 0.05 -32.14 18.91
N ASP A 67 0.99 -31.18 18.89
CA ASP A 67 0.72 -29.83 18.37
C ASP A 67 0.88 -29.80 16.84
N THR A 68 -0.18 -30.20 16.15
CA THR A 68 -0.23 -30.31 14.67
C THR A 68 -0.02 -28.98 13.93
N ARG A 69 0.18 -27.85 14.65
CA ARG A 69 0.58 -26.56 14.08
C ARG A 69 2.07 -26.50 13.78
N ILE A 70 2.90 -27.24 14.53
CA ILE A 70 4.37 -27.17 14.46
C ILE A 70 5.03 -28.54 14.29
N GLU A 71 4.35 -29.62 14.68
CA GLU A 71 4.88 -30.98 14.69
C GLU A 71 3.96 -31.95 13.93
N GLN A 72 4.48 -33.14 13.64
CA GLN A 72 3.69 -34.28 13.16
C GLN A 72 2.70 -34.75 14.23
N GLY A 73 1.59 -35.36 13.82
CA GLY A 73 0.62 -35.91 14.77
C GLY A 73 -0.76 -36.17 14.17
N GLY A 74 -1.78 -36.28 15.02
CA GLY A 74 -3.16 -36.50 14.60
C GLY A 74 -3.62 -37.95 14.58
N GLY A 75 -2.78 -38.93 14.91
CA GLY A 75 -3.12 -40.36 14.98
C GLY A 75 -4.32 -40.67 15.87
N GLN A 76 -4.56 -39.85 16.90
CA GLN A 76 -5.77 -39.88 17.72
C GLN A 76 -7.08 -39.78 16.88
N LYS A 77 -7.07 -39.05 15.75
CA LYS A 77 -8.22 -38.99 14.82
C LYS A 77 -8.58 -40.37 14.28
N ILE A 78 -7.58 -41.17 13.90
CA ILE A 78 -7.78 -42.52 13.35
C ILE A 78 -8.38 -43.43 14.41
N ARG A 79 -7.90 -43.39 15.65
CA ARG A 79 -8.48 -44.13 16.79
C ARG A 79 -9.95 -43.79 17.00
N ILE A 80 -10.27 -42.49 17.03
CA ILE A 80 -11.64 -41.99 17.24
C ILE A 80 -12.56 -42.42 16.08
N LEU A 81 -12.08 -42.30 14.83
CA LEU A 81 -12.79 -42.77 13.64
C LEU A 81 -13.05 -44.28 13.70
N ARG A 82 -12.04 -45.09 14.03
CA ARG A 82 -12.16 -46.55 14.16
C ARG A 82 -13.18 -46.93 15.22
N LYS A 83 -13.19 -46.26 16.38
CA LYS A 83 -14.20 -46.53 17.40
C LYS A 83 -15.61 -46.14 16.94
N SER A 84 -15.76 -45.03 16.23
CA SER A 84 -17.07 -44.44 15.89
C SER A 84 -17.71 -45.06 14.66
N LEU A 85 -16.90 -45.52 13.69
CA LEU A 85 -17.35 -46.06 12.41
C LEU A 85 -17.59 -47.58 12.43
N GLU A 86 -17.28 -48.29 13.53
CA GLU A 86 -17.45 -49.74 13.64
C GLU A 86 -18.87 -50.21 13.32
N LYS A 87 -19.88 -49.44 13.72
CA LYS A 87 -21.29 -49.73 13.45
C LYS A 87 -21.68 -49.67 11.97
N TYR A 88 -20.87 -49.04 11.11
CA TYR A 88 -21.16 -48.85 9.68
C TYR A 88 -20.35 -49.81 8.78
N LYS A 89 -19.47 -50.64 9.35
CA LYS A 89 -18.50 -51.46 8.61
C LYS A 89 -19.10 -52.42 7.57
N ASP A 90 -20.35 -52.84 7.76
CA ASP A 90 -21.05 -53.79 6.89
C ASP A 90 -22.08 -53.12 5.96
N MET A 91 -22.19 -51.77 5.96
CA MET A 91 -23.17 -51.02 5.16
C MET A 91 -22.64 -50.67 3.77
N ASN A 92 -22.90 -51.55 2.79
CA ASN A 92 -22.42 -51.39 1.41
C ASN A 92 -23.06 -50.22 0.63
N ASP A 93 -24.22 -49.74 1.08
CA ASP A 93 -25.00 -48.63 0.49
C ASP A 93 -24.70 -47.27 1.13
N LEU A 94 -23.68 -47.20 2.00
CA LEU A 94 -23.27 -45.99 2.69
C LEU A 94 -21.88 -45.54 2.21
N ILE A 95 -21.79 -44.27 1.83
CA ILE A 95 -20.52 -43.59 1.55
C ILE A 95 -20.19 -42.67 2.73
N ILE A 96 -18.97 -42.76 3.23
CA ILE A 96 -18.44 -41.93 4.30
C ILE A 96 -17.52 -40.87 3.68
N LEU A 97 -17.75 -39.60 3.99
CA LEU A 97 -16.84 -38.49 3.71
C LEU A 97 -16.25 -38.00 5.04
N PHE A 98 -14.97 -38.26 5.27
CA PHE A 98 -14.23 -37.66 6.36
C PHE A 98 -13.68 -36.29 5.95
N VAL A 99 -13.81 -35.30 6.82
CA VAL A 99 -13.17 -33.99 6.71
C VAL A 99 -12.54 -33.59 8.04
N ASP A 100 -11.44 -32.86 8.01
CA ASP A 100 -10.88 -32.16 9.17
C ASP A 100 -11.88 -31.09 9.64
N ALA A 101 -11.85 -30.81 10.95
CA ALA A 101 -12.90 -30.01 11.57
C ALA A 101 -12.68 -28.49 11.43
N TYR A 102 -11.50 -28.01 11.83
CA TYR A 102 -11.33 -26.60 12.20
C TYR A 102 -11.07 -25.67 10.99
N ASP A 103 -10.66 -26.24 9.87
CA ASP A 103 -10.23 -25.52 8.67
C ASP A 103 -10.81 -26.13 7.40
N VAL A 104 -12.05 -26.60 7.47
CA VAL A 104 -12.80 -27.03 6.29
C VAL A 104 -14.08 -26.20 6.15
N ILE A 105 -14.49 -25.97 4.90
CA ILE A 105 -15.82 -25.43 4.54
C ILE A 105 -16.43 -26.23 3.39
N PHE A 106 -17.76 -26.31 3.36
CA PHE A 106 -18.54 -26.91 2.27
C PHE A 106 -19.10 -25.84 1.32
N LEU A 107 -19.10 -26.14 0.02
CA LEU A 107 -19.65 -25.31 -1.07
C LEU A 107 -20.75 -26.00 -1.88
N GLY A 108 -20.93 -27.31 -1.70
CA GLY A 108 -21.95 -28.08 -2.40
C GLY A 108 -22.68 -29.03 -1.46
N ASN A 109 -23.86 -29.48 -1.88
CA ASN A 109 -24.72 -30.38 -1.13
C ASN A 109 -24.41 -31.87 -1.36
N GLU A 110 -25.12 -32.76 -0.65
CA GLU A 110 -24.97 -34.21 -0.78
C GLU A 110 -25.09 -34.70 -2.23
N GLU A 111 -26.09 -34.22 -2.97
CA GLU A 111 -26.31 -34.61 -4.38
C GLU A 111 -25.13 -34.22 -5.27
N GLN A 112 -24.61 -32.99 -5.13
CA GLN A 112 -23.49 -32.50 -5.93
C GLN A 112 -22.20 -33.27 -5.61
N ILE A 113 -21.94 -33.55 -4.33
CA ILE A 113 -20.79 -34.34 -3.88
C ILE A 113 -20.87 -35.76 -4.44
N LEU A 114 -21.99 -36.45 -4.25
CA LEU A 114 -22.19 -37.82 -4.77
C LEU A 114 -22.11 -37.85 -6.30
N ARG A 115 -22.75 -36.89 -6.99
CA ARG A 115 -22.69 -36.81 -8.45
C ARG A 115 -21.26 -36.66 -8.95
N LYS A 116 -20.46 -35.77 -8.36
CA LYS A 116 -19.04 -35.62 -8.72
C LYS A 116 -18.23 -36.88 -8.37
N PHE A 117 -18.48 -37.49 -7.22
CA PHE A 117 -17.84 -38.74 -6.83
C PHE A 117 -18.06 -39.83 -7.88
N PHE A 118 -19.31 -40.11 -8.26
CA PHE A 118 -19.63 -41.13 -9.26
C PHE A 118 -19.27 -40.75 -10.69
N THR A 119 -19.21 -39.46 -11.03
CA THR A 119 -18.86 -39.01 -12.40
C THR A 119 -17.36 -39.05 -12.64
N PHE A 120 -16.54 -38.62 -11.68
CA PHE A 120 -15.10 -38.43 -11.86
C PHE A 120 -14.26 -39.58 -11.28
N PHE A 121 -14.80 -40.36 -10.35
CA PHE A 121 -14.08 -41.44 -9.68
C PHE A 121 -14.77 -42.79 -9.84
N ASP A 122 -15.48 -42.99 -10.95
CA ASP A 122 -16.07 -44.28 -11.30
C ASP A 122 -15.02 -45.40 -11.25
N GLY A 123 -15.39 -46.53 -10.67
CA GLY A 123 -14.51 -47.67 -10.43
C GLY A 123 -13.65 -47.61 -9.16
N PHE A 124 -13.44 -46.44 -8.55
CA PHE A 124 -12.74 -46.30 -7.27
C PHE A 124 -13.71 -46.42 -6.09
N ARG A 125 -13.20 -46.89 -4.95
CA ARG A 125 -14.02 -47.07 -3.73
C ARG A 125 -13.59 -46.17 -2.58
N VAL A 126 -12.38 -45.62 -2.65
CA VAL A 126 -11.87 -44.59 -1.72
C VAL A 126 -11.12 -43.52 -2.51
N VAL A 127 -11.43 -42.25 -2.26
CA VAL A 127 -10.82 -41.08 -2.89
C VAL A 127 -10.30 -40.18 -1.78
N PHE A 128 -9.00 -39.90 -1.76
CA PHE A 128 -8.41 -38.89 -0.87
C PHE A 128 -8.28 -37.55 -1.57
N SER A 129 -8.28 -36.46 -0.80
CA SER A 129 -7.81 -35.18 -1.32
C SER A 129 -6.31 -35.21 -1.60
N SER A 130 -5.87 -34.34 -2.49
CA SER A 130 -4.47 -34.21 -2.88
C SER A 130 -3.90 -32.82 -2.62
N GLU A 131 -2.60 -32.73 -2.39
CA GLU A 131 -1.88 -31.48 -2.14
C GLU A 131 -0.53 -31.41 -2.88
N SER A 132 0.04 -30.21 -2.94
CA SER A 132 1.32 -29.93 -3.62
C SER A 132 2.54 -30.52 -2.90
N PHE A 133 2.45 -30.84 -1.60
CA PHE A 133 3.59 -31.24 -0.79
C PHE A 133 3.50 -32.70 -0.33
N CYS A 134 4.59 -33.46 -0.48
CA CYS A 134 4.72 -34.76 0.15
C CYS A 134 5.10 -34.58 1.62
N TRP A 135 4.09 -34.48 2.47
CA TRP A 135 4.24 -34.26 3.92
C TRP A 135 3.72 -35.47 4.71
N PRO A 136 4.32 -35.82 5.86
CA PRO A 136 5.50 -35.20 6.47
C PRO A 136 6.84 -35.70 5.89
N ASN A 137 6.86 -36.88 5.28
CA ASN A 137 8.08 -37.48 4.77
C ASN A 137 8.23 -37.26 3.25
N ARG A 138 9.07 -36.29 2.87
CA ARG A 138 9.35 -35.95 1.46
C ARG A 138 10.03 -37.08 0.69
N ASP A 139 10.75 -37.98 1.37
CA ASP A 139 11.44 -39.12 0.74
C ASP A 139 10.47 -40.17 0.18
N LEU A 140 9.19 -40.08 0.54
CA LEU A 140 8.14 -40.94 0.00
C LEU A 140 7.62 -40.46 -1.37
N ALA A 141 7.93 -39.23 -1.80
CA ALA A 141 7.45 -38.65 -3.05
C ALA A 141 7.72 -39.54 -4.29
N PRO A 142 8.89 -40.21 -4.44
CA PRO A 142 9.14 -41.10 -5.58
C PRO A 142 8.28 -42.36 -5.59
N LYS A 143 7.71 -42.79 -4.45
CA LYS A 143 6.87 -43.99 -4.36
C LYS A 143 5.42 -43.71 -4.79
N TYR A 144 4.99 -42.46 -4.79
CA TYR A 144 3.66 -42.10 -5.26
C TYR A 144 3.54 -42.40 -6.76
N PRO A 145 2.38 -42.90 -7.23
CA PRO A 145 2.08 -42.94 -8.65
C PRO A 145 2.38 -41.59 -9.30
N LEU A 146 2.89 -41.63 -10.52
CA LEU A 146 2.96 -40.42 -11.32
C LEU A 146 1.51 -40.00 -11.62
N VAL A 147 1.22 -38.74 -11.30
CA VAL A 147 -0.05 -38.11 -11.60
C VAL A 147 0.23 -37.23 -12.80
N ASN A 148 -0.59 -37.36 -13.83
CA ASN A 148 -0.40 -36.56 -15.03
C ASN A 148 -0.74 -35.11 -14.71
N PHE A 149 -2.04 -34.85 -14.63
CA PHE A 149 -2.58 -33.58 -14.20
C PHE A 149 -2.95 -33.59 -12.72
N GLY A 150 -2.49 -32.59 -11.98
CA GLY A 150 -2.98 -32.30 -10.65
C GLY A 150 -1.95 -32.44 -9.52
N TYR A 151 -2.42 -32.20 -8.30
CA TYR A 151 -1.66 -32.38 -7.09
C TYR A 151 -1.39 -33.89 -6.85
N ARG A 152 -0.13 -34.22 -6.54
CA ARG A 152 0.37 -35.61 -6.58
C ARG A 152 0.25 -36.35 -5.25
N TYR A 153 0.29 -35.64 -4.13
CA TYR A 153 0.49 -36.26 -2.82
C TYR A 153 -0.82 -36.29 -2.03
N LEU A 154 -1.03 -37.35 -1.24
CA LEU A 154 -2.22 -37.53 -0.43
C LEU A 154 -2.25 -36.50 0.70
N ASN A 155 -3.41 -35.90 0.94
CA ASN A 155 -3.71 -35.17 2.17
C ASN A 155 -4.80 -35.92 2.95
N SER A 156 -4.54 -36.21 4.23
CA SER A 156 -5.47 -36.99 5.07
C SER A 156 -6.65 -36.18 5.60
N GLY A 157 -6.60 -34.86 5.50
CA GLY A 157 -7.62 -33.98 6.04
C GLY A 157 -8.96 -34.09 5.31
N ILE A 158 -9.02 -34.65 4.11
CA ILE A 158 -10.29 -35.00 3.46
C ILE A 158 -10.16 -36.32 2.69
N PHE A 159 -11.10 -37.24 2.89
CA PHE A 159 -11.26 -38.45 2.05
C PHE A 159 -12.69 -38.98 2.07
N MET A 160 -13.09 -39.64 0.99
CA MET A 160 -14.44 -40.18 0.79
C MET A 160 -14.40 -41.61 0.27
N GLY A 161 -15.27 -42.49 0.75
CA GLY A 161 -15.34 -43.86 0.24
C GLY A 161 -16.48 -44.68 0.82
N PHE A 162 -16.68 -45.87 0.28
CA PHE A 162 -17.69 -46.81 0.79
C PHE A 162 -17.35 -47.27 2.21
N ALA A 163 -18.36 -47.41 3.07
CA ALA A 163 -18.15 -47.66 4.50
C ALA A 163 -17.29 -48.91 4.82
N PRO A 164 -17.44 -50.06 4.13
CA PRO A 164 -16.58 -51.23 4.37
C PRO A 164 -15.11 -50.98 4.02
N GLU A 165 -14.84 -50.26 2.93
CA GLU A 165 -13.48 -49.94 2.50
C GLU A 165 -12.82 -48.92 3.44
N ILE A 166 -13.58 -47.90 3.88
CA ILE A 166 -13.11 -46.96 4.90
C ILE A 166 -12.83 -47.68 6.22
N TRP A 167 -13.67 -48.64 6.62
CA TRP A 167 -13.43 -49.46 7.81
C TRP A 167 -12.14 -50.27 7.71
N ASN A 168 -11.93 -50.95 6.59
CA ASN A 168 -10.72 -51.73 6.35
C ASN A 168 -9.45 -50.86 6.30
N LEU A 169 -9.55 -49.65 5.75
CA LEU A 169 -8.49 -48.67 5.69
C LEU A 169 -8.06 -48.19 7.09
N ILE A 170 -9.00 -47.74 7.92
CA ILE A 170 -8.70 -47.19 9.26
C ILE A 170 -8.34 -48.28 10.29
N SER A 171 -8.68 -49.54 10.00
CA SER A 171 -8.42 -50.70 10.88
C SER A 171 -7.20 -51.53 10.44
N TYR A 172 -6.47 -51.09 9.41
CA TYR A 172 -5.40 -51.89 8.81
C TYR A 172 -4.22 -52.16 9.77
N LYS A 173 -3.79 -51.14 10.53
CA LYS A 173 -2.73 -51.23 11.53
C LYS A 173 -3.07 -50.39 12.76
N ASP A 174 -2.52 -50.75 13.91
CA ASP A 174 -2.57 -49.89 15.09
C ASP A 174 -1.72 -48.63 14.89
N VAL A 175 -2.12 -47.55 15.55
CA VAL A 175 -1.54 -46.22 15.46
C VAL A 175 -1.54 -45.59 16.84
N GLU A 176 -0.41 -45.03 17.25
CA GLU A 176 -0.30 -44.31 18.52
C GLU A 176 -0.98 -42.95 18.42
N GLU A 177 -1.35 -42.33 19.56
CA GLU A 177 -2.14 -41.09 19.53
C GLU A 177 -1.39 -39.94 18.85
N ASN A 178 -0.07 -39.85 19.05
CA ASN A 178 0.83 -38.83 18.53
C ASN A 178 1.51 -39.22 17.21
N ASP A 179 1.20 -40.38 16.64
CA ASP A 179 1.65 -40.72 15.28
C ASP A 179 0.99 -39.76 14.27
N ASP A 180 1.61 -39.61 13.11
CA ASP A 180 1.10 -38.75 12.06
C ASP A 180 -0.01 -39.45 11.26
N ASP A 181 -1.21 -38.87 11.24
CA ASP A 181 -2.33 -39.46 10.51
C ASP A 181 -2.08 -39.46 9.00
N GLN A 182 -1.51 -38.37 8.46
CA GLN A 182 -1.19 -38.27 7.04
C GLN A 182 -0.15 -39.30 6.63
N LEU A 183 0.86 -39.54 7.45
CA LEU A 183 1.88 -40.57 7.21
C LEU A 183 1.28 -41.98 7.26
N TYR A 184 0.36 -42.27 8.18
CA TYR A 184 -0.37 -43.53 8.23
C TYR A 184 -1.10 -43.80 6.91
N TYR A 185 -1.94 -42.87 6.44
CA TYR A 185 -2.67 -43.03 5.19
C TYR A 185 -1.75 -43.05 3.96
N THR A 186 -0.67 -42.25 3.98
CA THR A 186 0.37 -42.27 2.95
C THR A 186 0.98 -43.66 2.83
N TYR A 187 1.37 -44.31 3.92
CA TYR A 187 1.94 -45.66 3.85
C TYR A 187 0.95 -46.69 3.27
N LEU A 188 -0.34 -46.58 3.60
CA LEU A 188 -1.36 -47.48 3.03
C LEU A 188 -1.60 -47.21 1.54
N TYR A 189 -1.62 -45.95 1.11
CA TYR A 189 -1.80 -45.59 -0.30
C TYR A 189 -0.58 -45.96 -1.17
N LEU A 190 0.62 -45.91 -0.59
CA LEU A 190 1.86 -46.28 -1.25
C LEU A 190 2.08 -47.79 -1.35
N ASP A 191 1.39 -48.59 -0.54
CA ASP A 191 1.36 -50.04 -0.70
C ASP A 191 0.40 -50.41 -1.85
N GLU A 192 0.98 -50.86 -2.96
CA GLU A 192 0.23 -51.17 -4.18
C GLU A 192 -0.83 -52.25 -3.97
N GLN A 193 -0.57 -53.27 -3.14
CA GLN A 193 -1.53 -54.34 -2.88
C GLN A 193 -2.73 -53.79 -2.11
N ILE A 194 -2.48 -52.95 -1.10
CA ILE A 194 -3.54 -52.31 -0.32
C ILE A 194 -4.33 -51.34 -1.22
N ARG A 195 -3.65 -50.45 -1.94
CA ARG A 195 -4.25 -49.46 -2.85
C ARG A 195 -5.18 -50.12 -3.87
N LEU A 196 -4.74 -51.20 -4.51
CA LEU A 196 -5.55 -51.95 -5.48
C LEU A 196 -6.71 -52.70 -4.82
N SER A 197 -6.48 -53.32 -3.65
CA SER A 197 -7.53 -54.08 -2.94
C SER A 197 -8.68 -53.20 -2.45
N LEU A 198 -8.37 -52.01 -1.95
CA LEU A 198 -9.34 -51.01 -1.48
C LEU A 198 -9.79 -50.06 -2.59
N LYS A 199 -9.23 -50.19 -3.80
CA LYS A 199 -9.47 -49.32 -4.97
C LYS A 199 -9.37 -47.83 -4.61
N MET A 200 -8.23 -47.46 -4.01
CA MET A 200 -7.96 -46.08 -3.57
C MET A 200 -7.41 -45.22 -4.72
N THR A 201 -7.76 -43.93 -4.73
CA THR A 201 -7.21 -42.90 -5.64
C THR A 201 -7.13 -41.54 -4.95
N LEU A 202 -6.59 -40.54 -5.66
CA LEU A 202 -6.50 -39.14 -5.21
C LEU A 202 -7.33 -38.21 -6.12
N ASP A 203 -7.93 -37.16 -5.56
CA ASP A 203 -8.57 -36.07 -6.30
C ASP A 203 -7.56 -35.03 -6.80
N SER A 204 -6.64 -35.48 -7.66
CA SER A 204 -5.49 -34.69 -8.12
C SER A 204 -5.86 -33.33 -8.74
N MET A 205 -6.95 -33.24 -9.49
CA MET A 205 -7.37 -31.99 -10.14
C MET A 205 -8.28 -31.11 -9.25
N SER A 206 -8.46 -31.47 -7.98
CA SER A 206 -9.36 -30.78 -7.04
C SER A 206 -10.79 -30.64 -7.57
N VAL A 207 -11.32 -31.70 -8.18
CA VAL A 207 -12.69 -31.72 -8.70
C VAL A 207 -13.71 -31.66 -7.56
N LEU A 208 -13.43 -32.34 -6.45
CA LEU A 208 -14.22 -32.38 -5.22
C LEU A 208 -13.57 -31.58 -4.09
N PHE A 209 -12.26 -31.75 -3.87
CA PHE A 209 -11.53 -31.32 -2.69
C PHE A 209 -10.38 -30.38 -3.06
N GLN A 210 -10.34 -29.20 -2.45
CA GLN A 210 -9.26 -28.23 -2.62
C GLN A 210 -8.50 -28.04 -1.31
N ASN A 211 -7.26 -28.51 -1.26
CA ASN A 211 -6.30 -28.11 -0.25
C ASN A 211 -5.67 -26.77 -0.64
N LEU A 212 -5.61 -25.79 0.28
CA LEU A 212 -5.15 -24.43 -0.01
C LEU A 212 -3.63 -24.23 0.19
N ASN A 213 -2.98 -25.08 0.99
CA ASN A 213 -1.53 -25.01 1.17
C ASN A 213 -0.80 -25.33 -0.13
N GLY A 214 0.04 -24.40 -0.59
CA GLY A 214 0.72 -24.54 -1.89
C GLY A 214 -0.19 -24.34 -3.12
N ALA A 215 -1.45 -23.96 -2.91
CA ALA A 215 -2.45 -23.75 -3.96
C ALA A 215 -3.30 -22.47 -3.73
N SER A 216 -2.92 -21.60 -2.80
CA SER A 216 -3.70 -20.38 -2.49
C SER A 216 -3.78 -19.41 -3.68
N ASN A 217 -2.78 -19.40 -4.57
CA ASN A 217 -2.80 -18.61 -5.81
C ASN A 217 -3.55 -19.32 -6.96
N ASP A 218 -3.85 -20.62 -6.81
CA ASP A 218 -4.57 -21.39 -7.81
C ASP A 218 -6.09 -21.14 -7.70
N VAL A 219 -6.57 -20.53 -6.60
CA VAL A 219 -7.99 -20.33 -6.32
C VAL A 219 -8.43 -18.87 -6.44
N LYS A 220 -9.65 -18.65 -6.93
CA LYS A 220 -10.30 -17.33 -7.00
C LYS A 220 -11.76 -17.40 -6.58
N LEU A 221 -12.28 -16.31 -6.01
CA LEU A 221 -13.71 -16.11 -5.78
C LEU A 221 -14.40 -15.62 -7.07
N GLU A 222 -15.43 -16.34 -7.52
CA GLU A 222 -16.30 -15.94 -8.61
C GLU A 222 -17.74 -15.74 -8.13
N ILE A 223 -18.44 -14.75 -8.71
CA ILE A 223 -19.87 -14.52 -8.43
C ILE A 223 -20.67 -15.30 -9.46
N SER A 224 -21.57 -16.18 -9.02
CA SER A 224 -22.34 -17.03 -9.95
C SER A 224 -23.45 -16.28 -10.68
N ASP A 225 -24.11 -15.38 -9.97
CA ASP A 225 -25.18 -14.51 -10.46
C ASP A 225 -25.15 -13.23 -9.61
N GLU A 226 -25.03 -12.08 -10.27
CA GLU A 226 -25.02 -10.77 -9.60
C GLU A 226 -26.26 -10.54 -8.74
N ARG A 227 -27.37 -11.23 -9.04
CA ARG A 227 -28.63 -11.13 -8.27
C ARG A 227 -28.60 -11.95 -6.99
N SER A 228 -28.09 -13.18 -7.02
CA SER A 228 -28.05 -14.04 -5.83
C SER A 228 -26.90 -13.66 -4.91
N ARG A 229 -25.84 -13.01 -5.43
CA ARG A 229 -24.58 -12.75 -4.71
C ARG A 229 -23.99 -14.00 -4.06
N THR A 230 -24.20 -15.16 -4.68
CA THR A 230 -23.58 -16.43 -4.28
C THR A 230 -22.18 -16.52 -4.88
N TYR A 231 -21.20 -16.81 -4.03
CA TYR A 231 -19.80 -16.92 -4.41
C TYR A 231 -19.40 -18.39 -4.55
N PHE A 232 -18.62 -18.70 -5.58
CA PHE A 232 -17.94 -19.98 -5.75
C PHE A 232 -16.42 -19.80 -5.63
N ILE A 233 -15.74 -20.86 -5.23
CA ILE A 233 -14.28 -20.95 -5.30
C ILE A 233 -13.94 -21.75 -6.55
N TYR A 234 -13.18 -21.13 -7.44
CA TYR A 234 -12.76 -21.69 -8.71
C TYR A 234 -11.26 -21.95 -8.69
N ASN A 235 -10.83 -23.16 -9.02
CA ASN A 235 -9.43 -23.49 -9.24
C ASN A 235 -9.07 -23.14 -10.70
N LEU A 236 -8.30 -22.06 -10.86
CA LEU A 236 -7.85 -21.49 -12.12
C LEU A 236 -6.95 -22.42 -12.92
N ILE A 237 -6.20 -23.30 -12.24
CA ILE A 237 -5.18 -24.15 -12.85
C ILE A 237 -5.80 -25.38 -13.50
N TYR A 238 -6.76 -26.01 -12.83
CA TYR A 238 -7.38 -27.25 -13.29
C TYR A 238 -8.81 -27.06 -13.80
N ASN A 239 -9.30 -25.82 -13.84
CA ASN A 239 -10.66 -25.50 -14.27
C ASN A 239 -11.75 -26.25 -13.49
N THR A 240 -11.58 -26.34 -12.18
CA THR A 240 -12.51 -27.07 -11.33
C THR A 240 -13.23 -26.11 -10.38
N TYR A 241 -14.44 -26.51 -9.98
CA TYR A 241 -15.21 -25.88 -8.92
C TYR A 241 -15.28 -26.83 -7.72
N PRO A 242 -14.22 -26.94 -6.89
CA PRO A 242 -14.20 -27.84 -5.75
C PRO A 242 -15.41 -27.60 -4.83
N LEU A 243 -15.88 -28.65 -4.15
CA LEU A 243 -17.05 -28.59 -3.26
C LEU A 243 -16.69 -28.59 -1.77
N VAL A 244 -15.46 -29.00 -1.43
CA VAL A 244 -14.93 -28.99 -0.06
C VAL A 244 -13.57 -28.31 -0.09
N ILE A 245 -13.40 -27.27 0.72
CA ILE A 245 -12.15 -26.48 0.75
C ILE A 245 -11.49 -26.68 2.11
N HIS A 246 -10.21 -27.03 2.09
CA HIS A 246 -9.38 -27.30 3.26
C HIS A 246 -8.24 -26.29 3.36
N GLY A 247 -8.26 -25.47 4.41
CA GLY A 247 -7.23 -24.51 4.75
C GLY A 247 -6.04 -25.13 5.47
N ASN A 248 -5.49 -26.21 4.91
CA ASN A 248 -4.39 -26.97 5.53
C ASN A 248 -3.13 -26.10 5.75
N GLY A 249 -2.32 -26.48 6.74
CA GLY A 249 -1.06 -25.80 7.06
C GLY A 249 -1.21 -24.28 7.35
N PRO A 250 -0.39 -23.40 6.74
CA PRO A 250 -0.41 -21.95 6.99
C PRO A 250 -1.57 -21.20 6.31
N SER A 251 -2.44 -21.89 5.56
CA SER A 251 -3.49 -21.26 4.75
C SER A 251 -4.79 -20.92 5.52
N LYS A 252 -4.81 -21.10 6.85
CA LYS A 252 -5.97 -20.84 7.72
C LYS A 252 -6.54 -19.41 7.55
N LEU A 253 -5.66 -18.40 7.46
CA LEU A 253 -6.09 -17.02 7.25
C LEU A 253 -6.68 -16.78 5.86
N HIS A 254 -6.14 -17.43 4.83
CA HIS A 254 -6.69 -17.37 3.49
C HIS A 254 -8.07 -18.05 3.43
N LEU A 255 -8.23 -19.21 4.09
CA LEU A 255 -9.52 -19.84 4.28
C LEU A 255 -10.51 -18.94 5.02
N ASN A 256 -10.08 -18.25 6.10
CA ASN A 256 -10.93 -17.29 6.82
C ASN A 256 -11.41 -16.16 5.90
N HIS A 257 -10.53 -15.65 5.02
CA HIS A 257 -10.88 -14.64 4.04
C HIS A 257 -11.92 -15.16 3.04
N LEU A 258 -11.68 -16.32 2.42
CA LEU A 258 -12.59 -16.95 1.46
C LEU A 258 -13.95 -17.27 2.10
N ALA A 259 -13.92 -17.83 3.31
CA ALA A 259 -15.10 -18.20 4.07
C ALA A 259 -16.02 -17.01 4.37
N ASN A 260 -15.50 -15.78 4.46
CA ASN A 260 -16.36 -14.61 4.63
C ASN A 260 -17.40 -14.46 3.52
N TYR A 261 -17.16 -14.96 2.31
CA TYR A 261 -18.08 -14.84 1.17
C TYR A 261 -19.08 -15.99 1.06
N ILE A 262 -18.81 -17.08 1.78
CA ILE A 262 -19.53 -18.36 1.67
C ILE A 262 -20.31 -18.66 2.95
N ASP A 263 -19.72 -18.39 4.12
CA ASP A 263 -20.32 -18.65 5.42
C ASP A 263 -21.57 -17.77 5.60
N PRO A 264 -22.76 -18.36 5.81
CA PRO A 264 -24.00 -17.62 6.03
C PRO A 264 -23.95 -16.68 7.25
N LEU A 265 -22.95 -16.82 8.12
CA LEU A 265 -22.74 -15.88 9.21
C LEU A 265 -22.61 -14.43 8.71
N ARG A 266 -21.97 -14.20 7.55
CA ARG A 266 -21.81 -12.85 6.99
C ARG A 266 -23.14 -12.19 6.67
N THR A 267 -24.10 -12.93 6.09
CA THR A 267 -25.27 -12.35 5.44
C THR A 267 -26.06 -11.48 6.42
N ALA A 268 -26.11 -10.18 6.14
CA ALA A 268 -26.99 -9.25 6.83
C ALA A 268 -28.43 -9.66 6.50
N THR A 269 -29.18 -10.09 7.51
CA THR A 269 -30.61 -10.37 7.35
C THR A 269 -31.28 -9.15 6.74
N ALA A 270 -31.98 -9.39 5.62
CA ALA A 270 -32.56 -8.39 4.72
C ALA A 270 -33.06 -7.15 5.46
N LYS A 271 -32.59 -5.96 5.00
CA LYS A 271 -33.10 -4.61 5.29
C LYS A 271 -34.10 -4.58 6.45
N THR A 272 -33.62 -4.66 7.68
CA THR A 272 -34.48 -4.23 8.79
C THR A 272 -34.54 -2.71 8.72
N GLN A 273 -35.62 -2.24 8.09
CA GLN A 273 -36.09 -0.87 8.21
C GLN A 273 -36.05 -0.47 9.68
N SER A 274 -35.59 0.76 9.93
CA SER A 274 -35.55 1.38 11.23
C SER A 274 -36.89 1.23 11.96
N THR A 275 -36.95 0.30 12.89
CA THR A 275 -37.96 0.28 13.95
C THR A 275 -37.19 0.30 15.25
N SER A 276 -37.41 1.36 16.03
CA SER A 276 -36.94 1.49 17.41
C SER A 276 -37.06 0.15 18.13
N MET A 277 -35.95 -0.32 18.70
CA MET A 277 -35.94 -1.63 19.33
C MET A 277 -36.70 -1.56 20.66
N ASP A 278 -37.80 -2.31 20.77
CA ASP A 278 -38.51 -2.49 22.04
C ASP A 278 -37.56 -3.20 23.04
N LEU A 279 -36.94 -2.41 23.92
CA LEU A 279 -36.08 -2.90 25.01
C LEU A 279 -36.77 -4.01 25.83
N GLU A 280 -38.09 -3.88 26.05
CA GLU A 280 -38.87 -4.85 26.84
C GLU A 280 -38.91 -6.26 26.26
N LYS A 281 -38.61 -6.44 24.95
CA LYS A 281 -38.63 -7.76 24.30
C LYS A 281 -37.26 -8.45 24.30
N ILE A 282 -36.19 -7.74 24.66
CA ILE A 282 -34.83 -8.29 24.58
C ILE A 282 -34.38 -8.63 26.00
N ASN A 283 -34.31 -9.91 26.34
CA ASN A 283 -33.71 -10.35 27.61
C ASN A 283 -32.22 -9.94 27.69
N LEU A 284 -31.90 -8.78 28.26
CA LEU A 284 -30.57 -8.18 28.20
C LEU A 284 -29.57 -9.00 29.05
N PRO A 285 -28.39 -9.37 28.50
CA PRO A 285 -27.37 -10.08 29.27
C PRO A 285 -26.61 -9.15 30.23
N ARG A 286 -25.97 -9.73 31.26
CA ARG A 286 -25.06 -8.98 32.14
C ARG A 286 -23.75 -8.65 31.42
N LEU A 287 -23.37 -7.38 31.42
CA LEU A 287 -22.17 -6.87 30.73
C LEU A 287 -21.11 -6.43 31.74
N PHE A 288 -19.84 -6.72 31.47
CA PHE A 288 -18.72 -6.01 32.09
C PHE A 288 -18.27 -4.93 31.11
N LEU A 289 -18.56 -3.67 31.37
CA LEU A 289 -18.14 -2.55 30.54
C LEU A 289 -16.80 -2.01 31.06
N SER A 290 -15.74 -2.15 30.28
CA SER A 290 -14.40 -1.72 30.64
C SER A 290 -13.96 -0.55 29.77
N ILE A 291 -13.76 0.61 30.39
CA ILE A 291 -13.27 1.84 29.74
C ILE A 291 -11.76 1.96 29.98
N ILE A 292 -10.96 1.93 28.91
CA ILE A 292 -9.49 1.99 28.96
C ILE A 292 -9.00 3.33 28.40
N ILE A 293 -8.44 4.19 29.26
CA ILE A 293 -7.85 5.49 28.89
C ILE A 293 -6.34 5.39 29.13
N ALA A 294 -5.63 4.81 28.15
CA ALA A 294 -4.20 4.53 28.22
C ALA A 294 -3.29 5.61 27.59
N LYS A 295 -3.89 6.55 26.86
CA LYS A 295 -3.22 7.64 26.12
C LYS A 295 -4.04 8.92 26.21
N PRO A 296 -3.46 10.12 25.96
CA PRO A 296 -4.21 11.36 25.89
C PRO A 296 -5.37 11.25 24.90
N ILE A 297 -6.60 11.60 25.32
CA ILE A 297 -7.81 11.57 24.47
C ILE A 297 -8.48 12.95 24.50
N PRO A 298 -8.79 13.56 23.34
CA PRO A 298 -9.54 14.82 23.31
C PRO A 298 -11.05 14.55 23.37
N PHE A 299 -11.82 15.53 23.81
CA PHE A 299 -13.30 15.43 23.91
C PHE A 299 -13.78 14.30 24.83
N ILE A 300 -13.03 14.00 25.90
CA ILE A 300 -13.38 12.93 26.84
C ILE A 300 -14.74 13.16 27.54
N ARG A 301 -15.17 14.42 27.66
CA ARG A 301 -16.48 14.75 28.24
C ARG A 301 -17.62 14.27 27.32
N GLU A 302 -17.50 14.43 26.01
CA GLU A 302 -18.47 13.92 25.03
C GLU A 302 -18.43 12.39 24.98
N PHE A 303 -17.25 11.78 25.12
CA PHE A 303 -17.15 10.33 25.31
C PHE A 303 -18.01 9.90 26.50
N PHE A 304 -17.81 10.50 27.68
CA PHE A 304 -18.60 10.17 28.86
C PHE A 304 -20.08 10.51 28.75
N GLU A 305 -20.45 11.59 28.07
CA GLU A 305 -21.85 11.88 27.76
C GLU A 305 -22.48 10.81 26.87
N ASN A 306 -21.74 10.32 25.87
CA ASN A 306 -22.20 9.23 25.01
C ASN A 306 -22.38 7.95 25.84
N ILE A 307 -21.42 7.60 26.71
CA ILE A 307 -21.56 6.46 27.63
C ILE A 307 -22.81 6.58 28.51
N ARG A 308 -23.10 7.76 29.07
CA ARG A 308 -24.30 7.98 29.90
C ARG A 308 -25.62 7.85 29.12
N LYS A 309 -25.59 8.14 27.81
CA LYS A 309 -26.74 8.10 26.89
C LYS A 309 -26.97 6.73 26.25
N LEU A 310 -26.06 5.77 26.43
CA LEU A 310 -26.25 4.41 25.92
C LEU A 310 -27.49 3.79 26.56
N ALA A 311 -28.40 3.31 25.71
CA ALA A 311 -29.60 2.63 26.11
C ALA A 311 -29.26 1.19 26.53
N TYR A 312 -29.28 0.94 27.85
CA TYR A 312 -29.15 -0.39 28.43
C TYR A 312 -29.71 -0.38 29.87
N ALA A 313 -29.94 -1.56 30.45
CA ALA A 313 -30.29 -1.69 31.86
C ALA A 313 -29.03 -1.54 32.73
N ASP A 314 -28.89 -0.38 33.40
CA ASP A 314 -27.68 -0.02 34.16
C ASP A 314 -27.36 -1.04 35.28
N GLU A 315 -28.39 -1.67 35.87
CA GLU A 315 -28.28 -2.71 36.90
C GLU A 315 -27.70 -4.04 36.38
N LEU A 316 -27.54 -4.18 35.06
CA LEU A 316 -26.90 -5.33 34.40
C LEU A 316 -25.47 -5.04 33.96
N ILE A 317 -24.95 -3.83 34.20
CA ILE A 317 -23.60 -3.43 33.84
C ILE A 317 -22.70 -3.39 35.08
N ASP A 318 -21.59 -4.12 35.04
CA ASP A 318 -20.45 -3.96 35.93
C ASP A 318 -19.41 -3.06 35.21
N LEU A 319 -19.17 -1.85 35.73
CA LEU A 319 -18.32 -0.85 35.08
C LEU A 319 -16.91 -0.88 35.65
N TYR A 320 -15.91 -0.92 34.78
CA TYR A 320 -14.51 -0.69 35.10
C TYR A 320 -13.98 0.51 34.32
N VAL A 321 -13.28 1.41 35.00
CA VAL A 321 -12.62 2.56 34.37
C VAL A 321 -11.14 2.50 34.75
N TYR A 322 -10.27 2.52 33.74
CA TYR A 322 -8.82 2.63 33.93
C TYR A 322 -8.35 3.91 33.25
N CYS A 323 -7.59 4.74 33.98
CA CYS A 323 -6.97 5.93 33.43
C CYS A 323 -5.55 6.08 33.95
N ASN A 324 -4.56 6.04 33.05
CA ASN A 324 -3.17 6.38 33.39
C ASN A 324 -2.77 7.80 32.95
N GLN A 325 -3.74 8.61 32.52
CA GLN A 325 -3.53 9.94 31.99
C GLN A 325 -3.82 11.00 33.04
N LYS A 326 -2.76 11.47 33.70
CA LYS A 326 -2.85 12.44 34.81
C LYS A 326 -3.63 13.71 34.47
N PHE A 327 -3.53 14.20 33.22
CA PHE A 327 -4.23 15.43 32.82
C PHE A 327 -5.75 15.25 32.63
N LEU A 328 -6.24 14.01 32.48
CA LEU A 328 -7.67 13.68 32.38
C LEU A 328 -8.25 13.20 33.72
N GLU A 329 -7.43 13.07 34.76
CA GLU A 329 -7.81 12.44 36.02
C GLU A 329 -9.00 13.15 36.69
N LYS A 330 -9.12 14.47 36.53
CA LYS A 330 -10.27 15.24 37.03
C LYS A 330 -11.55 14.85 36.30
N GLU A 331 -11.59 14.93 34.98
CA GLU A 331 -12.74 14.57 34.16
C GLU A 331 -13.19 13.11 34.37
N VAL A 332 -12.23 12.19 34.50
CA VAL A 332 -12.51 10.78 34.75
C VAL A 332 -13.06 10.58 36.16
N SER A 333 -12.45 11.19 37.18
CA SER A 333 -12.93 11.10 38.56
C SER A 333 -14.32 11.72 38.73
N ASP A 334 -14.56 12.86 38.08
CA ASP A 334 -15.89 13.50 38.04
C ASP A 334 -16.92 12.57 37.38
N PHE A 335 -16.56 11.89 36.28
CA PHE A 335 -17.45 10.88 35.69
C PHE A 335 -17.74 9.73 36.64
N VAL A 336 -16.70 9.15 37.26
CA VAL A 336 -16.79 8.02 38.20
C VAL A 336 -17.69 8.37 39.38
N GLU A 337 -17.51 9.55 39.99
CA GLU A 337 -18.35 9.98 41.12
C GLU A 337 -19.79 10.25 40.68
N ASN A 338 -19.99 10.84 39.49
CA ASN A 338 -21.35 11.10 38.95
C ASN A 338 -22.14 9.83 38.61
N VAL A 339 -21.48 8.71 38.29
CA VAL A 339 -22.16 7.43 37.98
C VAL A 339 -22.13 6.45 39.14
N LYS A 340 -21.56 6.84 40.28
CA LYS A 340 -21.47 6.01 41.47
C LYS A 340 -22.87 5.62 41.94
N GLY A 341 -23.11 4.30 42.02
CA GLY A 341 -24.42 3.74 42.38
C GLY A 341 -25.42 3.62 41.22
N ARG A 342 -25.08 4.08 40.00
CA ARG A 342 -25.91 3.86 38.80
C ARG A 342 -25.79 2.43 38.28
N TYR A 343 -24.55 1.93 38.22
CA TYR A 343 -24.23 0.60 37.71
C TYR A 343 -24.19 -0.45 38.83
N ARG A 344 -24.28 -1.73 38.46
CA ARG A 344 -24.26 -2.86 39.40
C ARG A 344 -23.00 -2.90 40.26
N SER A 345 -21.85 -2.63 39.65
CA SER A 345 -20.58 -2.39 40.35
C SER A 345 -19.73 -1.38 39.56
N LEU A 346 -18.79 -0.74 40.27
CA LEU A 346 -17.88 0.26 39.72
C LEU A 346 -16.49 0.02 40.28
N LEU A 347 -15.51 -0.21 39.42
CA LEU A 347 -14.09 -0.27 39.74
C LEU A 347 -13.37 0.86 39.00
N TYR A 348 -12.44 1.55 39.67
CA TYR A 348 -11.68 2.64 39.09
C TYR A 348 -10.20 2.52 39.50
N ASP A 349 -9.31 2.43 38.50
CA ASP A 349 -7.86 2.50 38.69
C ASP A 349 -7.34 3.84 38.17
N GLU A 350 -6.80 4.63 39.11
CA GLU A 350 -6.29 5.99 38.88
C GLU A 350 -4.88 5.99 38.29
N SER A 351 -4.41 7.18 37.89
CA SER A 351 -3.14 7.35 37.19
C SER A 351 -1.90 7.01 38.03
N ASN A 352 -2.04 6.98 39.36
CA ASN A 352 -0.99 6.62 40.30
C ASN A 352 -0.79 5.11 40.44
N THR A 353 -1.64 4.29 39.82
CA THR A 353 -1.45 2.85 39.81
C THR A 353 -0.22 2.51 38.95
N LYS A 354 0.65 1.59 39.42
CA LYS A 354 1.79 1.09 38.63
C LYS A 354 1.37 0.19 37.46
N MET A 355 0.08 0.21 37.12
CA MET A 355 -0.53 -0.67 36.16
C MET A 355 -0.43 -0.04 34.77
N GLY A 356 0.12 -0.77 33.81
CA GLY A 356 0.12 -0.35 32.41
C GLY A 356 -1.16 -0.78 31.70
N GLU A 357 -1.31 -0.35 30.46
CA GLU A 357 -2.45 -0.72 29.61
C GLU A 357 -2.63 -2.24 29.50
N ARG A 358 -1.53 -2.98 29.31
CA ARG A 358 -1.55 -4.44 29.19
C ARG A 358 -2.13 -5.11 30.43
N GLU A 359 -1.69 -4.66 31.60
CA GLU A 359 -2.18 -5.15 32.89
C GLU A 359 -3.67 -4.81 33.08
N ALA A 360 -4.11 -3.60 32.71
CA ALA A 360 -5.51 -3.17 32.80
C ALA A 360 -6.43 -4.00 31.88
N ARG A 361 -6.00 -4.24 30.63
CA ARG A 361 -6.71 -5.10 29.68
C ARG A 361 -6.78 -6.55 30.18
N ALA A 362 -5.69 -7.09 30.73
CA ALA A 362 -5.68 -8.43 31.34
C ALA A 362 -6.53 -8.52 32.62
N PHE A 363 -6.59 -7.45 33.41
CA PHE A 363 -7.46 -7.33 34.57
C PHE A 363 -8.93 -7.39 34.16
N SER A 364 -9.31 -6.69 33.09
CA SER A 364 -10.67 -6.68 32.55
C SER A 364 -11.18 -8.09 32.19
N LEU A 365 -10.34 -8.91 31.55
CA LEU A 365 -10.65 -10.31 31.28
C LEU A 365 -10.90 -11.11 32.56
N LYS A 366 -10.01 -10.97 33.55
CA LYS A 366 -10.08 -11.70 34.82
C LYS A 366 -11.29 -11.28 35.66
N GLN A 367 -11.58 -9.98 35.72
CA GLN A 367 -12.70 -9.46 36.51
C GLN A 367 -14.06 -9.81 35.91
N SER A 368 -14.21 -9.70 34.59
CA SER A 368 -15.43 -10.13 33.91
C SER A 368 -15.74 -11.61 34.16
N LEU A 369 -14.70 -12.45 34.13
CA LEU A 369 -14.82 -13.87 34.47
C LEU A 369 -15.20 -14.09 35.94
N LEU A 370 -14.58 -13.34 36.87
CA LEU A 370 -14.82 -13.45 38.32
C LEU A 370 -16.25 -13.02 38.71
N LEU A 371 -16.75 -11.93 38.13
CA LEU A 371 -18.11 -11.40 38.37
C LEU A 371 -19.20 -12.16 37.61
N GLY A 372 -18.77 -13.06 36.71
CA GLY A 372 -19.63 -13.96 35.96
C GLY A 372 -20.49 -13.25 34.92
N ASN A 373 -20.05 -12.10 34.40
CA ASN A 373 -20.70 -11.38 33.30
C ASN A 373 -20.78 -12.26 32.06
N GLU A 374 -21.85 -12.12 31.29
CA GLU A 374 -22.09 -12.89 30.07
C GLU A 374 -21.24 -12.38 28.90
N TYR A 375 -20.97 -11.07 28.87
CA TYR A 375 -20.08 -10.47 27.88
C TYR A 375 -19.21 -9.39 28.53
N LEU A 376 -17.96 -9.31 28.09
CA LEU A 376 -17.04 -8.21 28.34
C LEU A 376 -17.08 -7.26 27.14
N VAL A 377 -17.37 -5.98 27.38
CA VAL A 377 -17.26 -4.92 26.38
C VAL A 377 -16.10 -4.02 26.81
N MET A 378 -14.96 -4.13 26.15
CA MET A 378 -13.81 -3.24 26.36
C MET A 378 -13.88 -2.11 25.35
N ILE A 379 -13.81 -0.86 25.80
CA ILE A 379 -13.88 0.35 24.98
C ILE A 379 -12.71 1.25 25.36
N ASP A 380 -11.90 1.62 24.38
CA ASP A 380 -10.84 2.60 24.53
C ASP A 380 -11.44 4.02 24.53
N GLY A 381 -10.82 4.95 25.26
CA GLY A 381 -11.35 6.29 25.44
C GLY A 381 -11.57 7.09 24.14
N ASP A 382 -10.88 6.77 23.04
CA ASP A 382 -11.05 7.39 21.73
C ASP A 382 -12.24 6.85 20.92
N VAL A 383 -12.99 5.86 21.42
CA VAL A 383 -14.17 5.32 20.76
C VAL A 383 -15.44 6.07 21.18
N HIS A 384 -15.92 6.98 20.33
CA HIS A 384 -17.14 7.72 20.59
C HIS A 384 -18.37 7.00 20.01
N LEU A 385 -19.07 6.26 20.86
CA LEU A 385 -20.36 5.64 20.53
C LEU A 385 -21.49 6.67 20.54
N ASN A 386 -21.59 7.47 19.48
CA ASN A 386 -22.62 8.52 19.34
C ASN A 386 -24.02 7.98 19.02
N ASN A 387 -24.18 6.68 18.80
CA ASN A 387 -25.47 6.03 18.66
C ASN A 387 -25.91 5.46 20.03
N SER A 388 -26.99 5.99 20.60
CA SER A 388 -27.50 5.55 21.90
C SER A 388 -27.89 4.07 21.93
N GLU A 389 -28.25 3.46 20.80
CA GLU A 389 -28.62 2.04 20.72
C GLU A 389 -27.41 1.11 20.46
N ALA A 390 -26.18 1.62 20.44
CA ALA A 390 -24.99 0.85 20.06
C ALA A 390 -24.83 -0.48 20.84
N LEU A 391 -24.98 -0.47 22.17
CA LEU A 391 -24.91 -1.69 22.98
C LEU A 391 -26.04 -2.68 22.64
N LEU A 392 -27.23 -2.18 22.31
CA LEU A 392 -28.35 -3.04 21.94
C LEU A 392 -28.15 -3.69 20.58
N PHE A 393 -27.57 -2.98 19.60
CA PHE A 393 -27.17 -3.56 18.32
C PHE A 393 -26.08 -4.62 18.51
N MET A 394 -25.10 -4.38 19.37
CA MET A 394 -24.09 -5.39 19.74
C MET A 394 -24.76 -6.63 20.35
N VAL A 395 -25.68 -6.47 21.32
CA VAL A 395 -26.43 -7.59 21.91
C VAL A 395 -27.30 -8.31 20.88
N ARG A 396 -27.86 -7.59 19.91
CA ARG A 396 -28.62 -8.20 18.81
C ARG A 396 -27.74 -9.07 17.93
N ILE A 397 -26.56 -8.59 17.54
CA ILE A 397 -25.57 -9.36 16.80
C ILE A 397 -25.14 -10.59 17.60
N ILE A 398 -24.85 -10.41 18.89
CA ILE A 398 -24.53 -11.49 19.83
C ILE A 398 -25.62 -12.57 19.82
N LYS A 399 -26.89 -12.19 20.01
CA LYS A 399 -28.00 -13.15 20.08
C LYS A 399 -28.31 -13.82 18.74
N GLN A 400 -28.16 -13.10 17.63
CA GLN A 400 -28.51 -13.59 16.30
C GLN A 400 -27.42 -14.45 15.68
N LYS A 401 -26.15 -14.14 15.96
CA LYS A 401 -24.99 -14.69 15.23
C LYS A 401 -24.00 -15.39 16.16
N ASN A 402 -24.09 -15.15 17.47
CA ASN A 402 -23.25 -15.73 18.52
C ASN A 402 -21.73 -15.67 18.25
N PRO A 403 -21.16 -14.51 17.84
CA PRO A 403 -19.72 -14.35 17.76
C PRO A 403 -19.08 -14.44 19.16
N GLY A 404 -18.04 -15.25 19.30
CA GLY A 404 -17.31 -15.36 20.58
C GLY A 404 -16.45 -14.13 20.89
N ILE A 405 -15.84 -13.54 19.85
CA ILE A 405 -15.05 -12.31 19.93
C ILE A 405 -15.41 -11.46 18.72
N PHE A 406 -15.87 -10.24 18.92
CA PHE A 406 -16.07 -9.31 17.80
C PHE A 406 -15.83 -7.85 18.17
N ALA A 407 -15.66 -7.01 17.16
CA ALA A 407 -15.62 -5.56 17.27
C ALA A 407 -16.68 -4.92 16.36
N PRO A 408 -17.46 -3.95 16.83
CA PRO A 408 -18.19 -3.06 15.92
C PRO A 408 -17.21 -2.19 15.13
N LEU A 409 -17.46 -1.99 13.84
CA LEU A 409 -16.64 -1.13 13.00
C LEU A 409 -16.77 0.33 13.46
N VAL A 410 -15.65 0.91 13.89
CA VAL A 410 -15.46 2.33 14.14
C VAL A 410 -14.24 2.83 13.37
N GLY A 411 -14.40 3.97 12.70
CA GLY A 411 -13.36 4.59 11.89
C GLY A 411 -13.17 6.05 12.26
N GLN A 412 -12.00 6.61 11.97
CA GLN A 412 -11.77 8.04 12.06
C GLN A 412 -12.58 8.75 10.98
N LEU A 413 -13.34 9.78 11.37
CA LEU A 413 -14.21 10.50 10.44
C LEU A 413 -13.37 11.13 9.32
N HIS A 414 -13.82 10.96 8.08
CA HIS A 414 -13.15 11.42 6.85
C HIS A 414 -11.71 10.88 6.62
N LYS A 415 -11.31 9.81 7.32
CA LYS A 415 -10.01 9.14 7.16
C LYS A 415 -10.19 7.63 6.92
N LEU A 416 -9.13 6.93 6.49
CA LEU A 416 -9.17 5.48 6.19
C LEU A 416 -8.78 4.59 7.39
N PHE A 417 -8.36 5.19 8.50
CA PHE A 417 -7.96 4.47 9.71
C PHE A 417 -9.18 3.98 10.48
N THR A 418 -9.18 2.70 10.82
CA THR A 418 -10.27 2.03 11.53
C THR A 418 -9.72 1.11 12.61
N ASN A 419 -10.61 0.52 13.39
CA ASN A 419 -10.27 -0.40 14.47
C ASN A 419 -10.01 -1.85 14.04
N PHE A 420 -9.78 -2.13 12.74
CA PHE A 420 -9.51 -3.50 12.26
C PHE A 420 -8.49 -3.52 11.12
N TRP A 421 -7.87 -4.67 10.91
CA TRP A 421 -7.05 -4.94 9.72
C TRP A 421 -7.67 -6.08 8.92
N GLY A 422 -7.77 -5.91 7.60
CA GLY A 422 -8.33 -6.94 6.73
C GLY A 422 -7.37 -8.07 6.37
N ALA A 423 -6.05 -7.82 6.43
CA ALA A 423 -5.00 -8.80 6.17
C ALA A 423 -3.80 -8.55 7.12
N ILE A 424 -2.90 -9.52 7.19
CA ILE A 424 -1.62 -9.42 7.90
C ILE A 424 -0.50 -9.79 6.94
N ALA A 425 0.55 -8.97 6.89
CA ALA A 425 1.75 -9.25 6.11
C ALA A 425 2.55 -10.40 6.75
N SER A 426 3.47 -11.01 6.00
CA SER A 426 4.29 -12.14 6.50
C SER A 426 5.09 -11.83 7.77
N ASN A 427 5.37 -10.55 8.05
CA ASN A 427 6.04 -10.08 9.27
C ASN A 427 5.09 -9.89 10.49
N GLY A 428 3.79 -10.17 10.35
CA GLY A 428 2.80 -10.04 11.43
C GLY A 428 2.14 -8.66 11.57
N TYR A 429 2.53 -7.66 10.77
CA TYR A 429 1.99 -6.30 10.81
C TYR A 429 0.85 -6.08 9.79
N TYR A 430 0.24 -4.89 9.84
CA TYR A 430 -0.85 -4.47 8.97
C TYR A 430 -0.58 -4.76 7.49
N ALA A 431 -1.53 -5.44 6.85
CA ALA A 431 -1.69 -5.43 5.41
C ALA A 431 -3.15 -5.08 5.08
N ARG A 432 -3.36 -4.37 3.97
CA ARG A 432 -4.72 -4.10 3.48
C ARG A 432 -5.23 -5.33 2.72
N SER A 433 -6.41 -5.86 3.06
CA SER A 433 -7.10 -6.84 2.21
C SER A 433 -7.80 -6.17 1.03
N ASP A 434 -8.04 -6.93 -0.03
CA ASP A 434 -8.69 -6.43 -1.26
C ASP A 434 -10.08 -5.83 -1.00
N ASN A 435 -10.80 -6.33 0.02
CA ASN A 435 -12.14 -5.87 0.39
C ASN A 435 -12.17 -4.79 1.49
N TYR A 436 -11.03 -4.35 2.04
CA TYR A 436 -10.97 -3.40 3.16
C TYR A 436 -11.78 -2.11 2.87
N LEU A 437 -11.59 -1.52 1.68
CA LEU A 437 -12.31 -0.31 1.27
C LEU A 437 -13.83 -0.55 1.13
N ASN A 438 -14.25 -1.73 0.65
CA ASN A 438 -15.67 -2.08 0.54
C ASN A 438 -16.34 -2.25 1.91
N ILE A 439 -15.60 -2.73 2.91
CA ILE A 439 -16.06 -2.88 4.30
C ILE A 439 -16.23 -1.49 4.96
N ILE A 440 -15.23 -0.60 4.86
CA ILE A 440 -15.30 0.73 5.51
C ILE A 440 -16.37 1.62 4.88
N ASP A 441 -16.52 1.59 3.55
CA ASP A 441 -17.54 2.36 2.82
C ASP A 441 -18.94 1.75 2.97
N ARG A 442 -19.07 0.60 3.66
CA ARG A 442 -20.30 -0.18 3.80
C ARG A 442 -20.92 -0.59 2.45
N LYS A 443 -20.12 -0.70 1.39
CA LYS A 443 -20.52 -1.31 0.11
C LYS A 443 -20.80 -2.80 0.29
N GLU A 444 -20.02 -3.44 1.14
CA GLU A 444 -20.23 -4.80 1.61
C GLU A 444 -20.46 -4.77 3.13
N MET A 445 -21.70 -5.01 3.55
CA MET A 445 -22.09 -5.05 4.96
C MET A 445 -22.23 -6.50 5.45
N GLY A 446 -21.93 -6.73 6.72
CA GLY A 446 -22.10 -8.01 7.40
C GLY A 446 -21.15 -8.17 8.59
N ILE A 447 -20.95 -9.43 8.96
CA ILE A 447 -19.96 -9.85 9.95
C ILE A 447 -18.78 -10.47 9.21
N TRP A 448 -17.57 -10.02 9.53
CA TRP A 448 -16.33 -10.37 8.83
C TRP A 448 -15.34 -11.01 9.78
N ASN A 449 -14.88 -12.22 9.50
CA ASN A 449 -13.72 -12.80 10.17
C ASN A 449 -12.45 -12.13 9.64
N VAL A 450 -11.82 -11.31 10.47
CA VAL A 450 -10.64 -10.50 10.14
C VAL A 450 -9.47 -10.88 11.04
N PRO A 451 -8.22 -10.69 10.63
CA PRO A 451 -7.07 -11.13 11.42
C PRO A 451 -6.70 -10.21 12.60
N TYR A 452 -7.23 -8.99 12.68
CA TYR A 452 -6.98 -8.03 13.76
C TYR A 452 -8.19 -7.13 14.01
N ILE A 453 -8.49 -6.90 15.29
CA ILE A 453 -9.47 -5.94 15.79
C ILE A 453 -8.91 -5.25 17.05
N GLY A 454 -9.28 -4.00 17.29
CA GLY A 454 -8.84 -3.21 18.45
C GLY A 454 -9.88 -2.15 18.84
N SER A 455 -9.51 -1.27 19.77
CA SER A 455 -10.28 -0.11 20.29
C SER A 455 -11.62 -0.42 20.98
N ILE A 456 -12.48 -1.27 20.40
CA ILE A 456 -13.72 -1.74 21.01
C ILE A 456 -13.89 -3.24 20.75
N LEU A 457 -13.88 -4.02 21.83
CA LEU A 457 -13.94 -5.48 21.78
C LEU A 457 -15.11 -5.97 22.61
N VAL A 458 -15.86 -6.91 22.05
CA VAL A 458 -16.93 -7.63 22.74
C VAL A 458 -16.57 -9.10 22.80
N ILE A 459 -16.41 -9.63 24.01
CA ILE A 459 -15.92 -10.99 24.27
C ILE A 459 -16.97 -11.74 25.08
N ALA A 460 -17.42 -12.88 24.57
CA ALA A 460 -18.37 -13.75 25.24
C ALA A 460 -17.72 -14.50 26.42
N LYS A 461 -18.50 -14.74 27.48
CA LYS A 461 -18.03 -15.36 28.73
C LYS A 461 -17.28 -16.66 28.51
N GLU A 462 -17.71 -17.48 27.56
CA GLU A 462 -17.10 -18.76 27.24
C GLU A 462 -15.67 -18.65 26.69
N LYS A 463 -15.28 -17.49 26.14
CA LYS A 463 -13.91 -17.23 25.64
C LYS A 463 -13.00 -16.63 26.71
N LEU A 464 -13.54 -16.01 27.76
CA LEU A 464 -12.74 -15.29 28.76
C LEU A 464 -11.68 -16.18 29.43
N LYS A 465 -12.02 -17.44 29.71
CA LYS A 465 -11.09 -18.38 30.35
C LYS A 465 -9.91 -18.73 29.44
N SER A 466 -10.15 -18.98 28.14
CA SER A 466 -9.06 -19.31 27.20
C SER A 466 -8.20 -18.09 26.88
N LEU A 467 -8.77 -16.89 26.92
CA LEU A 467 -8.07 -15.63 26.63
C LEU A 467 -7.26 -15.07 27.80
N SER A 468 -7.23 -15.71 28.97
CA SER A 468 -6.69 -15.14 30.21
C SER A 468 -5.22 -14.65 30.11
N ASN A 469 -4.43 -15.21 29.20
CA ASN A 469 -3.03 -14.87 28.95
C ASN A 469 -2.80 -14.21 27.57
N ALA A 470 -3.85 -13.87 26.83
CA ALA A 470 -3.75 -13.38 25.45
C ALA A 470 -2.92 -12.09 25.33
N TYR A 471 -3.12 -11.16 26.27
CA TYR A 471 -2.34 -9.91 26.34
C TYR A 471 -0.86 -10.13 26.73
N TYR A 472 -0.45 -11.33 27.16
CA TYR A 472 0.95 -11.64 27.50
C TYR A 472 1.57 -12.68 26.56
N TYR A 473 0.90 -12.98 25.44
CA TYR A 473 1.36 -13.96 24.47
C TYR A 473 2.69 -13.58 23.82
N ASP A 474 2.80 -12.34 23.33
CA ASP A 474 4.08 -11.73 22.96
C ASP A 474 4.19 -10.35 23.61
N LYS A 475 5.09 -10.24 24.58
CA LYS A 475 5.33 -9.00 25.33
C LYS A 475 6.05 -7.94 24.51
N LYS A 476 6.65 -8.28 23.36
CA LYS A 476 7.32 -7.35 22.46
C LYS A 476 6.34 -6.62 21.55
N LEU A 477 5.21 -7.25 21.25
CA LEU A 477 4.13 -6.65 20.48
C LEU A 477 3.30 -5.72 21.38
N ASP A 478 2.66 -4.72 20.78
CA ASP A 478 1.55 -3.97 21.39
C ASP A 478 0.49 -4.90 22.03
N PRO A 479 -0.19 -4.52 23.13
CA PRO A 479 -1.18 -5.37 23.80
C PRO A 479 -2.27 -5.93 22.88
N ASP A 480 -2.85 -5.12 21.99
CA ASP A 480 -3.92 -5.55 21.09
C ASP A 480 -3.37 -6.47 19.98
N MET A 481 -2.16 -6.22 19.49
CA MET A 481 -1.46 -7.14 18.57
C MET A 481 -1.18 -8.50 19.24
N SER A 482 -0.72 -8.50 20.49
CA SER A 482 -0.50 -9.72 21.27
C SER A 482 -1.81 -10.50 21.45
N PHE A 483 -2.90 -9.82 21.81
CA PHE A 483 -4.22 -10.43 21.96
C PHE A 483 -4.70 -11.06 20.65
N CYS A 484 -4.64 -10.33 19.53
CA CYS A 484 -5.06 -10.83 18.23
C CYS A 484 -4.19 -12.00 17.75
N SER A 485 -2.87 -11.94 17.99
CA SER A 485 -1.95 -13.02 17.66
C SER A 485 -2.29 -14.30 18.43
N PHE A 486 -2.52 -14.18 19.74
CA PHE A 486 -2.97 -15.30 20.57
C PHE A 486 -4.29 -15.89 20.06
N ALA A 487 -5.27 -15.03 19.75
CA ALA A 487 -6.57 -15.46 19.27
C ALA A 487 -6.45 -16.30 17.99
N ARG A 488 -5.68 -15.81 16.99
CA ARG A 488 -5.43 -16.55 15.74
C ARG A 488 -4.75 -17.90 16.00
N ASP A 489 -3.67 -17.91 16.79
CA ASP A 489 -2.88 -19.11 17.03
C ASP A 489 -3.63 -20.17 17.83
N LYS A 490 -4.60 -19.76 18.65
CA LYS A 490 -5.51 -20.64 19.40
C LYS A 490 -6.85 -20.90 18.70
N GLY A 491 -7.00 -20.51 17.43
CA GLY A 491 -8.18 -20.80 16.61
C GLY A 491 -9.44 -20.04 17.04
N HIS A 492 -9.29 -18.91 17.73
CA HIS A 492 -10.38 -17.97 18.01
C HIS A 492 -10.53 -17.01 16.83
N PHE A 493 -11.74 -16.91 16.29
CA PHE A 493 -12.04 -15.98 15.20
C PHE A 493 -12.31 -14.58 15.76
N LEU A 494 -11.79 -13.58 15.08
CA LEU A 494 -11.96 -12.17 15.41
C LEU A 494 -12.95 -11.59 14.41
N TYR A 495 -14.18 -11.36 14.83
CA TYR A 495 -15.20 -10.84 13.94
C TYR A 495 -15.25 -9.32 13.96
N LEU A 496 -15.57 -8.71 12.84
CA LEU A 496 -15.87 -7.29 12.71
C LEU A 496 -17.30 -7.14 12.20
N ASP A 497 -18.13 -6.36 12.88
CA ASP A 497 -19.47 -6.04 12.40
C ASP A 497 -19.55 -4.62 11.82
N ASN A 498 -19.92 -4.52 10.54
CA ASN A 498 -20.23 -3.25 9.90
C ASN A 498 -21.70 -3.14 9.47
N SER A 499 -22.59 -3.95 10.04
CA SER A 499 -24.03 -3.95 9.73
C SER A 499 -24.75 -2.68 10.23
N HIS A 500 -24.30 -2.11 11.34
CA HIS A 500 -24.88 -0.90 11.94
C HIS A 500 -23.81 0.20 12.14
N TYR A 501 -24.22 1.46 12.17
CA TYR A 501 -23.35 2.55 12.57
C TYR A 501 -23.37 2.68 14.10
N TYR A 502 -22.22 2.40 14.72
CA TYR A 502 -22.07 2.37 16.17
C TYR A 502 -21.49 3.67 16.74
N GLY A 503 -20.59 4.29 15.98
CA GLY A 503 -19.79 5.42 16.44
C GLY A 503 -18.60 5.67 15.52
N PHE A 504 -17.61 6.38 16.05
CA PHE A 504 -16.39 6.73 15.32
C PHE A 504 -15.18 6.78 16.26
N LEU A 505 -13.98 6.81 15.68
CA LEU A 505 -12.72 7.00 16.40
C LEU A 505 -12.31 8.47 16.38
N VAL A 506 -11.93 8.98 17.55
CA VAL A 506 -11.32 10.30 17.70
C VAL A 506 -9.83 10.21 17.40
N VAL A 507 -9.31 11.21 16.70
CA VAL A 507 -7.87 11.33 16.44
C VAL A 507 -7.21 11.78 17.74
N SER A 508 -6.49 10.86 18.40
CA SER A 508 -5.84 11.09 19.69
C SER A 508 -4.34 11.41 19.58
N GLU A 509 -3.84 11.61 18.36
CA GLU A 509 -2.44 11.94 18.09
C GLU A 509 -2.23 13.46 18.22
N ASP A 510 -1.02 13.87 18.64
CA ASP A 510 -0.60 15.28 18.75
C ASP A 510 -1.47 16.18 19.65
N ILE A 511 -1.99 15.65 20.77
CA ILE A 511 -2.72 16.46 21.75
C ILE A 511 -1.75 17.31 22.57
N GLU A 512 -1.96 18.63 22.57
CA GLU A 512 -1.22 19.60 23.39
C GLU A 512 -1.65 19.56 24.86
N SER A 513 -1.27 18.50 25.56
CA SER A 513 -1.56 18.29 26.99
C SER A 513 -1.00 19.38 27.93
N SER A 514 -0.24 20.36 27.42
CA SER A 514 0.23 21.53 28.16
C SER A 514 -0.75 22.71 28.22
N LYS A 515 -1.81 22.71 27.39
CA LYS A 515 -2.86 23.75 27.38
C LYS A 515 -3.89 23.48 28.48
N VAL A 516 -4.61 24.49 28.96
CA VAL A 516 -5.66 24.33 29.99
C VAL A 516 -6.85 23.61 29.41
N HIS A 517 -7.21 23.95 28.17
CA HIS A 517 -8.29 23.34 27.40
C HIS A 517 -7.74 22.80 26.07
N PRO A 518 -7.03 21.65 26.07
CA PRO A 518 -6.43 21.08 24.84
C PRO A 518 -7.45 20.85 23.71
N ASP A 519 -8.71 20.57 24.06
CA ASP A 519 -9.81 20.39 23.11
C ASP A 519 -10.07 21.62 22.24
N MET A 520 -9.82 22.85 22.73
CA MET A 520 -9.93 24.07 21.92
C MET A 520 -8.99 24.05 20.71
N TYR A 521 -7.86 23.35 20.81
CA TYR A 521 -6.83 23.26 19.78
C TYR A 521 -7.09 22.13 18.76
N GLN A 522 -8.18 21.38 18.89
CA GLN A 522 -8.46 20.16 18.10
C GLN A 522 -9.28 20.38 16.82
N ILE A 523 -9.45 21.63 16.37
CA ILE A 523 -10.26 21.97 15.19
C ILE A 523 -9.82 21.28 13.89
N PHE A 524 -8.54 20.94 13.76
CA PHE A 524 -7.98 20.29 12.56
C PHE A 524 -8.15 18.77 12.57
N ASN A 525 -7.98 18.14 13.74
CA ASN A 525 -7.94 16.69 13.89
C ASN A 525 -9.34 16.09 14.14
N ASN A 526 -10.20 16.81 14.86
CA ASN A 526 -11.49 16.33 15.35
C ASN A 526 -12.58 17.39 15.13
N LYS A 527 -12.61 17.89 13.90
CA LYS A 527 -13.40 19.07 13.50
C LYS A 527 -14.88 19.00 13.88
N GLU A 528 -15.54 17.87 13.68
CA GLU A 528 -17.00 17.74 13.91
C GLU A 528 -17.36 17.81 15.40
N LEU A 529 -16.54 17.20 16.26
CA LEU A 529 -16.68 17.33 17.72
C LEU A 529 -16.37 18.76 18.17
N TRP A 530 -15.33 19.36 17.59
CA TRP A 530 -14.96 20.75 17.84
C TRP A 530 -16.10 21.71 17.45
N GLU A 531 -16.67 21.57 16.24
CA GLU A 531 -17.81 22.36 15.76
C GLU A 531 -19.00 22.22 16.70
N LYS A 532 -19.37 20.99 17.07
CA LYS A 532 -20.51 20.72 17.96
C LYS A 532 -20.33 21.35 19.34
N ARG A 533 -19.11 21.37 19.88
CA ARG A 533 -18.83 21.92 21.20
C ARG A 533 -18.71 23.45 21.18
N TYR A 534 -18.02 24.00 20.18
CA TYR A 534 -17.50 25.37 20.25
C TYR A 534 -18.22 26.38 19.35
N ILE A 535 -18.91 25.95 18.28
CA ILE A 535 -19.72 26.84 17.44
C ILE A 535 -21.10 27.03 18.09
N HIS A 536 -21.65 28.26 17.98
CA HIS A 536 -22.96 28.57 18.52
C HIS A 536 -24.05 27.66 17.88
N PRO A 537 -24.98 27.06 18.66
CA PRO A 537 -26.00 26.15 18.11
C PRO A 537 -26.83 26.73 16.95
N ASN A 538 -27.07 28.05 16.98
CA ASN A 538 -27.83 28.76 15.95
C ASN A 538 -26.98 29.30 14.77
N TYR A 539 -25.66 29.11 14.76
CA TYR A 539 -24.77 29.63 13.69
C TYR A 539 -25.18 29.12 12.30
N PHE A 540 -25.35 27.80 12.14
CA PHE A 540 -25.72 27.23 10.85
C PHE A 540 -27.13 27.64 10.40
N ALA A 541 -28.05 27.88 11.34
CA ALA A 541 -29.38 28.43 11.05
C ALA A 541 -29.30 29.90 10.60
N ALA A 542 -28.37 30.69 11.13
CA ALA A 542 -28.11 32.05 10.63
C ALA A 542 -27.45 32.03 9.24
N LEU A 543 -26.47 31.15 9.03
CA LEU A 543 -25.77 30.99 7.76
C LEU A 543 -26.71 30.56 6.62
N ASN A 544 -27.58 29.58 6.86
CA ASN A 544 -28.54 29.12 5.85
C ASN A 544 -29.76 30.05 5.67
N GLY A 545 -29.94 31.04 6.56
CA GLY A 545 -31.03 32.02 6.52
C GLY A 545 -32.33 31.60 7.21
N SER A 546 -32.33 30.47 7.95
CA SER A 546 -33.48 30.06 8.77
C SER A 546 -33.68 30.95 9.99
N THR A 547 -32.59 31.50 10.53
CA THR A 547 -32.59 32.54 11.56
C THR A 547 -32.12 33.85 10.92
N PRO A 548 -32.85 34.96 11.06
CA PRO A 548 -32.41 36.24 10.52
C PRO A 548 -31.15 36.72 11.23
N ILE A 549 -30.21 37.27 10.47
CA ILE A 549 -29.06 38.03 11.01
C ILE A 549 -29.55 39.46 11.22
N LEU A 550 -29.44 39.98 12.44
CA LEU A 550 -29.99 41.28 12.80
C LEU A 550 -29.05 42.39 12.34
N GLU A 551 -29.54 43.34 11.55
CA GLU A 551 -28.84 44.60 11.31
C GLU A 551 -29.23 45.58 12.42
N ILE A 552 -28.29 45.90 13.31
CA ILE A 552 -28.51 46.74 14.50
C ILE A 552 -28.47 48.21 14.12
N CYS A 553 -27.47 48.57 13.32
CA CYS A 553 -27.25 49.87 12.73
C CYS A 553 -26.94 49.66 11.25
N GLN A 554 -27.04 50.69 10.42
CA GLN A 554 -26.67 50.58 9.02
C GLN A 554 -25.27 49.98 8.86
N ASP A 555 -25.16 48.85 8.14
CA ASP A 555 -23.94 48.08 7.91
C ASP A 555 -23.29 47.47 9.18
N VAL A 556 -24.02 47.37 10.30
CA VAL A 556 -23.62 46.71 11.54
C VAL A 556 -24.55 45.53 11.81
N TYR A 557 -24.03 44.31 11.68
CA TYR A 557 -24.82 43.09 11.82
C TYR A 557 -24.40 42.30 13.06
N ASP A 558 -25.37 41.66 13.72
CA ASP A 558 -25.15 40.74 14.83
C ASP A 558 -25.55 39.32 14.44
N PHE A 559 -24.64 38.38 14.65
CA PHE A 559 -24.88 36.98 14.36
C PHE A 559 -24.28 36.04 15.42
N PRO A 560 -24.93 34.89 15.70
CA PRO A 560 -24.39 33.87 16.59
C PRO A 560 -23.13 33.24 15.99
N LEU A 561 -22.02 33.19 16.73
CA LEU A 561 -20.75 32.64 16.24
C LEU A 561 -20.19 31.52 17.13
N MET A 562 -19.90 31.83 18.41
CA MET A 562 -19.29 30.89 19.36
C MET A 562 -20.28 30.42 20.42
N SER A 563 -20.08 29.23 20.97
CA SER A 563 -20.79 28.77 22.16
C SER A 563 -20.34 29.52 23.40
N GLU A 564 -21.20 29.62 24.42
CA GLU A 564 -20.83 30.16 25.74
C GLU A 564 -19.62 29.44 26.34
N ARG A 565 -19.50 28.13 26.07
CA ARG A 565 -18.38 27.31 26.54
C ARG A 565 -17.06 27.69 25.89
N PHE A 566 -17.05 27.94 24.57
CA PHE A 566 -15.85 28.43 23.88
C PHE A 566 -15.39 29.76 24.50
N CYS A 567 -16.33 30.67 24.74
CA CYS A 567 -16.05 31.97 25.33
C CYS A 567 -15.44 31.82 26.75
N ALA A 568 -16.02 30.97 27.59
CA ALA A 568 -15.49 30.69 28.93
C ALA A 568 -14.09 30.06 28.90
N GLU A 569 -13.88 29.01 28.10
CA GLU A 569 -12.58 28.32 28.01
C GLU A 569 -11.50 29.24 27.39
N LEU A 570 -11.87 30.15 26.46
CA LEU A 570 -10.95 31.17 25.94
C LEU A 570 -10.55 32.19 27.01
N ILE A 571 -11.51 32.64 27.84
CA ILE A 571 -11.20 33.52 28.98
C ILE A 571 -10.26 32.80 29.96
N GLU A 572 -10.51 31.52 30.25
CA GLU A 572 -9.67 30.70 31.13
C GLU A 572 -8.25 30.51 30.58
N GLU A 573 -8.07 30.24 29.28
CA GLU A 573 -6.75 30.22 28.63
C GLU A 573 -6.02 31.57 28.73
N CYS A 574 -6.74 32.68 28.47
CA CYS A 574 -6.17 34.02 28.57
C CYS A 574 -5.77 34.39 30.01
N GLU A 575 -6.60 34.08 31.00
CA GLU A 575 -6.28 34.33 32.41
C GLU A 575 -5.18 33.39 32.94
N TYR A 576 -5.11 32.14 32.46
CA TYR A 576 -4.01 31.23 32.77
C TYR A 576 -2.68 31.71 32.19
N TYR A 577 -2.70 32.25 30.97
CA TYR A 577 -1.53 32.93 30.40
C TYR A 577 -1.15 34.17 31.22
N GLY A 578 -2.15 34.94 31.67
CA GLY A 578 -2.06 35.97 32.72
C GLY A 578 -1.29 37.24 32.36
N LYS A 579 -0.51 37.25 31.27
CA LYS A 579 0.32 38.40 30.85
C LYS A 579 -0.47 39.39 30.00
N TRP A 580 -1.54 39.97 30.56
CA TRP A 580 -2.33 41.05 29.95
C TRP A 580 -1.48 42.31 29.68
N SER A 581 -1.82 43.06 28.63
CA SER A 581 -1.15 44.35 28.33
C SER A 581 -1.32 45.35 29.49
N ASP A 582 -0.51 46.40 29.50
CA ASP A 582 -0.67 47.51 30.44
C ASP A 582 -1.58 48.63 29.92
N GLY A 583 -2.21 48.45 28.75
CA GLY A 583 -3.08 49.43 28.10
C GLY A 583 -2.35 50.67 27.59
N LYS A 584 -1.03 50.61 27.38
CA LYS A 584 -0.23 51.71 26.82
C LYS A 584 0.05 51.49 25.34
N HIS A 585 0.30 52.60 24.65
CA HIS A 585 0.64 52.61 23.22
C HIS A 585 1.86 51.77 22.86
N LYS A 586 2.78 51.51 23.79
CA LYS A 586 3.98 50.72 23.52
C LYS A 586 3.81 49.35 24.13
N ASP A 587 3.80 48.33 23.28
CA ASP A 587 3.66 46.95 23.70
C ASP A 587 4.67 46.07 22.97
N GLU A 588 5.71 45.67 23.69
CA GLU A 588 6.80 44.84 23.17
C GLU A 588 6.33 43.43 22.78
N ARG A 589 5.13 43.01 23.19
CA ARG A 589 4.51 41.73 22.83
C ARG A 589 4.00 41.74 21.38
N LEU A 590 3.85 42.91 20.76
CA LEU A 590 3.36 43.10 19.40
C LEU A 590 4.48 43.24 18.37
N VAL A 591 4.24 42.71 17.16
CA VAL A 591 5.12 42.94 16.01
C VAL A 591 4.98 44.41 15.59
N GLY A 592 6.00 45.22 15.88
CA GLY A 592 6.01 46.67 15.66
C GLY A 592 6.01 47.51 16.94
N GLY A 593 5.74 46.90 18.10
CA GLY A 593 5.90 47.53 19.41
C GLY A 593 4.94 48.67 19.73
N TYR A 594 3.93 48.92 18.88
CA TYR A 594 3.06 50.10 19.00
C TYR A 594 1.61 49.81 18.61
N GLU A 595 0.67 50.28 19.44
CA GLU A 595 -0.77 50.20 19.22
C GLU A 595 -1.39 51.61 19.24
N ASN A 596 -2.08 51.99 18.16
CA ASN A 596 -2.62 53.35 17.98
C ASN A 596 -3.72 53.69 18.99
N VAL A 597 -4.45 52.69 19.47
CA VAL A 597 -5.55 52.82 20.41
C VAL A 597 -5.40 51.65 21.39
N PRO A 598 -4.59 51.79 22.45
CA PRO A 598 -4.15 50.65 23.22
C PRO A 598 -5.30 50.08 24.05
N THR A 599 -5.38 48.77 24.08
CA THR A 599 -6.31 48.02 24.91
C THR A 599 -5.57 47.16 25.90
N ARG A 600 -6.24 46.76 26.99
CA ARG A 600 -5.71 45.79 27.94
C ARG A 600 -5.99 44.37 27.45
N ASP A 601 -5.05 43.77 26.73
CA ASP A 601 -5.34 42.61 25.89
C ASP A 601 -4.31 41.46 25.92
N ILE A 602 -4.73 40.35 25.31
CA ILE A 602 -3.91 39.19 24.94
C ILE A 602 -4.21 38.83 23.48
N HIS A 603 -3.20 38.84 22.63
CA HIS A 603 -3.27 38.42 21.23
C HIS A 603 -3.29 36.89 21.11
N MET A 604 -4.03 36.36 20.14
CA MET A 604 -4.16 34.91 19.89
C MET A 604 -2.81 34.21 19.68
N LYS A 605 -1.82 34.93 19.11
CA LYS A 605 -0.46 34.42 18.94
C LYS A 605 0.24 34.14 20.27
N GLN A 606 -0.06 34.90 21.32
CA GLN A 606 0.58 34.76 22.64
C GLN A 606 0.17 33.48 23.37
N ILE A 607 -0.99 32.90 23.00
CA ILE A 607 -1.51 31.63 23.52
C ILE A 607 -1.42 30.49 22.48
N ASP A 608 -0.69 30.69 21.38
CA ASP A 608 -0.57 29.78 20.22
C ASP A 608 -1.91 29.43 19.54
N PHE A 609 -2.93 30.28 19.65
CA PHE A 609 -4.26 30.07 19.06
C PHE A 609 -4.46 30.80 17.72
N GLU A 610 -3.44 31.52 17.24
CA GLU A 610 -3.51 32.31 15.99
C GLU A 610 -3.89 31.44 14.77
N ARG A 611 -3.28 30.26 14.65
CA ARG A 611 -3.53 29.29 13.57
C ARG A 611 -5.00 28.85 13.55
N HIS A 612 -5.51 28.47 14.71
CA HIS A 612 -6.88 28.00 14.92
C HIS A 612 -7.88 29.10 14.66
N TRP A 613 -7.60 30.30 15.16
CA TRP A 613 -8.46 31.46 14.98
C TRP A 613 -8.55 31.91 13.51
N LEU A 614 -7.43 31.93 12.78
CA LEU A 614 -7.43 32.22 11.33
C LEU A 614 -8.26 31.20 10.55
N TYR A 615 -8.15 29.91 10.88
CA TYR A 615 -9.01 28.89 10.29
C TYR A 615 -10.49 29.13 10.61
N MET A 616 -10.82 29.56 11.82
CA MET A 616 -12.19 29.90 12.22
C MET A 616 -12.74 31.12 11.48
N LEU A 617 -11.91 32.15 11.26
CA LEU A 617 -12.26 33.30 10.44
C LEU A 617 -12.59 32.88 9.01
N ASP A 618 -11.75 32.04 8.39
CA ASP A 618 -11.99 31.60 7.02
C ASP A 618 -13.20 30.65 6.90
N LYS A 619 -13.37 29.76 7.88
CA LYS A 619 -14.38 28.70 7.81
C LYS A 619 -15.77 29.15 8.27
N TYR A 620 -15.86 30.02 9.28
CA TYR A 620 -17.14 30.41 9.90
C TYR A 620 -17.47 31.90 9.79
N VAL A 621 -16.49 32.80 9.73
CA VAL A 621 -16.78 34.24 9.60
C VAL A 621 -16.94 34.64 8.13
N ARG A 622 -16.05 34.19 7.24
CA ARG A 622 -16.12 34.50 5.80
C ARG A 622 -17.48 34.19 5.17
N PRO A 623 -18.11 33.01 5.39
CA PRO A 623 -19.38 32.71 4.74
C PRO A 623 -20.51 33.65 5.16
N ILE A 624 -20.51 34.11 6.42
CA ILE A 624 -21.44 35.13 6.90
C ILE A 624 -21.10 36.49 6.29
N GLN A 625 -19.82 36.88 6.31
CA GLN A 625 -19.35 38.12 5.72
C GLN A 625 -19.72 38.23 4.23
N GLU A 626 -19.47 37.20 3.42
CA GLU A 626 -19.78 37.19 1.98
C GLU A 626 -21.29 37.25 1.71
N LYS A 627 -22.09 36.70 2.63
CA LYS A 627 -23.56 36.78 2.58
C LYS A 627 -24.08 38.19 2.90
N LEU A 628 -23.44 38.88 3.85
CA LEU A 628 -23.86 40.22 4.28
C LEU A 628 -23.31 41.32 3.36
N PHE A 629 -22.03 41.27 3.01
CA PHE A 629 -21.36 42.24 2.13
C PHE A 629 -21.18 41.67 0.74
N ILE A 630 -22.29 41.58 0.00
CA ILE A 630 -22.32 41.07 -1.38
C ILE A 630 -21.33 41.85 -2.24
N GLY A 631 -20.44 41.12 -2.92
CA GLY A 631 -19.39 41.70 -3.77
C GLY A 631 -18.02 41.78 -3.12
N TYR A 632 -17.89 41.53 -1.81
CA TYR A 632 -16.60 41.44 -1.14
C TYR A 632 -16.22 39.98 -0.89
N TYR A 633 -15.16 39.52 -1.56
CA TYR A 633 -14.65 38.16 -1.49
C TYR A 633 -13.16 38.18 -1.15
N LYS A 634 -12.78 37.46 -0.10
CA LYS A 634 -11.37 37.23 0.24
C LYS A 634 -11.21 35.83 0.83
N GLN A 635 -10.51 34.97 0.11
CA GLN A 635 -10.14 33.65 0.57
C GLN A 635 -8.63 33.40 0.44
N PRO A 636 -8.03 32.84 1.51
CA PRO A 636 -8.48 32.90 2.89
C PRO A 636 -8.48 34.30 3.49
N VAL A 637 -9.23 34.41 4.58
CA VAL A 637 -9.31 35.61 5.41
C VAL A 637 -7.95 35.90 6.05
N GLU A 638 -7.51 37.16 5.97
CA GLU A 638 -6.28 37.64 6.60
C GLU A 638 -6.62 38.49 7.83
N SER A 639 -5.96 38.21 8.95
CA SER A 639 -5.94 39.09 10.11
C SER A 639 -4.58 39.03 10.80
N VAL A 640 -4.08 40.20 11.22
CA VAL A 640 -2.84 40.34 12.00
C VAL A 640 -3.11 40.71 13.45
N MET A 641 -4.34 41.15 13.74
CA MET A 641 -4.74 41.74 15.01
C MET A 641 -5.98 41.01 15.48
N MET A 642 -5.75 39.94 16.24
CA MET A 642 -6.77 39.08 16.85
C MET A 642 -6.46 38.98 18.33
N PHE A 643 -7.26 39.63 19.17
CA PHE A 643 -6.93 39.78 20.58
C PHE A 643 -8.18 39.84 21.45
N VAL A 644 -8.08 39.27 22.64
CA VAL A 644 -9.09 39.38 23.70
C VAL A 644 -8.79 40.64 24.49
N VAL A 645 -9.76 41.55 24.57
CA VAL A 645 -9.68 42.75 25.41
C VAL A 645 -10.35 42.50 26.74
N ARG A 646 -9.74 43.01 27.81
CA ARG A 646 -10.30 43.03 29.15
C ARG A 646 -10.52 44.45 29.64
N TYR A 647 -11.78 44.84 29.85
CA TYR A 647 -12.07 46.12 30.50
C TYR A 647 -12.32 45.91 31.98
N LYS A 648 -11.82 46.76 32.87
CA LYS A 648 -12.18 46.73 34.30
C LYS A 648 -12.27 48.16 34.82
N PRO A 649 -13.19 48.48 35.74
CA PRO A 649 -13.29 49.81 36.35
C PRO A 649 -11.95 50.29 36.95
N GLU A 650 -11.21 49.37 37.56
CA GLU A 650 -9.92 49.61 38.22
C GLU A 650 -8.73 49.74 37.23
N GLU A 651 -8.93 49.37 35.96
CA GLU A 651 -7.88 49.23 34.96
C GLU A 651 -8.16 50.18 33.77
N GLN A 652 -8.70 49.64 32.67
CA GLN A 652 -9.19 50.38 31.52
C GLN A 652 -10.68 50.12 31.41
N ALA A 653 -11.52 51.11 31.72
CA ALA A 653 -12.96 50.93 31.78
C ALA A 653 -13.70 51.20 30.46
N SER A 654 -13.04 51.84 29.49
CA SER A 654 -13.63 52.33 28.24
C SER A 654 -12.57 52.41 27.14
N LEU A 655 -13.03 52.54 25.88
CA LEU A 655 -12.18 52.81 24.72
C LEU A 655 -12.69 54.06 23.99
N ARG A 656 -11.81 55.04 23.79
CA ARG A 656 -12.13 56.30 23.12
C ARG A 656 -12.63 56.10 21.68
N PRO A 657 -13.36 57.07 21.08
CA PRO A 657 -13.73 57.01 19.67
C PRO A 657 -12.54 56.74 18.74
N HIS A 658 -12.67 55.72 17.90
CA HIS A 658 -11.63 55.32 16.96
C HIS A 658 -12.21 54.62 15.72
N HIS A 659 -11.33 54.43 14.73
CA HIS A 659 -11.55 53.53 13.61
C HIS A 659 -10.60 52.34 13.76
N ASP A 660 -11.05 51.19 13.29
CA ASP A 660 -10.21 50.01 13.21
C ASP A 660 -9.39 50.05 11.93
N ALA A 661 -8.15 49.58 11.97
CA ALA A 661 -7.33 49.45 10.77
C ALA A 661 -7.75 48.25 9.90
N SER A 662 -9.00 47.85 9.89
CA SER A 662 -9.56 46.72 9.15
C SER A 662 -10.44 47.16 7.98
N THR A 663 -10.72 46.28 7.04
CA THR A 663 -11.81 46.53 6.07
C THR A 663 -13.16 46.34 6.73
N TYR A 664 -13.29 45.25 7.47
CA TYR A 664 -14.39 44.98 8.38
C TYR A 664 -13.81 44.46 9.69
N SER A 665 -14.46 44.72 10.80
CA SER A 665 -14.11 44.20 12.11
C SER A 665 -15.15 43.21 12.56
N ILE A 666 -14.74 42.26 13.39
CA ILE A 666 -15.66 41.48 14.21
C ILE A 666 -15.39 41.72 15.68
N ASP A 667 -16.45 41.78 16.47
CA ASP A 667 -16.39 41.92 17.92
C ASP A 667 -17.28 40.86 18.57
N VAL A 668 -16.68 39.92 19.29
CA VAL A 668 -17.40 38.80 19.92
C VAL A 668 -17.53 39.03 21.43
N ALA A 669 -18.76 39.06 21.93
CA ALA A 669 -19.03 39.15 23.37
C ALA A 669 -18.64 37.84 24.06
N LEU A 670 -17.72 37.88 25.04
CA LEU A 670 -17.22 36.66 25.70
C LEU A 670 -17.84 36.35 27.06
N ASN A 671 -18.46 37.35 27.72
CA ASN A 671 -19.10 37.17 29.03
C ASN A 671 -20.40 37.97 29.13
N LYS A 672 -21.18 37.76 30.20
CA LYS A 672 -22.58 38.17 30.26
C LYS A 672 -22.79 39.45 31.07
N ARG A 673 -23.46 40.44 30.45
CA ARG A 673 -23.93 41.64 31.14
C ARG A 673 -24.93 41.30 32.25
N GLY A 674 -24.80 41.95 33.39
CA GLY A 674 -25.61 41.73 34.59
C GLY A 674 -25.13 40.58 35.48
N VAL A 675 -24.25 39.71 34.97
CA VAL A 675 -23.63 38.61 35.74
C VAL A 675 -22.15 38.90 35.98
N ASP A 676 -21.39 39.12 34.90
CA ASP A 676 -19.94 39.30 34.95
C ASP A 676 -19.52 40.77 34.93
N TYR A 677 -20.36 41.65 34.37
CA TYR A 677 -20.15 43.09 34.32
C TYR A 677 -21.46 43.87 34.31
N GLN A 678 -21.45 45.16 34.66
CA GLN A 678 -22.61 46.05 34.57
C GLN A 678 -22.27 47.23 33.68
N GLY A 679 -23.20 47.73 32.85
CA GLY A 679 -22.90 48.82 31.92
C GLY A 679 -22.30 48.32 30.60
N GLY A 680 -21.72 49.22 29.81
CA GLY A 680 -20.99 48.90 28.60
C GLY A 680 -21.83 48.72 27.33
N GLY A 681 -21.09 48.54 26.22
CA GLY A 681 -21.59 48.43 24.87
C GLY A 681 -20.74 49.23 23.89
N VAL A 682 -20.95 49.01 22.59
CA VAL A 682 -20.29 49.74 21.50
C VAL A 682 -21.23 50.81 20.97
N HIS A 683 -20.77 52.05 20.93
CA HIS A 683 -21.52 53.19 20.40
C HIS A 683 -20.92 53.66 19.07
N PHE A 684 -21.70 53.61 18.00
CA PHE A 684 -21.32 54.08 16.66
C PHE A 684 -21.72 55.55 16.48
N LEU A 685 -20.75 56.45 16.62
CA LEU A 685 -20.98 57.91 16.68
C LEU A 685 -21.69 58.46 15.43
N ARG A 686 -21.32 57.97 14.23
CA ARG A 686 -21.91 58.46 12.97
C ARG A 686 -23.39 58.12 12.82
N TYR A 687 -23.85 57.06 13.47
CA TYR A 687 -25.23 56.57 13.37
C TYR A 687 -26.04 56.82 14.64
N ASN A 688 -25.42 57.39 15.70
CA ASN A 688 -25.99 57.55 17.03
C ASN A 688 -26.68 56.25 17.53
N CYS A 689 -25.99 55.13 17.33
CA CYS A 689 -26.52 53.79 17.52
C CYS A 689 -25.64 53.08 18.55
N THR A 690 -26.23 52.57 19.63
CA THR A 690 -25.54 51.84 20.69
C THR A 690 -25.99 50.39 20.68
N PHE A 691 -25.03 49.47 20.72
CA PHE A 691 -25.27 48.05 20.88
C PHE A 691 -24.68 47.57 22.20
N ASP A 692 -25.51 46.96 23.03
CA ASP A 692 -25.13 46.55 24.38
C ASP A 692 -24.30 45.25 24.43
N ALA A 693 -24.16 44.55 23.30
CA ALA A 693 -23.39 43.30 23.13
C ALA A 693 -23.63 42.29 24.27
N ASP A 694 -24.89 42.04 24.60
CA ASP A 694 -25.34 41.34 25.80
C ASP A 694 -25.45 39.82 25.65
N VAL A 695 -25.37 39.30 24.42
CA VAL A 695 -25.49 37.87 24.13
C VAL A 695 -24.11 37.24 23.98
N VAL A 696 -23.74 36.40 24.95
CA VAL A 696 -22.46 35.68 24.93
C VAL A 696 -22.33 34.83 23.67
N GLY A 697 -21.17 34.93 23.00
CA GLY A 697 -20.86 34.17 21.78
C GLY A 697 -21.45 34.73 20.49
N HIS A 698 -22.26 35.80 20.57
CA HIS A 698 -22.63 36.56 19.39
C HIS A 698 -21.47 37.45 18.93
N SER A 699 -21.41 37.66 17.62
CA SER A 699 -20.39 38.43 16.94
C SER A 699 -21.05 39.57 16.19
N MET A 700 -20.64 40.80 16.51
CA MET A 700 -20.95 41.97 15.71
C MET A 700 -19.97 42.04 14.53
N ILE A 701 -20.43 42.41 13.33
CA ILE A 701 -19.60 42.61 12.13
C ILE A 701 -19.95 43.94 11.44
N PHE A 702 -18.93 44.76 11.15
CA PHE A 702 -19.11 46.11 10.63
C PHE A 702 -17.85 46.61 9.88
N PRO A 703 -17.96 47.56 8.93
CA PRO A 703 -16.79 48.17 8.28
C PRO A 703 -15.88 48.92 9.27
N GLY A 704 -14.60 48.56 9.38
CA GLY A 704 -13.71 49.15 10.39
C GLY A 704 -13.18 50.56 10.07
N ARG A 705 -13.08 50.89 8.78
CA ARG A 705 -12.55 52.17 8.28
C ARG A 705 -13.66 53.12 7.82
N LEU A 706 -13.37 54.42 7.90
CA LEU A 706 -14.11 55.55 7.30
C LEU A 706 -15.53 55.79 7.88
N THR A 707 -16.38 54.77 7.94
CA THR A 707 -17.82 54.96 8.18
C THR A 707 -18.27 54.61 9.60
N HIS A 708 -17.60 53.72 10.32
CA HIS A 708 -18.03 53.28 11.66
C HIS A 708 -17.05 53.75 12.74
N LEU A 709 -16.96 55.07 12.93
CA LEU A 709 -16.27 55.64 14.09
C LEU A 709 -17.05 55.22 15.33
N HIS A 710 -16.42 54.46 16.23
CA HIS A 710 -17.10 53.87 17.38
C HIS A 710 -16.27 54.00 18.66
N GLU A 711 -16.94 53.95 19.79
CA GLU A 711 -16.34 53.96 21.13
C GLU A 711 -16.92 52.83 21.98
N ALA A 712 -16.14 52.36 22.97
CA ALA A 712 -16.63 51.41 23.96
C ALA A 712 -16.99 52.18 25.23
N SER A 713 -18.28 52.18 25.56
CA SER A 713 -18.83 52.86 26.74
C SER A 713 -18.49 52.09 28.03
N SER A 714 -18.46 52.79 29.16
CA SER A 714 -17.94 52.28 30.44
C SER A 714 -18.52 50.92 30.84
N MET A 715 -17.64 49.94 31.04
CA MET A 715 -17.81 48.59 31.61
C MET A 715 -18.34 47.48 30.68
N ALA A 716 -17.49 46.88 29.85
CA ALA A 716 -17.74 45.57 29.20
C ALA A 716 -16.53 44.64 29.41
N ILE A 717 -16.54 43.68 30.34
CA ILE A 717 -15.26 43.20 30.90
C ILE A 717 -14.47 42.19 30.03
N TYR A 718 -15.06 41.48 29.06
CA TYR A 718 -14.27 40.81 28.02
C TYR A 718 -14.94 40.89 26.63
N SER A 719 -14.25 41.50 25.67
CA SER A 719 -14.67 41.54 24.26
C SER A 719 -13.53 41.09 23.37
N LEU A 720 -13.82 40.25 22.39
CA LEU A 720 -12.84 39.83 21.40
C LEU A 720 -12.92 40.75 20.18
N VAL A 721 -12.07 41.77 20.15
CA VAL A 721 -12.03 42.73 19.04
C VAL A 721 -11.00 42.27 18.01
N ILE A 722 -11.41 42.20 16.74
CA ILE A 722 -10.55 41.71 15.66
C ILE A 722 -10.55 42.71 14.52
N TRP A 723 -9.35 43.20 14.21
CA TRP A 723 -9.11 44.07 13.07
C TRP A 723 -8.72 43.21 11.87
N LEU A 724 -9.65 42.92 10.97
CA LEU A 724 -9.33 42.27 9.69
C LEU A 724 -8.73 43.26 8.70
N VAL A 725 -7.42 43.47 8.84
CA VAL A 725 -6.61 44.28 7.93
C VAL A 725 -6.45 43.52 6.62
N ILE A 726 -7.28 43.84 5.63
CA ILE A 726 -6.91 43.60 4.23
C ILE A 726 -5.97 44.74 3.83
N PHE A 727 -4.69 44.41 3.64
CA PHE A 727 -3.97 45.09 2.56
C PHE A 727 -4.75 44.73 1.31
N VAL A 728 -5.38 45.74 0.71
CA VAL A 728 -5.93 45.64 -0.62
C VAL A 728 -4.76 45.28 -1.53
N SER A 729 -4.49 43.98 -1.70
CA SER A 729 -3.99 43.46 -2.95
C SER A 729 -5.19 43.48 -3.91
N SER A 730 -5.66 44.67 -4.27
CA SER A 730 -5.99 44.89 -5.67
C SER A 730 -4.76 44.36 -6.41
N SER A 731 -4.89 43.27 -7.17
CA SER A 731 -3.90 42.79 -8.14
C SER A 731 -2.58 43.56 -8.05
N LEU A 732 -1.72 43.26 -7.09
CA LEU A 732 -0.50 44.07 -6.91
C LEU A 732 0.63 43.57 -7.83
N THR A 733 0.25 42.90 -8.91
CA THR A 733 0.96 43.00 -10.19
C THR A 733 0.69 44.33 -10.90
N ASP A 734 -0.23 45.20 -10.42
CA ASP A 734 -0.58 46.47 -11.09
C ASP A 734 -0.09 47.77 -10.39
N LYS A 735 0.65 47.73 -9.27
CA LYS A 735 1.27 48.95 -8.67
C LYS A 735 2.65 48.80 -8.01
N CYS A 736 3.24 47.62 -7.94
CA CYS A 736 4.63 47.51 -7.52
C CYS A 736 5.54 47.87 -8.71
N ASP A 737 6.10 49.08 -8.71
CA ASP A 737 7.08 49.48 -9.73
C ASP A 737 8.46 48.90 -9.36
N SER A 738 8.70 47.66 -9.77
CA SER A 738 9.99 46.99 -9.61
C SER A 738 11.06 47.50 -10.58
N SER A 739 10.70 48.31 -11.58
CA SER A 739 11.56 48.67 -12.73
C SER A 739 12.84 49.43 -12.35
N VAL A 740 12.86 50.03 -11.15
CA VAL A 740 13.99 50.81 -10.62
C VAL A 740 15.01 49.92 -9.87
N TYR A 741 14.63 48.69 -9.54
CA TYR A 741 15.44 47.79 -8.73
C TYR A 741 16.01 46.64 -9.55
N LYS A 742 17.15 46.10 -9.09
CA LYS A 742 17.76 44.89 -9.64
C LYS A 742 18.09 43.91 -8.52
N LEU A 743 17.71 42.64 -8.68
CA LEU A 743 18.01 41.58 -7.72
C LEU A 743 19.31 40.85 -8.08
N ILE A 744 20.15 40.57 -7.08
CA ILE A 744 21.32 39.70 -7.21
C ILE A 744 21.31 38.66 -6.09
N ILE A 745 21.42 37.38 -6.44
CA ILE A 745 21.42 36.26 -5.50
C ILE A 745 22.86 35.76 -5.29
N PHE A 746 23.28 35.65 -4.03
CA PHE A 746 24.55 35.07 -3.59
C PHE A 746 24.31 33.77 -2.83
N ALA A 747 24.71 32.65 -3.43
CA ALA A 747 24.71 31.34 -2.77
C ALA A 747 26.04 31.08 -2.07
N LEU A 748 26.00 30.82 -0.76
CA LEU A 748 27.15 30.40 0.02
C LEU A 748 27.37 28.90 -0.15
N SER A 749 28.60 28.47 -0.48
CA SER A 749 28.90 27.04 -0.61
C SER A 749 30.34 26.69 -0.19
N ASN A 750 30.50 25.54 0.47
CA ASN A 750 31.81 24.95 0.80
C ASN A 750 32.31 23.91 -0.22
N SER A 751 31.44 23.50 -1.13
CA SER A 751 31.69 22.42 -2.07
C SER A 751 30.62 22.38 -3.14
N ASN A 752 30.99 21.93 -4.33
CA ASN A 752 30.02 21.68 -5.38
C ASN A 752 29.20 20.43 -5.01
N ASN A 753 27.90 20.61 -4.76
CA ASN A 753 26.96 19.52 -4.48
C ASN A 753 25.68 19.63 -5.33
N ASP A 754 24.86 18.58 -5.32
CA ASP A 754 23.73 18.46 -6.24
C ASP A 754 22.60 19.45 -5.89
N ALA A 755 22.52 19.85 -4.62
CA ALA A 755 21.55 20.85 -4.17
C ALA A 755 21.89 22.27 -4.64
N LEU A 756 23.18 22.62 -4.75
CA LEU A 756 23.62 23.90 -5.29
C LEU A 756 23.26 24.03 -6.78
N GLU A 757 23.40 22.96 -7.56
CA GLU A 757 22.96 22.95 -8.96
C GLU A 757 21.43 23.06 -9.06
N ARG A 758 20.66 22.41 -8.16
CA ARG A 758 19.19 22.62 -8.09
C ARG A 758 18.84 24.10 -7.87
N LEU A 759 19.49 24.76 -6.91
CA LEU A 759 19.28 26.19 -6.64
C LEU A 759 19.62 27.04 -7.87
N ARG A 760 20.78 26.81 -8.47
CA ARG A 760 21.21 27.50 -9.70
C ARG A 760 20.23 27.31 -10.85
N CYS A 761 19.70 26.11 -11.03
CA CYS A 761 18.71 25.83 -12.08
C CYS A 761 17.40 26.57 -11.85
N SER A 762 16.96 26.67 -10.59
CA SER A 762 15.77 27.45 -10.26
C SER A 762 15.95 28.94 -10.55
N THR A 763 17.15 29.50 -10.35
CA THR A 763 17.43 30.91 -10.69
C THR A 763 17.56 31.16 -12.19
N GLU A 764 18.20 30.25 -12.92
CA GLU A 764 18.40 30.38 -14.37
C GLU A 764 17.08 30.36 -15.14
N ARG A 765 16.11 29.53 -14.71
CA ARG A 765 14.77 29.45 -15.33
C ARG A 765 13.93 30.72 -15.17
N TYR A 766 14.23 31.53 -14.15
CA TYR A 766 13.62 32.84 -13.94
C TYR A 766 14.47 34.01 -14.43
N ASN A 767 15.63 33.73 -15.04
CA ASN A 767 16.56 34.74 -15.57
C ASN A 767 17.06 35.74 -14.50
N ILE A 768 17.33 35.25 -13.28
CA ILE A 768 17.80 36.06 -12.15
C ILE A 768 19.34 36.03 -12.07
N ASP A 769 19.97 37.17 -11.80
CA ASP A 769 21.43 37.26 -11.60
C ASP A 769 21.87 36.45 -10.37
N PHE A 770 22.62 35.37 -10.61
CA PHE A 770 23.06 34.41 -9.59
C PHE A 770 24.60 34.31 -9.52
N LYS A 771 25.16 34.40 -8.30
CA LYS A 771 26.59 34.27 -8.03
C LYS A 771 26.84 33.21 -6.95
N ILE A 772 27.80 32.33 -7.19
CA ILE A 772 28.25 31.32 -6.22
C ILE A 772 29.48 31.87 -5.49
N PHE A 773 29.45 31.82 -4.17
CA PHE A 773 30.58 32.20 -3.33
C PHE A 773 31.20 30.97 -2.67
N ASP A 774 32.24 30.43 -3.30
CA ASP A 774 33.00 29.27 -2.80
C ASP A 774 34.09 29.71 -1.82
N PHE A 775 34.04 29.19 -0.59
CA PHE A 775 35.02 29.49 0.46
C PHE A 775 36.09 28.41 0.68
N GLY A 776 36.14 27.37 -0.16
CA GLY A 776 37.25 26.43 -0.28
C GLY A 776 37.27 25.26 0.71
N ARG A 777 37.72 24.08 0.23
CA ARG A 777 37.83 22.82 0.98
C ARG A 777 38.89 22.88 2.09
N SER A 778 38.48 22.92 3.36
CA SER A 778 39.20 22.25 4.43
C SER A 778 38.53 20.90 4.69
N SER A 779 39.30 19.82 4.56
CA SER A 779 38.91 18.47 4.94
C SER A 779 38.33 18.41 6.36
N THR A 780 37.48 17.41 6.61
CA THR A 780 36.96 16.90 7.91
C THR A 780 35.77 17.61 8.61
N SER A 781 34.56 17.05 8.41
CA SER A 781 33.30 17.26 9.16
C SER A 781 32.68 18.67 9.19
N TRP A 782 31.34 18.75 9.11
CA TRP A 782 30.55 19.98 9.30
C TRP A 782 30.89 20.72 10.62
N HIS A 783 31.45 20.03 11.61
CA HIS A 783 31.81 20.58 12.91
C HIS A 783 33.11 21.42 12.94
N GLU A 784 34.07 21.26 12.01
CA GLU A 784 35.32 22.05 12.01
C GLU A 784 35.21 23.38 11.25
N SER A 785 34.16 23.58 10.45
CA SER A 785 33.90 24.80 9.67
C SER A 785 33.76 26.09 10.51
N ARG A 786 33.50 25.96 11.82
CA ARG A 786 33.28 27.07 12.77
C ARG A 786 34.48 28.01 12.96
N LYS A 787 35.70 27.62 12.57
CA LYS A 787 36.90 28.47 12.65
C LYS A 787 37.10 29.40 11.45
N ASN A 788 36.37 29.22 10.34
CA ASN A 788 36.61 29.95 9.08
C ASN A 788 35.64 31.10 8.77
N ILE A 789 34.64 31.37 9.62
CA ILE A 789 33.57 32.35 9.34
C ILE A 789 34.10 33.80 9.26
N GLY A 790 35.15 34.14 10.01
CA GLY A 790 35.80 35.46 9.91
C GLY A 790 36.59 35.67 8.61
N LYS A 791 36.98 34.59 7.93
CA LYS A 791 37.57 34.63 6.58
C LYS A 791 36.47 34.78 5.53
N LEU A 792 35.39 34.02 5.67
CA LEU A 792 34.18 34.11 4.83
C LEU A 792 33.63 35.53 4.78
N LEU A 793 33.43 36.17 5.95
CA LEU A 793 32.89 37.52 6.05
C LEU A 793 33.80 38.56 5.38
N ARG A 794 35.13 38.45 5.54
CA ARG A 794 36.09 39.36 4.89
C ARG A 794 36.09 39.21 3.37
N MET A 795 36.05 37.98 2.87
CA MET A 795 35.99 37.73 1.44
C MET A 795 34.65 38.21 0.85
N LEU A 796 33.54 37.94 1.53
CA LEU A 796 32.20 38.39 1.10
C LEU A 796 32.08 39.91 1.11
N THR A 797 32.64 40.58 2.13
CA THR A 797 32.70 42.05 2.21
C THR A 797 33.51 42.64 1.06
N ALA A 798 34.66 42.03 0.73
CA ALA A 798 35.49 42.47 -0.39
C ALA A 798 34.76 42.35 -1.74
N GLU A 799 34.03 41.25 -1.95
CA GLU A 799 33.25 41.02 -3.16
C GLU A 799 32.06 41.99 -3.27
N LEU A 800 31.40 42.28 -2.15
CA LEU A 800 30.26 43.19 -2.11
C LEU A 800 30.65 44.66 -2.27
N ASN A 801 31.86 45.05 -1.86
CA ASN A 801 32.38 46.41 -2.09
C ASN A 801 32.50 46.77 -3.58
N ILE A 802 32.53 45.79 -4.49
CA ILE A 802 32.55 46.00 -5.94
C ILE A 802 31.25 46.65 -6.44
N PHE A 803 30.11 46.39 -5.77
CA PHE A 803 28.81 46.95 -6.16
C PHE A 803 28.59 48.39 -5.69
N GLY A 804 29.51 48.95 -4.89
CA GLY A 804 29.42 50.32 -4.37
C GLY A 804 28.18 50.57 -3.51
N ALA A 805 27.94 51.84 -3.15
CA ALA A 805 26.76 52.28 -2.40
C ALA A 805 25.50 52.38 -3.29
N SER A 806 25.24 51.36 -4.11
CA SER A 806 24.08 51.32 -5.00
C SER A 806 22.80 51.12 -4.19
N ASN A 807 21.95 52.14 -4.14
CA ASN A 807 20.61 52.07 -3.52
C ASN A 807 19.55 51.41 -4.42
N SER A 808 19.88 51.07 -5.67
CA SER A 808 18.98 50.40 -6.61
C SER A 808 19.21 48.88 -6.70
N THR A 809 20.23 48.34 -6.01
CA THR A 809 20.56 46.91 -6.05
C THR A 809 20.13 46.22 -4.75
N ILE A 810 19.28 45.20 -4.88
CA ILE A 810 18.83 44.33 -3.79
C ILE A 810 19.65 43.04 -3.85
N LEU A 811 20.15 42.61 -2.70
CA LEU A 811 20.99 41.44 -2.57
C LEU A 811 20.29 40.39 -1.71
N LEU A 812 20.19 39.16 -2.19
CA LEU A 812 19.75 37.99 -1.44
C LEU A 812 20.96 37.08 -1.16
N ILE A 813 21.31 36.86 0.10
CA ILE A 813 22.32 35.89 0.55
C ILE A 813 21.59 34.67 1.10
N ILE A 814 21.99 33.48 0.64
CA ILE A 814 21.25 32.22 0.82
C ILE A 814 22.25 31.07 0.94
N ASP A 815 21.97 30.09 1.81
CA ASP A 815 22.72 28.84 1.85
C ASP A 815 22.48 28.03 0.57
N GLY A 816 23.55 27.61 -0.10
CA GLY A 816 23.49 26.88 -1.35
C GLY A 816 22.96 25.45 -1.23
N PHE A 817 22.83 24.90 -0.02
CA PHE A 817 22.54 23.47 0.16
C PHE A 817 21.06 23.10 0.33
N ASP A 818 20.21 24.03 0.76
CA ASP A 818 18.84 23.69 1.18
C ASP A 818 17.81 24.73 0.70
N ALA A 819 17.87 25.14 -0.57
CA ALA A 819 16.97 26.16 -1.09
C ALA A 819 16.59 26.02 -2.57
N ILE A 820 15.42 26.57 -2.93
CA ILE A 820 14.87 26.64 -4.29
C ILE A 820 14.17 27.99 -4.49
N ILE A 821 14.39 28.63 -5.64
CA ILE A 821 13.66 29.83 -6.06
C ILE A 821 12.41 29.42 -6.84
N ALA A 822 11.26 29.92 -6.42
CA ALA A 822 9.94 29.52 -6.92
C ALA A 822 9.22 30.60 -7.74
N SER A 823 9.74 31.83 -7.81
CA SER A 823 9.14 32.95 -8.56
C SER A 823 10.17 33.82 -9.26
N ASP A 824 9.71 34.75 -10.10
CA ASP A 824 10.57 35.66 -10.86
C ASP A 824 11.12 36.84 -10.02
N GLU A 825 12.00 37.62 -10.65
CA GLU A 825 12.63 38.78 -10.01
C GLU A 825 11.62 39.82 -9.52
N ASN A 826 10.55 40.09 -10.28
CA ASN A 826 9.56 41.10 -9.92
C ASN A 826 8.79 40.66 -8.68
N ASP A 827 8.33 39.42 -8.65
CA ASP A 827 7.62 38.85 -7.51
C ASP A 827 8.49 38.86 -6.25
N ILE A 828 9.77 38.48 -6.34
CA ILE A 828 10.69 38.51 -5.20
C ILE A 828 10.89 39.94 -4.69
N ILE A 829 11.10 40.91 -5.58
CA ILE A 829 11.27 42.32 -5.20
C ILE A 829 9.99 42.85 -4.55
N CYS A 830 8.83 42.58 -5.12
CA CYS A 830 7.55 43.05 -4.59
C CYS A 830 7.21 42.39 -3.25
N GLN A 831 7.47 41.09 -3.10
CA GLN A 831 7.35 40.38 -1.82
C GLN A 831 8.33 40.94 -0.77
N PHE A 832 9.56 41.25 -1.15
CA PHE A 832 10.54 41.89 -0.28
C PHE A 832 10.09 43.28 0.18
N LEU A 833 9.66 44.15 -0.74
CA LEU A 833 9.19 45.50 -0.43
C LEU A 833 7.93 45.48 0.45
N ASN A 834 7.06 44.48 0.24
CA ASN A 834 5.86 44.27 1.07
C ASN A 834 6.22 43.74 2.47
N ALA A 835 7.13 42.77 2.55
CA ALA A 835 7.57 42.20 3.82
C ALA A 835 8.49 43.14 4.62
N CYS A 836 9.19 44.07 3.95
CA CYS A 836 10.19 44.97 4.52
C CYS A 836 9.89 46.45 4.25
N SER A 837 8.65 46.89 4.51
CA SER A 837 8.24 48.28 4.24
C SER A 837 9.03 49.33 5.04
N ASN A 838 9.53 48.98 6.23
CA ASN A 838 10.25 49.87 7.15
C ASN A 838 11.58 49.28 7.70
N CYS A 839 12.09 48.18 7.14
CA CYS A 839 13.35 47.59 7.60
C CYS A 839 14.53 47.82 6.65
N ARG A 840 15.74 47.62 7.17
CA ARG A 840 16.97 47.70 6.37
C ARG A 840 17.26 46.40 5.64
N ALA A 841 16.99 45.27 6.28
CA ALA A 841 17.12 43.93 5.71
C ALA A 841 16.14 42.96 6.37
N LEU A 842 15.77 41.92 5.64
CA LEU A 842 14.81 40.88 6.02
C LEU A 842 15.54 39.53 6.14
N LEU A 843 15.33 38.83 7.24
CA LEU A 843 15.85 37.49 7.50
C LEU A 843 14.73 36.44 7.48
N THR A 844 15.10 35.21 7.18
CA THR A 844 14.25 34.04 7.47
C THR A 844 13.97 33.93 8.98
N SER A 845 12.82 33.38 9.37
CA SER A 845 12.49 33.21 10.80
C SER A 845 13.41 32.18 11.48
N LYS A 846 13.75 32.42 12.75
CA LYS A 846 14.62 31.55 13.56
C LYS A 846 14.09 30.12 13.62
N MET A 847 14.86 29.15 13.12
CA MET A 847 14.65 27.73 13.40
C MET A 847 15.61 27.29 14.51
N ILE A 848 15.07 26.78 15.60
CA ILE A 848 15.85 26.25 16.73
C ILE A 848 15.88 24.72 16.60
N SER A 849 17.05 24.15 16.39
CA SER A 849 17.24 22.70 16.50
C SER A 849 17.25 22.28 17.99
N LYS A 850 17.05 20.98 18.31
CA LYS A 850 17.21 20.42 19.68
C LYS A 850 18.58 20.72 20.35
N GLN A 851 19.52 21.32 19.63
CA GLN A 851 20.87 21.71 20.05
C GLN A 851 21.10 23.24 19.99
N ASP A 852 20.05 24.07 19.96
CA ASP A 852 20.11 25.55 19.91
C ASP A 852 20.82 26.18 18.71
N GLU A 853 21.02 25.42 17.61
CA GLU A 853 21.64 25.93 16.39
C GLU A 853 20.61 26.38 15.34
N VAL A 854 20.81 27.59 14.80
CA VAL A 854 20.09 28.13 13.62
C VAL A 854 20.69 27.49 12.37
N ARG A 855 19.88 26.72 11.62
CA ARG A 855 20.39 25.85 10.54
C ARG A 855 20.22 26.37 9.12
N SER A 856 19.25 27.24 8.85
CA SER A 856 19.01 27.76 7.50
C SER A 856 18.88 29.28 7.58
N VAL A 857 19.77 30.00 6.91
CA VAL A 857 19.83 31.48 6.96
C VAL A 857 19.72 32.01 5.54
N ALA A 858 18.67 32.80 5.31
CA ALA A 858 18.52 33.64 4.14
C ALA A 858 18.36 35.09 4.60
N LEU A 859 19.03 36.01 3.91
CA LEU A 859 19.10 37.45 4.21
C LEU A 859 18.92 38.23 2.91
N ILE A 860 17.93 39.12 2.86
CA ILE A 860 17.69 39.99 1.71
C ILE A 860 17.67 41.47 2.11
N GLY A 861 18.29 42.33 1.32
CA GLY A 861 18.31 43.77 1.57
C GLY A 861 19.14 44.56 0.55
N PHE A 862 19.07 45.89 0.62
CA PHE A 862 19.90 46.76 -0.21
C PHE A 862 21.39 46.58 0.12
N VAL A 863 22.27 46.70 -0.89
CA VAL A 863 23.73 46.49 -0.73
C VAL A 863 24.34 47.23 0.47
N PRO A 864 24.06 48.55 0.71
CA PRO A 864 24.61 49.26 1.87
C PRO A 864 24.16 48.67 3.21
N ASN A 865 22.93 48.17 3.28
CA ASN A 865 22.38 47.57 4.49
C ASN A 865 23.03 46.21 4.77
N ILE A 866 23.26 45.41 3.73
CA ILE A 866 23.98 44.14 3.87
C ILE A 866 25.43 44.38 4.31
N LEU A 867 26.12 45.36 3.75
CA LEU A 867 27.47 45.71 4.18
C LEU A 867 27.53 46.08 5.66
N ASN A 868 26.55 46.86 6.15
CA ASN A 868 26.44 47.17 7.59
C ASN A 868 26.26 45.91 8.45
N VAL A 869 25.44 44.96 7.99
CA VAL A 869 25.24 43.66 8.67
C VAL A 869 26.57 42.89 8.72
N LEU A 870 27.30 42.80 7.61
CA LEU A 870 28.57 42.08 7.55
C LEU A 870 29.66 42.74 8.39
N HIS A 871 29.74 44.07 8.41
CA HIS A 871 30.65 44.82 9.27
C HIS A 871 30.36 44.58 10.75
N PHE A 872 29.08 44.55 11.15
CA PHE A 872 28.68 44.26 12.52
C PHE A 872 29.07 42.83 12.92
N VAL A 873 28.79 41.83 12.09
CA VAL A 873 29.19 40.43 12.37
C VAL A 873 30.71 40.32 12.44
N GLY A 874 31.45 41.03 11.58
CA GLY A 874 32.91 41.06 11.60
C GLY A 874 33.55 41.80 12.79
N SER A 875 32.78 42.62 13.52
CA SER A 875 33.24 43.38 14.69
C SER A 875 33.11 42.63 16.03
N GLN A 876 32.55 41.42 16.02
CA GLN A 876 32.35 40.58 17.22
C GLN A 876 33.58 39.70 17.48
N ASP A 877 34.29 39.94 18.61
CA ASP A 877 35.53 39.26 19.04
C ASP A 877 35.32 37.80 19.53
N ASP A 878 36.15 36.88 19.00
CA ASP A 878 36.69 35.60 19.52
C ASP A 878 35.83 34.49 20.17
N LYS A 879 34.49 34.58 20.27
CA LYS A 879 33.66 33.45 20.79
C LYS A 879 32.51 33.10 19.84
N VAL A 880 32.78 32.20 18.89
CA VAL A 880 31.81 31.57 17.97
C VAL A 880 31.09 32.57 17.05
N LEU A 881 31.77 32.98 15.98
CA LEU A 881 31.13 33.65 14.83
C LEU A 881 30.05 32.72 14.26
N SER A 882 28.79 33.07 14.45
CA SER A 882 27.63 32.31 13.98
C SER A 882 26.56 33.30 13.53
N TYR A 883 25.89 33.03 12.40
CA TYR A 883 24.72 33.80 11.98
C TYR A 883 23.62 33.83 13.06
N SER A 884 23.68 32.95 14.06
CA SER A 884 22.82 32.99 15.25
C SER A 884 22.92 34.31 16.03
N SER A 885 24.03 35.05 15.94
CA SER A 885 24.17 36.37 16.57
C SER A 885 23.24 37.41 15.95
N LEU A 886 22.93 37.31 14.65
CA LEU A 886 21.97 38.18 13.96
C LEU A 886 20.54 38.04 14.48
N TYR A 887 20.23 36.91 15.14
CA TYR A 887 18.94 36.64 15.77
C TYR A 887 18.87 37.09 17.23
N SER A 888 19.85 37.89 17.69
CA SER A 888 19.81 38.52 19.02
C SER A 888 19.11 39.88 18.94
N ASP A 889 18.34 40.23 19.98
CA ASP A 889 17.60 41.51 20.05
C ASP A 889 18.54 42.72 19.88
N ASN A 890 19.77 42.61 20.38
CA ASN A 890 20.79 43.65 20.25
C ASN A 890 21.19 43.88 18.78
N SER A 891 21.37 42.82 18.01
CA SER A 891 21.68 42.90 16.58
C SER A 891 20.49 43.40 15.76
N VAL A 892 19.27 42.93 16.07
CA VAL A 892 18.03 43.35 15.40
C VAL A 892 17.82 44.86 15.53
N ASN A 893 17.95 45.39 16.75
CA ASN A 893 17.78 46.82 17.04
C ASN A 893 18.90 47.67 16.43
N THR A 894 20.16 47.22 16.51
CA THR A 894 21.32 47.97 16.01
C THR A 894 21.37 48.07 14.49
N LEU A 895 20.97 46.99 13.79
CA LEU A 895 21.07 46.88 12.33
C LEU A 895 19.77 47.14 11.59
N GLY A 896 18.63 47.27 12.28
CA GLY A 896 17.31 47.46 11.66
C GLY A 896 16.85 46.23 10.87
N LEU A 897 17.10 45.04 11.41
CA LEU A 897 16.71 43.76 10.82
C LEU A 897 15.25 43.44 11.15
N THR A 898 14.55 42.71 10.28
CA THR A 898 13.26 42.08 10.60
C THR A 898 13.25 40.61 10.14
N PHE A 899 12.21 39.87 10.53
CA PHE A 899 12.00 38.47 10.14
C PHE A 899 10.75 38.32 9.28
N ASP A 900 10.77 37.43 8.29
CA ASP A 900 9.57 37.09 7.49
C ASP A 900 8.62 36.14 8.26
N VAL A 901 7.96 36.69 9.28
CA VAL A 901 7.06 35.94 10.17
C VAL A 901 5.81 35.45 9.44
N LYS A 902 5.35 36.21 8.42
CA LYS A 902 4.17 35.90 7.63
C LYS A 902 4.42 34.87 6.52
N ARG A 903 5.69 34.49 6.28
CA ARG A 903 6.09 33.60 5.19
C ARG A 903 5.68 34.14 3.83
N ILE A 904 5.80 35.46 3.63
CA ILE A 904 5.45 36.09 2.35
C ILE A 904 6.49 35.73 1.30
N LEU A 905 7.78 35.76 1.68
CA LEU A 905 8.91 35.54 0.80
C LEU A 905 9.61 34.19 1.07
N PHE A 906 9.86 33.87 2.34
CA PHE A 906 10.60 32.70 2.79
C PHE A 906 9.68 31.64 3.41
N GLN A 907 9.64 30.44 2.83
CA GLN A 907 9.02 29.26 3.42
C GLN A 907 10.07 28.27 3.88
N ASN A 908 10.04 27.87 5.14
CA ASN A 908 10.85 26.77 5.62
C ASN A 908 9.99 25.52 5.81
N ILE A 909 10.33 24.40 5.16
CA ILE A 909 9.48 23.22 5.07
C ILE A 909 9.68 22.19 6.20
N ASP A 910 10.76 22.26 6.99
CA ASP A 910 11.08 21.19 7.95
C ASP A 910 10.10 21.07 9.12
N ASN A 911 9.57 22.21 9.58
CA ASN A 911 8.60 22.29 10.68
C ASN A 911 7.18 22.59 10.19
N ALA A 912 7.01 22.90 8.91
CA ALA A 912 5.75 23.33 8.32
C ALA A 912 5.29 22.37 7.20
N SER A 913 5.74 21.12 7.21
CA SER A 913 5.37 20.11 6.19
C SER A 913 3.86 19.88 6.13
N SER A 914 3.16 20.05 7.26
CA SER A 914 1.71 19.97 7.33
C SER A 914 0.99 21.27 6.96
N GLU A 915 1.71 22.35 6.63
CA GLU A 915 1.16 23.67 6.26
C GLU A 915 1.33 23.99 4.77
N VAL A 916 2.09 23.16 4.04
CA VAL A 916 2.45 23.38 2.64
C VAL A 916 1.84 22.30 1.76
N MET A 917 1.38 22.70 0.58
CA MET A 917 0.96 21.79 -0.46
C MET A 917 1.54 22.23 -1.81
N LEU A 918 1.78 21.26 -2.69
CA LEU A 918 2.06 21.53 -4.09
C LEU A 918 0.76 21.94 -4.78
N SER A 919 0.78 23.04 -5.53
CA SER A 919 -0.35 23.53 -6.31
C SER A 919 0.12 23.97 -7.68
N PHE A 920 -0.82 24.12 -8.62
CA PHE A 920 -0.53 24.49 -9.99
C PHE A 920 -1.34 25.72 -10.36
N HIS A 921 -0.68 26.71 -10.96
CA HIS A 921 -1.34 27.87 -11.55
C HIS A 921 -2.12 27.46 -12.80
N ASP A 922 -2.99 28.34 -13.29
CA ASP A 922 -3.78 28.09 -14.52
C ASP A 922 -2.90 27.87 -15.76
N ASN A 923 -1.67 28.41 -15.77
CA ASN A 923 -0.67 28.17 -16.81
C ASN A 923 0.11 26.85 -16.63
N GLY A 924 -0.28 26.02 -15.65
CA GLY A 924 0.35 24.74 -15.34
C GLY A 924 1.66 24.82 -14.55
N ASP A 925 2.17 26.01 -14.19
CA ASP A 925 3.38 26.13 -13.37
C ASP A 925 3.11 25.74 -11.91
N ALA A 926 4.03 24.97 -11.33
CA ALA A 926 3.91 24.50 -9.96
C ALA A 926 4.42 25.54 -8.94
N TYR A 927 3.68 25.71 -7.85
CA TYR A 927 4.05 26.58 -6.72
C TYR A 927 3.78 25.91 -5.37
N VAL A 928 4.42 26.44 -4.32
CA VAL A 928 4.13 26.03 -2.94
C VAL A 928 3.06 26.95 -2.38
N HIS A 929 1.92 26.37 -1.98
CA HIS A 929 0.89 27.09 -1.24
C HIS A 929 1.06 26.84 0.25
N ASN A 930 1.34 27.89 1.02
CA ASN A 930 1.15 27.84 2.47
C ASN A 930 -0.33 28.09 2.74
N PHE A 931 -1.12 27.03 2.91
CA PHE A 931 -2.57 27.17 3.06
C PHE A 931 -2.97 27.81 4.38
N LEU A 932 -2.06 27.83 5.36
CA LEU A 932 -2.31 28.42 6.68
C LEU A 932 -2.17 29.93 6.70
N ARG A 933 -1.20 30.47 5.96
CA ARG A 933 -0.93 31.91 5.85
C ARG A 933 -1.42 32.51 4.55
N ASN A 934 -1.86 31.67 3.63
CA ASN A 934 -2.25 32.03 2.27
C ASN A 934 -1.21 32.77 1.47
N THR A 935 0.02 32.33 1.63
CA THR A 935 1.13 32.93 0.91
C THR A 935 1.60 31.98 -0.18
N HIS A 936 2.18 32.57 -1.22
CA HIS A 936 2.89 31.90 -2.30
C HIS A 936 4.37 32.28 -2.19
N PRO A 937 5.14 31.62 -1.31
CA PRO A 937 6.47 32.09 -0.95
C PRO A 937 7.43 31.85 -2.11
N SER A 938 8.20 32.89 -2.51
CA SER A 938 9.13 32.78 -3.64
C SER A 938 10.41 32.01 -3.33
N ILE A 939 10.75 31.81 -2.05
CA ILE A 939 12.00 31.17 -1.62
C ILE A 939 11.68 30.04 -0.66
N ILE A 940 11.87 28.81 -1.12
CA ILE A 940 11.60 27.59 -0.36
C ILE A 940 12.91 27.06 0.22
N LEU A 941 12.94 26.88 1.54
CA LEU A 941 14.10 26.50 2.33
C LEU A 941 13.84 25.17 3.07
N GLY A 942 14.84 24.32 3.18
CA GLY A 942 14.81 23.11 4.01
C GLY A 942 15.97 23.04 5.01
N SER A 943 16.12 21.87 5.66
CA SER A 943 17.23 21.55 6.54
C SER A 943 17.80 20.17 6.24
N SER A 944 19.07 20.03 6.57
CA SER A 944 19.86 18.80 6.45
C SER A 944 19.24 17.51 7.02
N LYS A 945 18.23 17.57 7.91
CA LYS A 945 17.57 16.36 8.46
C LYS A 945 16.27 15.96 7.75
N ARG A 946 15.67 16.81 6.90
CA ARG A 946 14.38 16.55 6.23
C ARG A 946 14.34 17.03 4.76
N SER A 947 15.48 16.98 4.08
CA SER A 947 15.61 17.37 2.66
C SER A 947 14.75 16.57 1.68
N GLN A 948 14.11 15.46 2.10
CA GLN A 948 13.27 14.64 1.21
C GLN A 948 12.05 15.39 0.68
N LEU A 949 11.35 16.17 1.53
CA LEU A 949 10.21 16.97 1.06
C LEU A 949 10.68 18.07 0.09
N LEU A 950 11.85 18.67 0.34
CA LEU A 950 12.42 19.68 -0.57
C LEU A 950 12.80 19.05 -1.91
N ASN A 951 13.31 17.81 -1.89
CA ASN A 951 13.63 17.05 -3.10
C ASN A 951 12.37 16.72 -3.90
N TYR A 952 11.31 16.26 -3.23
CA TYR A 952 10.00 16.03 -3.83
C TYR A 952 9.43 17.32 -4.46
N LEU A 953 9.31 18.40 -3.68
CA LEU A 953 8.78 19.67 -4.19
C LEU A 953 9.64 20.21 -5.33
N GLY A 954 10.96 20.08 -5.22
CA GLY A 954 11.94 20.52 -6.21
C GLY A 954 11.88 19.79 -7.54
N ASN A 955 11.14 18.68 -7.65
CA ASN A 955 10.82 18.07 -8.94
C ASN A 955 9.82 18.91 -9.75
N TYR A 956 9.08 19.81 -9.09
CA TYR A 956 7.98 20.58 -9.68
C TYR A 956 8.27 22.08 -9.69
N ILE A 957 8.54 22.65 -8.51
CA ILE A 957 8.66 24.10 -8.33
C ILE A 957 9.92 24.68 -8.99
N GLY A 958 9.94 26.00 -9.18
CA GLY A 958 11.04 26.66 -9.89
C GLY A 958 11.09 26.28 -11.37
N LYS A 959 9.90 26.12 -11.97
CA LYS A 959 9.69 25.65 -13.35
C LYS A 959 10.44 24.36 -13.65
N ALA A 960 10.54 23.43 -12.70
CA ALA A 960 11.20 22.14 -12.95
C ALA A 960 10.30 21.20 -13.75
N TRP A 961 9.01 21.18 -13.41
CA TRP A 961 7.98 20.45 -14.13
C TRP A 961 6.67 21.24 -14.10
N SER A 962 5.99 21.34 -15.24
CA SER A 962 4.68 22.00 -15.37
C SER A 962 3.65 21.03 -15.97
N ALA A 963 2.37 21.23 -15.65
CA ALA A 963 1.30 20.42 -16.20
C ALA A 963 1.15 20.59 -17.73
N GLU A 964 1.53 21.74 -18.27
CA GLU A 964 1.42 22.05 -19.71
C GLU A 964 2.67 21.60 -20.50
N ASN A 965 3.87 21.88 -20.01
CA ASN A 965 5.13 21.63 -20.74
C ASN A 965 5.88 20.37 -20.28
N GLY A 966 5.45 19.74 -19.18
CA GLY A 966 6.18 18.65 -18.54
C GLY A 966 7.51 19.11 -17.93
N TYR A 967 8.52 18.25 -17.97
CA TYR A 967 9.86 18.53 -17.44
C TYR A 967 10.60 19.59 -18.26
N LEU A 968 11.15 20.60 -17.59
CA LEU A 968 11.89 21.69 -18.21
C LEU A 968 13.38 21.61 -17.85
N GLN A 969 14.22 21.48 -18.88
CA GLN A 969 15.67 21.37 -18.71
C GLN A 969 16.28 22.68 -18.20
N CYS A 970 17.31 22.56 -17.37
CA CYS A 970 18.14 23.67 -16.93
C CYS A 970 19.23 23.98 -17.98
N GLY A 971 19.33 25.24 -18.41
CA GLY A 971 20.34 25.76 -19.34
C GLY A 971 19.94 25.77 -20.83
N VAL A 972 20.36 26.81 -21.55
CA VAL A 972 20.15 27.00 -23.01
C VAL A 972 21.33 26.40 -23.78
N SER A 973 21.31 25.12 -24.16
CA SER A 973 22.22 24.65 -25.22
C SER A 973 21.82 23.32 -25.86
N CYS A 974 21.70 23.39 -27.18
CA CYS A 974 21.69 22.37 -28.23
C CYS A 974 22.03 20.93 -27.78
N LEU A 975 21.13 19.99 -28.09
CA LEU A 975 21.44 18.56 -28.22
C LEU A 975 22.82 18.41 -28.88
N LEU A 976 23.80 17.99 -28.09
CA LEU A 976 25.09 17.58 -28.60
C LEU A 976 24.83 16.39 -29.52
N ARG A 977 24.70 16.64 -30.84
CA ARG A 977 25.03 15.65 -31.86
C ARG A 977 26.53 15.41 -31.76
N THR A 978 26.97 14.75 -30.70
CA THR A 978 28.35 14.30 -30.56
C THR A 978 28.62 13.28 -31.65
N SER A 979 29.66 13.53 -32.45
CA SER A 979 30.18 12.50 -33.35
C SER A 979 30.57 11.26 -32.54
N LYS A 980 30.48 10.06 -33.12
CA LYS A 980 30.80 8.80 -32.42
C LYS A 980 32.16 8.76 -31.71
N ASN A 981 33.10 9.65 -32.06
CA ASN A 981 34.44 9.70 -31.45
C ASN A 981 34.54 10.52 -30.15
N THR A 982 33.51 11.29 -29.79
CA THR A 982 33.54 12.19 -28.62
C THR A 982 32.76 11.67 -27.42
N TRP A 983 32.27 10.42 -27.45
CA TRP A 983 31.54 9.83 -26.34
C TRP A 983 32.44 9.58 -25.11
N PRO A 984 31.93 9.84 -23.87
CA PRO A 984 32.61 9.53 -22.61
C PRO A 984 32.97 8.05 -22.46
N SER A 985 33.98 7.71 -21.67
CA SER A 985 34.27 6.31 -21.36
C SER A 985 33.38 5.79 -20.21
N VAL A 986 32.95 4.53 -20.29
CA VAL A 986 31.96 3.95 -19.37
C VAL A 986 32.46 2.60 -18.86
N THR A 987 32.36 2.36 -17.56
CA THR A 987 32.37 0.99 -17.03
C THR A 987 30.94 0.44 -17.13
N LEU A 988 30.73 -0.67 -17.83
CA LEU A 988 29.47 -1.41 -17.77
C LEU A 988 29.64 -2.55 -16.77
N ALA A 989 28.98 -2.48 -15.61
CA ALA A 989 29.09 -3.45 -14.53
C ALA A 989 27.84 -4.33 -14.46
N LEU A 990 27.96 -5.61 -14.81
CA LEU A 990 26.87 -6.58 -14.84
C LEU A 990 26.88 -7.43 -13.56
N PHE A 991 25.73 -7.55 -12.89
CA PHE A 991 25.59 -8.30 -11.63
C PHE A 991 24.58 -9.43 -11.77
N ILE A 992 25.07 -10.68 -11.74
CA ILE A 992 24.26 -11.90 -11.69
C ILE A 992 24.49 -12.50 -10.30
N ALA A 993 23.79 -11.94 -9.31
CA ALA A 993 23.99 -12.22 -7.88
C ALA A 993 23.06 -13.30 -7.30
N LYS A 994 22.02 -13.68 -8.06
CA LYS A 994 21.00 -14.68 -7.71
C LYS A 994 20.57 -15.43 -8.98
N PRO A 995 19.95 -16.62 -8.89
CA PRO A 995 19.39 -17.30 -10.06
C PRO A 995 18.38 -16.40 -10.77
N ILE A 996 18.58 -16.14 -12.06
CA ILE A 996 17.73 -15.26 -12.86
C ILE A 996 17.36 -16.02 -14.14
N PRO A 997 16.06 -16.06 -14.52
CA PRO A 997 15.67 -16.64 -15.80
C PRO A 997 16.05 -15.71 -16.96
N PHE A 998 16.26 -16.27 -18.15
CA PHE A 998 16.53 -15.50 -19.38
C PHE A 998 17.80 -14.62 -19.34
N VAL A 999 18.85 -15.07 -18.65
CA VAL A 999 20.16 -14.37 -18.64
C VAL A 999 20.78 -14.28 -20.03
N ARG A 1000 20.53 -15.26 -20.90
CA ARG A 1000 20.97 -15.21 -22.31
C ARG A 1000 20.40 -13.99 -23.04
N GLU A 1001 19.13 -13.71 -22.83
CA GLU A 1001 18.40 -12.58 -23.39
C GLU A 1001 18.89 -11.26 -22.78
N PHE A 1002 19.15 -11.23 -21.46
CA PHE A 1002 19.84 -10.11 -20.82
C PHE A 1002 21.19 -9.81 -21.50
N LEU A 1003 22.06 -10.80 -21.64
CA LEU A 1003 23.37 -10.65 -22.29
C LEU A 1003 23.25 -10.26 -23.77
N ALA A 1004 22.19 -10.71 -24.46
CA ALA A 1004 21.86 -10.27 -25.81
C ALA A 1004 21.49 -8.78 -25.85
N THR A 1005 20.63 -8.30 -24.94
CA THR A 1005 20.29 -6.87 -24.86
C THR A 1005 21.53 -6.01 -24.56
N VAL A 1006 22.43 -6.49 -23.70
CA VAL A 1006 23.72 -5.84 -23.45
C VAL A 1006 24.59 -5.77 -24.71
N SER A 1007 24.60 -6.83 -25.52
CA SER A 1007 25.33 -6.89 -26.79
C SER A 1007 24.75 -5.94 -27.85
N TYR A 1008 23.46 -5.61 -27.75
CA TYR A 1008 22.78 -4.69 -28.66
C TYR A 1008 22.93 -3.22 -28.27
N ILE A 1009 23.49 -2.91 -27.10
CA ILE A 1009 23.73 -1.52 -26.69
C ILE A 1009 24.56 -0.81 -27.77
N THR A 1010 24.01 0.28 -28.32
CA THR A 1010 24.59 0.96 -29.49
C THR A 1010 25.77 1.87 -29.16
N TYR A 1011 26.20 1.91 -27.90
CA TYR A 1011 27.33 2.69 -27.42
C TYR A 1011 28.67 2.10 -27.93
N PRO A 1012 29.67 2.93 -28.31
CA PRO A 1012 30.92 2.40 -28.87
C PRO A 1012 31.65 1.45 -27.91
N THR A 1013 31.84 0.18 -28.28
CA THR A 1013 32.49 -0.83 -27.42
C THR A 1013 33.94 -0.46 -27.07
N SER A 1014 34.61 0.31 -27.93
CA SER A 1014 35.94 0.89 -27.67
C SER A 1014 35.99 1.91 -26.52
N LYS A 1015 34.83 2.36 -26.04
CA LYS A 1015 34.66 3.26 -24.90
C LYS A 1015 34.16 2.55 -23.65
N ILE A 1016 33.90 1.25 -23.71
CA ILE A 1016 33.32 0.48 -22.62
C ILE A 1016 34.37 -0.46 -22.02
N ASP A 1017 34.59 -0.34 -20.71
CA ASP A 1017 35.22 -1.39 -19.90
C ASP A 1017 34.13 -2.22 -19.24
N LEU A 1018 34.19 -3.53 -19.40
CA LEU A 1018 33.15 -4.43 -18.93
C LEU A 1018 33.59 -5.09 -17.62
N TYR A 1019 32.78 -4.97 -16.59
CA TYR A 1019 32.93 -5.68 -15.33
C TYR A 1019 31.77 -6.66 -15.18
N ILE A 1020 32.05 -7.94 -14.96
CA ILE A 1020 31.02 -8.97 -14.87
C ILE A 1020 31.22 -9.72 -13.56
N TYR A 1021 30.21 -9.66 -12.70
CA TYR A 1021 30.11 -10.48 -11.51
C TYR A 1021 29.02 -11.53 -11.72
N ASN A 1022 29.42 -12.81 -11.67
CA ASN A 1022 28.50 -13.93 -11.68
C ASN A 1022 28.82 -14.84 -10.51
N ASN A 1023 27.95 -14.90 -9.50
CA ASN A 1023 28.07 -15.88 -8.42
C ASN A 1023 27.16 -17.12 -8.64
N GLN A 1024 26.52 -17.22 -9.80
CA GLN A 1024 25.55 -18.26 -10.11
C GLN A 1024 26.13 -19.29 -11.08
N LYS A 1025 26.24 -20.53 -10.61
CA LYS A 1025 26.69 -21.67 -11.42
C LYS A 1025 25.76 -21.98 -12.58
N TYR A 1026 24.46 -21.74 -12.40
CA TYR A 1026 23.41 -22.05 -13.37
C TYR A 1026 23.66 -21.36 -14.74
N ASN A 1027 23.92 -20.06 -14.75
CA ASN A 1027 24.13 -19.31 -15.99
C ASN A 1027 25.59 -19.26 -16.47
N ASN A 1028 26.49 -20.01 -15.83
CA ASN A 1028 27.92 -19.85 -16.04
C ASN A 1028 28.33 -20.10 -17.51
N LYS A 1029 27.67 -21.05 -18.19
CA LYS A 1029 27.93 -21.35 -19.62
C LYS A 1029 27.62 -20.15 -20.53
N ASP A 1030 26.45 -19.55 -20.39
CA ASP A 1030 26.05 -18.38 -21.19
C ASP A 1030 26.93 -17.17 -20.89
N VAL A 1031 27.27 -16.98 -19.61
CA VAL A 1031 28.16 -15.91 -19.17
C VAL A 1031 29.58 -16.09 -19.73
N GLU A 1032 30.14 -17.30 -19.68
CA GLU A 1032 31.48 -17.59 -20.22
C GLU A 1032 31.54 -17.41 -21.74
N GLU A 1033 30.50 -17.84 -22.46
CA GLU A 1033 30.38 -17.62 -23.90
C GLU A 1033 30.33 -16.12 -24.23
N PHE A 1034 29.52 -15.37 -23.50
CA PHE A 1034 29.47 -13.91 -23.61
C PHE A 1034 30.82 -13.27 -23.30
N VAL A 1035 31.49 -13.64 -22.19
CA VAL A 1035 32.82 -13.13 -21.80
C VAL A 1035 33.85 -13.38 -22.89
N LYS A 1036 33.85 -14.56 -23.52
CA LYS A 1036 34.76 -14.91 -24.62
C LYS A 1036 34.58 -14.02 -25.83
N ASN A 1037 33.34 -13.64 -26.14
CA ASN A 1037 33.03 -12.71 -27.23
C ASN A 1037 33.32 -11.26 -26.83
N ALA A 1038 32.99 -10.88 -25.60
CA ALA A 1038 33.20 -9.54 -25.07
C ALA A 1038 34.69 -9.17 -25.01
N LYS A 1039 35.58 -10.11 -24.64
CA LYS A 1039 37.05 -9.92 -24.65
C LYS A 1039 37.62 -9.51 -26.01
N LYS A 1040 36.89 -9.70 -27.11
CA LYS A 1040 37.31 -9.31 -28.47
C LYS A 1040 36.79 -7.94 -28.90
N LEU A 1041 35.74 -7.42 -28.24
CA LEU A 1041 34.97 -6.25 -28.69
C LEU A 1041 35.12 -5.04 -27.76
N TYR A 1042 35.16 -5.28 -26.46
CA TYR A 1042 35.22 -4.26 -25.41
C TYR A 1042 36.67 -3.88 -25.09
N ARG A 1043 36.87 -2.68 -24.54
CA ARG A 1043 38.22 -2.14 -24.29
C ARG A 1043 38.98 -2.94 -23.24
N THR A 1044 38.35 -3.24 -22.12
CA THR A 1044 38.84 -4.17 -21.10
C THR A 1044 37.67 -5.00 -20.55
N VAL A 1045 37.95 -6.21 -20.06
CA VAL A 1045 36.95 -7.10 -19.47
C VAL A 1045 37.51 -7.69 -18.18
N GLU A 1046 36.87 -7.39 -17.05
CA GLU A 1046 37.10 -8.03 -15.76
C GLU A 1046 35.94 -8.96 -15.45
N TYR A 1047 36.24 -10.24 -15.19
CA TYR A 1047 35.24 -11.27 -14.91
C TYR A 1047 35.54 -11.93 -13.58
N ILE A 1048 34.56 -11.86 -12.67
CA ILE A 1048 34.54 -12.54 -11.38
C ILE A 1048 33.55 -13.70 -11.50
N SER A 1049 34.08 -14.92 -11.52
CA SER A 1049 33.30 -16.14 -11.70
C SER A 1049 32.70 -16.63 -10.38
N SER A 1050 31.79 -17.61 -10.50
CA SER A 1050 31.12 -18.24 -9.38
C SER A 1050 32.04 -19.04 -8.45
N ASP A 1051 33.31 -19.21 -8.82
CA ASP A 1051 34.31 -19.91 -8.01
C ASP A 1051 34.94 -19.01 -6.93
N THR A 1052 34.67 -17.70 -7.00
CA THR A 1052 35.15 -16.73 -6.01
C THR A 1052 34.10 -16.50 -4.93
N GLU A 1053 34.49 -16.59 -3.66
CA GLU A 1053 33.64 -16.32 -2.49
C GLU A 1053 33.40 -14.81 -2.25
N LEU A 1054 33.20 -14.04 -3.33
CA LEU A 1054 32.95 -12.61 -3.23
C LEU A 1054 31.45 -12.37 -3.05
N ASP A 1055 31.04 -11.80 -1.92
CA ASP A 1055 29.66 -11.37 -1.67
C ASP A 1055 29.25 -10.22 -2.62
N GLU A 1056 27.94 -10.06 -2.84
CA GLU A 1056 27.38 -9.02 -3.71
C GLU A 1056 27.85 -7.61 -3.34
N ARG A 1057 27.92 -7.27 -2.04
CA ARG A 1057 28.35 -5.93 -1.59
C ARG A 1057 29.80 -5.66 -1.97
N GLU A 1058 30.66 -6.65 -1.76
CA GLU A 1058 32.07 -6.56 -2.08
C GLU A 1058 32.27 -6.51 -3.60
N ALA A 1059 31.44 -7.22 -4.37
CA ALA A 1059 31.43 -7.13 -5.83
C ALA A 1059 31.02 -5.73 -6.33
N ARG A 1060 29.93 -5.16 -5.78
CA ARG A 1060 29.48 -3.80 -6.14
C ARG A 1060 30.52 -2.74 -5.77
N LYS A 1061 31.17 -2.88 -4.62
CA LYS A 1061 32.32 -2.06 -4.22
C LYS A 1061 33.52 -2.22 -5.16
N ALA A 1062 33.86 -3.47 -5.52
CA ALA A 1062 34.94 -3.76 -6.45
C ALA A 1062 34.70 -3.14 -7.84
N ALA A 1063 33.46 -3.11 -8.33
CA ALA A 1063 33.10 -2.44 -9.58
C ALA A 1063 33.35 -0.92 -9.55
N LEU A 1064 33.08 -0.25 -8.41
CA LEU A 1064 33.43 1.17 -8.23
C LEU A 1064 34.94 1.39 -8.21
N ILE A 1065 35.68 0.52 -7.53
CA ILE A 1065 37.16 0.54 -7.49
C ILE A 1065 37.74 0.30 -8.88
N PHE A 1066 37.19 -0.64 -9.64
CA PHE A 1066 37.56 -0.93 -11.02
C PHE A 1066 37.36 0.30 -11.91
N THR A 1067 36.19 0.93 -11.84
CA THR A 1067 35.88 2.17 -12.58
C THR A 1067 36.88 3.29 -12.27
N LYS A 1068 37.21 3.47 -10.98
CA LYS A 1068 38.18 4.45 -10.52
C LYS A 1068 39.59 4.16 -11.07
N LYS A 1069 40.02 2.90 -11.09
CA LYS A 1069 41.32 2.49 -11.65
C LYS A 1069 41.37 2.68 -13.16
N ALA A 1070 40.29 2.34 -13.85
CA ALA A 1070 40.15 2.49 -15.30
C ALA A 1070 40.02 3.96 -15.76
N SER A 1071 39.79 4.89 -14.83
CA SER A 1071 39.57 6.31 -15.13
C SER A 1071 38.40 6.54 -16.10
N ASN A 1072 37.31 5.77 -15.93
CA ASN A 1072 36.10 5.96 -16.72
C ASN A 1072 35.28 7.18 -16.28
N ASP A 1073 34.61 7.82 -17.23
CA ASP A 1073 33.75 8.98 -16.98
C ASP A 1073 32.44 8.60 -16.29
N PHE A 1074 31.93 7.39 -16.55
CA PHE A 1074 30.74 6.85 -15.90
C PHE A 1074 30.92 5.38 -15.53
N VAL A 1075 30.10 4.90 -14.58
CA VAL A 1075 29.80 3.47 -14.41
C VAL A 1075 28.31 3.26 -14.53
N PHE A 1076 27.89 2.28 -15.34
CA PHE A 1076 26.53 1.82 -15.44
C PHE A 1076 26.42 0.44 -14.79
N MET A 1077 25.81 0.39 -13.62
CA MET A 1077 25.57 -0.83 -12.86
C MET A 1077 24.23 -1.43 -13.28
N LEU A 1078 24.24 -2.68 -13.73
CA LEU A 1078 23.10 -3.36 -14.32
C LEU A 1078 22.95 -4.75 -13.71
N ASP A 1079 21.85 -4.98 -13.00
CA ASP A 1079 21.49 -6.29 -12.48
C ASP A 1079 20.98 -7.20 -13.61
N GLY A 1080 21.21 -8.51 -13.48
CA GLY A 1080 20.83 -9.48 -14.50
C GLY A 1080 19.32 -9.67 -14.70
N ASP A 1081 18.51 -9.18 -13.76
CA ASP A 1081 17.04 -9.17 -13.84
C ASP A 1081 16.48 -7.93 -14.57
N VAL A 1082 17.35 -7.13 -15.20
CA VAL A 1082 16.94 -5.99 -16.06
C VAL A 1082 16.85 -6.43 -17.51
N HIS A 1083 15.74 -6.10 -18.19
CA HIS A 1083 15.62 -6.29 -19.63
C HIS A 1083 15.41 -4.95 -20.35
N LEU A 1084 16.43 -4.50 -21.08
CA LEU A 1084 16.39 -3.25 -21.83
C LEU A 1084 15.83 -3.49 -23.23
N ILE A 1085 14.74 -2.82 -23.57
CA ILE A 1085 14.13 -2.94 -24.92
C ILE A 1085 14.68 -1.89 -25.90
N ILE A 1086 15.28 -0.81 -25.38
CA ILE A 1086 15.85 0.28 -26.18
C ILE A 1086 17.39 0.11 -26.24
N PRO A 1087 17.97 -0.22 -27.42
CA PRO A 1087 19.43 -0.35 -27.61
C PRO A 1087 20.22 0.92 -27.26
N GLU A 1088 19.61 2.09 -27.42
CA GLU A 1088 20.18 3.41 -27.12
C GLU A 1088 20.08 3.80 -25.64
N THR A 1089 19.58 2.95 -24.73
CA THR A 1089 19.35 3.30 -23.32
C THR A 1089 20.58 3.94 -22.66
N LEU A 1090 21.77 3.35 -22.84
CA LEU A 1090 23.00 3.91 -22.28
C LEU A 1090 23.35 5.28 -22.88
N GLN A 1091 23.12 5.48 -24.18
CA GLN A 1091 23.34 6.78 -24.85
C GLN A 1091 22.40 7.83 -24.25
N PHE A 1092 21.12 7.51 -24.14
CA PHE A 1092 20.13 8.42 -23.56
C PHE A 1092 20.43 8.76 -22.10
N LEU A 1093 20.86 7.79 -21.29
CA LEU A 1093 21.24 8.05 -19.90
C LEU A 1093 22.50 8.92 -19.81
N VAL A 1094 23.53 8.66 -20.62
CA VAL A 1094 24.76 9.47 -20.65
C VAL A 1094 24.48 10.89 -21.16
N GLU A 1095 23.68 11.04 -22.20
CA GLU A 1095 23.24 12.35 -22.70
C GLU A 1095 22.46 13.10 -21.61
N THR A 1096 21.47 12.46 -21.00
CA THR A 1096 20.65 13.06 -19.94
C THR A 1096 21.51 13.48 -18.75
N ALA A 1097 22.42 12.60 -18.31
CA ALA A 1097 23.36 12.87 -17.22
C ALA A 1097 24.32 14.02 -17.55
N THR A 1098 24.82 14.08 -18.78
CA THR A 1098 25.78 15.11 -19.21
C THR A 1098 25.11 16.47 -19.37
N VAL A 1099 23.97 16.53 -20.09
CA VAL A 1099 23.24 17.78 -20.35
C VAL A 1099 22.59 18.31 -19.07
N GLY A 1100 22.00 17.43 -18.25
CA GLY A 1100 21.35 17.80 -16.99
C GLY A 1100 22.26 17.86 -15.77
N LYS A 1101 23.56 17.52 -15.92
CA LYS A 1101 24.54 17.41 -14.82
C LYS A 1101 24.08 16.46 -13.70
N PHE A 1102 23.39 15.38 -14.06
CA PHE A 1102 22.95 14.38 -13.09
C PHE A 1102 24.08 13.40 -12.78
N ASN A 1103 24.42 13.31 -11.49
CA ASN A 1103 25.54 12.49 -11.04
C ASN A 1103 25.17 11.02 -10.80
N ILE A 1104 23.93 10.74 -10.41
CA ILE A 1104 23.39 9.39 -10.18
C ILE A 1104 22.01 9.33 -10.82
N ILE A 1105 21.82 8.51 -11.85
CA ILE A 1105 20.56 8.42 -12.60
C ILE A 1105 20.22 6.97 -12.97
N ALA A 1106 18.94 6.62 -12.91
CA ALA A 1106 18.41 5.30 -13.27
C ALA A 1106 17.27 5.43 -14.29
N PRO A 1107 17.17 4.56 -15.31
CA PRO A 1107 15.96 4.45 -16.10
C PRO A 1107 14.83 3.84 -15.24
N LEU A 1108 13.59 4.30 -15.41
CA LEU A 1108 12.44 3.65 -14.81
C LEU A 1108 12.24 2.26 -15.42
N LEU A 1109 12.24 1.24 -14.58
CA LEU A 1109 11.95 -0.15 -14.91
C LEU A 1109 10.91 -0.69 -13.95
N THR A 1110 9.89 -1.34 -14.48
CA THR A 1110 8.79 -1.94 -13.70
C THR A 1110 8.76 -3.45 -13.92
N LEU A 1111 8.29 -4.21 -12.94
CA LEU A 1111 7.81 -5.56 -13.22
C LEU A 1111 6.65 -5.43 -14.20
N HIS A 1112 6.68 -6.18 -15.30
CA HIS A 1112 5.73 -6.00 -16.38
C HIS A 1112 4.27 -6.19 -15.88
N GLY A 1113 3.42 -5.19 -16.14
CA GLY A 1113 2.02 -5.20 -15.69
C GLY A 1113 1.81 -4.99 -14.17
N LYS A 1114 2.86 -4.70 -13.39
CA LYS A 1114 2.79 -4.47 -11.94
C LYS A 1114 3.31 -3.05 -11.59
N LEU A 1115 2.97 -2.56 -10.38
CA LEU A 1115 3.45 -1.25 -9.88
C LEU A 1115 4.87 -1.29 -9.31
N PHE A 1116 5.38 -2.48 -8.96
CA PHE A 1116 6.72 -2.63 -8.41
C PHE A 1116 7.77 -2.18 -9.43
N SER A 1117 8.64 -1.28 -9.01
CA SER A 1117 9.64 -0.63 -9.87
C SER A 1117 10.99 -0.54 -9.17
N ASN A 1118 12.02 -0.14 -9.92
CA ASN A 1118 13.38 0.04 -9.44
C ASN A 1118 13.61 1.37 -8.70
N PHE A 1119 12.58 2.03 -8.19
CA PHE A 1119 12.71 3.26 -7.38
C PHE A 1119 11.63 3.34 -6.30
N TRP A 1120 11.90 4.09 -5.23
CA TRP A 1120 10.89 4.46 -4.24
C TRP A 1120 10.71 5.98 -4.23
N GLY A 1121 9.46 6.45 -4.17
CA GLY A 1121 9.16 7.88 -4.18
C GLY A 1121 9.29 8.57 -2.82
N ALA A 1122 9.11 7.82 -1.72
CA ALA A 1122 9.24 8.33 -0.35
C ALA A 1122 9.86 7.26 0.56
N LEU A 1123 10.31 7.67 1.74
CA LEU A 1123 10.71 6.76 2.81
C LEU A 1123 9.81 6.98 4.03
N ASP A 1124 9.63 5.93 4.82
CA ASP A 1124 9.08 6.06 6.17
C ASP A 1124 10.13 6.64 7.14
N ASN A 1125 9.75 6.82 8.41
CA ASN A 1125 10.65 7.34 9.44
C ASN A 1125 11.82 6.40 9.76
N ASN A 1126 11.76 5.12 9.35
CA ASN A 1126 12.80 4.12 9.56
C ASN A 1126 13.73 3.97 8.33
N GLY A 1127 13.46 4.69 7.24
CA GLY A 1127 14.23 4.61 5.99
C GLY A 1127 13.79 3.49 5.04
N TYR A 1128 12.67 2.83 5.31
CA TYR A 1128 12.08 1.79 4.45
C TYR A 1128 11.10 2.39 3.43
N TYR A 1129 10.63 1.55 2.51
CA TYR A 1129 9.68 1.92 1.46
C TYR A 1129 8.47 2.68 2.02
N SER A 1130 8.20 3.85 1.45
CA SER A 1130 6.92 4.53 1.53
C SER A 1130 6.52 5.01 0.14
N ARG A 1131 5.21 5.05 -0.13
CA ARG A 1131 4.71 5.53 -1.43
C ARG A 1131 4.60 7.06 -1.38
N SER A 1132 5.23 7.77 -2.32
CA SER A 1132 4.98 9.21 -2.52
C SER A 1132 3.64 9.45 -3.19
N GLU A 1133 3.10 10.67 -3.05
CA GLU A 1133 1.82 11.05 -3.68
C GLU A 1133 1.82 10.86 -5.21
N ASP A 1134 2.96 11.09 -5.86
CA ASP A 1134 3.12 11.04 -7.32
C ASP A 1134 3.62 9.68 -7.86
N TYR A 1135 3.87 8.68 -7.01
CA TYR A 1135 4.50 7.42 -7.41
C TYR A 1135 3.75 6.69 -8.55
N ILE A 1136 2.42 6.54 -8.42
CA ILE A 1136 1.59 5.87 -9.42
C ILE A 1136 1.58 6.66 -10.73
N GLU A 1137 1.51 7.99 -10.65
CA GLU A 1137 1.50 8.84 -11.83
C GLU A 1137 2.83 8.78 -12.60
N ILE A 1138 3.95 8.60 -11.90
CA ILE A 1138 5.27 8.38 -12.50
C ILE A 1138 5.37 6.98 -13.14
N VAL A 1139 4.91 5.94 -12.43
CA VAL A 1139 4.97 4.54 -12.90
C VAL A 1139 4.07 4.29 -14.12
N ASP A 1140 2.85 4.84 -14.12
CA ASP A 1140 1.89 4.74 -15.22
C ASP A 1140 2.26 5.64 -16.42
N GLY A 1141 3.26 6.52 -16.29
CA GLY A 1141 3.64 7.48 -17.32
C GLY A 1141 2.65 8.65 -17.49
N LYS A 1142 1.82 8.95 -16.48
CA LYS A 1142 0.96 10.15 -16.46
C LYS A 1142 1.78 11.42 -16.22
N ARG A 1143 2.80 11.32 -15.37
CA ARG A 1143 3.83 12.36 -15.19
C ARG A 1143 5.15 11.84 -15.72
N VAL A 1144 5.62 12.46 -16.79
CA VAL A 1144 6.86 12.09 -17.48
C VAL A 1144 7.93 13.14 -17.22
N GLY A 1145 9.14 12.72 -16.87
CA GLY A 1145 10.22 13.62 -16.47
C GLY A 1145 11.46 12.92 -15.92
N ILE A 1146 12.22 13.70 -15.15
CA ILE A 1146 13.41 13.26 -14.43
C ILE A 1146 13.18 13.61 -12.96
N TRP A 1147 13.13 12.61 -12.10
CA TRP A 1147 12.60 12.73 -10.74
C TRP A 1147 13.70 12.47 -9.73
N ASN A 1148 13.97 13.45 -8.85
CA ASN A 1148 14.82 13.25 -7.68
C ASN A 1148 14.06 12.40 -6.66
N VAL A 1149 14.58 11.22 -6.35
CA VAL A 1149 13.92 10.20 -5.54
C VAL A 1149 14.87 9.67 -4.45
N PRO A 1150 14.33 9.22 -3.30
CA PRO A 1150 15.17 8.78 -2.18
C PRO A 1150 15.81 7.40 -2.36
N TYR A 1151 15.37 6.59 -3.32
CA TYR A 1151 15.89 5.23 -3.56
C TYR A 1151 15.81 4.86 -5.04
N ILE A 1152 16.86 4.23 -5.54
CA ILE A 1152 16.95 3.63 -6.87
C ILE A 1152 17.72 2.30 -6.80
N SER A 1153 17.44 1.37 -7.69
CA SER A 1153 18.16 0.09 -7.78
C SER A 1153 18.18 -0.44 -9.22
N LYS A 1154 18.76 -1.65 -9.41
CA LYS A 1154 18.75 -2.46 -10.64
C LYS A 1154 19.53 -1.92 -11.85
N ALA A 1155 19.35 -0.66 -12.21
CA ALA A 1155 20.01 -0.02 -13.34
C ALA A 1155 20.43 1.40 -12.93
N VAL A 1156 21.70 1.62 -12.62
CA VAL A 1156 22.19 2.89 -12.06
C VAL A 1156 23.43 3.38 -12.79
N LEU A 1157 23.34 4.55 -13.42
CA LEU A 1157 24.46 5.26 -14.03
C LEU A 1157 25.02 6.29 -13.04
N ILE A 1158 26.32 6.22 -12.77
CA ILE A 1158 27.04 7.08 -11.81
C ILE A 1158 28.18 7.79 -12.53
N ASN A 1159 28.28 9.11 -12.35
CA ASN A 1159 29.39 9.92 -12.85
C ASN A 1159 30.67 9.71 -12.02
N LYS A 1160 31.83 9.74 -12.68
CA LYS A 1160 33.16 9.59 -12.07
C LYS A 1160 33.39 10.44 -10.82
N ASP A 1161 32.80 11.64 -10.78
CA ASP A 1161 33.00 12.58 -9.67
C ASP A 1161 32.41 12.04 -8.36
N LYS A 1162 31.38 11.19 -8.43
CA LYS A 1162 30.79 10.50 -7.27
C LYS A 1162 31.37 9.12 -7.03
N VAL A 1163 31.88 8.43 -8.05
CA VAL A 1163 32.47 7.08 -7.91
C VAL A 1163 33.51 7.02 -6.78
N LYS A 1164 34.39 8.03 -6.69
CA LYS A 1164 35.40 8.11 -5.62
C LYS A 1164 34.79 8.28 -4.23
N MET A 1165 33.66 8.98 -4.13
CA MET A 1165 32.97 9.26 -2.87
C MET A 1165 32.10 8.08 -2.42
N LEU A 1166 31.61 7.28 -3.37
CA LEU A 1166 30.70 6.16 -3.13
C LEU A 1166 31.43 4.84 -2.84
N GLU A 1167 32.76 4.81 -2.71
CA GLU A 1167 33.56 3.58 -2.57
C GLU A 1167 33.10 2.67 -1.41
N ASN A 1168 32.59 3.24 -0.31
CA ASN A 1168 32.10 2.49 0.85
C ASN A 1168 30.57 2.50 1.01
N SER A 1169 29.83 2.91 -0.03
CA SER A 1169 28.37 3.10 0.03
C SER A 1169 27.59 1.79 0.27
N TYR A 1170 27.98 0.69 -0.39
CA TYR A 1170 27.35 -0.63 -0.23
C TYR A 1170 27.62 -1.31 1.13
N THR A 1171 28.61 -0.82 1.88
CA THR A 1171 29.00 -1.31 3.21
C THR A 1171 28.76 -0.28 4.31
N PHE A 1172 28.01 0.79 4.00
CA PHE A 1172 27.71 1.86 4.96
C PHE A 1172 26.81 1.37 6.09
N ASN A 1173 25.76 0.64 5.72
CA ASN A 1173 24.83 0.02 6.64
C ASN A 1173 24.66 -1.46 6.25
N VAL A 1174 25.37 -2.33 6.97
CA VAL A 1174 25.34 -3.78 6.71
C VAL A 1174 24.08 -4.46 7.23
N MET A 1175 23.23 -3.75 7.98
CA MET A 1175 21.98 -4.28 8.55
C MET A 1175 20.80 -4.24 7.57
N VAL A 1176 20.91 -3.46 6.50
CA VAL A 1176 19.94 -3.32 5.40
C VAL A 1176 20.55 -3.87 4.12
N ASP A 1177 19.78 -4.22 3.09
CA ASP A 1177 20.30 -4.73 1.82
C ASP A 1177 21.32 -3.78 1.14
N ALA A 1178 22.07 -4.29 0.16
CA ALA A 1178 23.16 -3.56 -0.49
C ALA A 1178 22.70 -2.25 -1.15
N ASP A 1179 21.56 -2.27 -1.84
CA ASP A 1179 21.01 -1.11 -2.55
C ASP A 1179 20.44 -0.08 -1.57
N MET A 1180 19.80 -0.53 -0.48
CA MET A 1180 19.39 0.35 0.61
C MET A 1180 20.58 1.05 1.26
N SER A 1181 21.68 0.32 1.54
CA SER A 1181 22.91 0.90 2.09
C SER A 1181 23.50 1.95 1.14
N PHE A 1182 23.54 1.67 -0.17
CA PHE A 1182 23.99 2.61 -1.19
C PHE A 1182 23.16 3.90 -1.18
N CYS A 1183 21.83 3.75 -1.22
CA CYS A 1183 20.90 4.89 -1.25
C CYS A 1183 20.97 5.70 0.05
N GLU A 1184 21.08 5.04 1.21
CA GLU A 1184 21.23 5.68 2.51
C GLU A 1184 22.51 6.53 2.57
N TYR A 1185 23.63 5.96 2.11
CA TYR A 1185 24.90 6.67 2.02
C TYR A 1185 24.80 7.90 1.10
N ALA A 1186 24.21 7.74 -0.09
CA ALA A 1186 24.01 8.83 -1.05
C ALA A 1186 23.22 9.99 -0.42
N ARG A 1187 22.10 9.68 0.26
CA ARG A 1187 21.30 10.69 0.98
C ARG A 1187 22.09 11.36 2.10
N ALA A 1188 22.82 10.59 2.92
CA ALA A 1188 23.62 11.11 4.03
C ALA A 1188 24.72 12.08 3.58
N MET A 1189 25.25 11.89 2.36
CA MET A 1189 26.24 12.77 1.75
C MET A 1189 25.65 13.90 0.90
N GLY A 1190 24.32 13.99 0.79
CA GLY A 1190 23.63 14.99 -0.01
C GLY A 1190 23.76 14.78 -1.52
N TYR A 1191 23.89 13.53 -1.97
CA TYR A 1191 23.89 13.17 -3.39
C TYR A 1191 22.48 12.82 -3.83
N PHE A 1192 22.03 13.46 -4.90
CA PHE A 1192 20.70 13.24 -5.45
C PHE A 1192 20.71 12.02 -6.36
N MET A 1193 19.63 11.25 -6.29
CA MET A 1193 19.40 10.07 -7.08
C MET A 1193 18.21 10.35 -7.98
N TYR A 1194 18.38 10.18 -9.28
CA TYR A 1194 17.34 10.50 -10.25
C TYR A 1194 16.79 9.25 -10.91
N VAL A 1195 15.48 9.21 -11.13
CA VAL A 1195 14.85 8.24 -12.03
C VAL A 1195 14.29 8.96 -13.25
N VAL A 1196 14.55 8.44 -14.45
CA VAL A 1196 14.03 8.99 -15.72
C VAL A 1196 12.97 8.07 -16.31
N ASN A 1197 11.79 8.61 -16.58
CA ASN A 1197 10.68 7.89 -17.21
C ASN A 1197 10.24 8.53 -18.54
N GLN A 1198 11.11 9.32 -19.17
CA GLN A 1198 10.87 9.96 -20.48
C GLN A 1198 10.59 8.97 -21.63
N ARG A 1199 10.97 7.71 -21.46
CA ARG A 1199 10.77 6.62 -22.42
C ARG A 1199 10.46 5.34 -21.65
N TYR A 1200 9.83 4.39 -22.33
CA TYR A 1200 9.73 3.02 -21.83
C TYR A 1200 11.06 2.29 -22.12
N TYR A 1201 11.99 2.34 -21.17
CA TYR A 1201 13.35 1.80 -21.34
C TYR A 1201 13.41 0.27 -21.33
N GLY A 1202 12.45 -0.37 -20.67
CA GLY A 1202 12.40 -1.81 -20.47
C GLY A 1202 11.57 -2.19 -19.25
N PHE A 1203 11.83 -3.37 -18.72
CA PHE A 1203 11.13 -3.92 -17.56
C PHE A 1203 12.09 -4.78 -16.73
N LEU A 1204 11.60 -5.21 -15.56
CA LEU A 1204 12.27 -6.15 -14.67
C LEU A 1204 11.73 -7.57 -14.92
N VAL A 1205 12.63 -8.55 -14.96
CA VAL A 1205 12.34 -9.98 -14.99
C VAL A 1205 12.04 -10.46 -13.57
N ASP A 1206 10.93 -11.18 -13.39
CA ASP A 1206 10.52 -11.72 -12.10
C ASP A 1206 11.36 -12.97 -11.78
N ALA A 1207 12.25 -12.85 -10.80
CA ALA A 1207 13.18 -13.91 -10.41
C ALA A 1207 12.92 -14.44 -8.99
N GLU A 1208 11.85 -14.01 -8.31
CA GLU A 1208 11.64 -14.35 -6.89
C GLU A 1208 11.40 -15.85 -6.66
N ASN A 1209 10.71 -16.52 -7.60
CA ASN A 1209 10.33 -17.93 -7.50
C ASN A 1209 10.93 -18.83 -8.60
N PHE A 1210 12.02 -18.39 -9.23
CA PHE A 1210 12.65 -19.14 -10.32
C PHE A 1210 13.27 -20.45 -9.83
N VAL A 1211 12.84 -21.59 -10.38
CA VAL A 1211 13.31 -22.93 -9.99
C VAL A 1211 14.35 -23.44 -10.98
N ASN A 1212 15.63 -23.42 -10.58
CA ASN A 1212 16.77 -23.79 -11.41
C ASN A 1212 17.46 -25.12 -10.98
N SER A 1213 16.67 -26.11 -10.59
CA SER A 1213 17.16 -27.44 -10.18
C SER A 1213 17.67 -28.28 -11.35
N ASN A 1214 18.58 -29.22 -11.08
CA ASN A 1214 19.08 -30.20 -12.08
C ASN A 1214 18.00 -31.12 -12.69
N GLU A 1215 16.76 -31.10 -12.19
CA GLU A 1215 15.63 -31.85 -12.76
C GLU A 1215 15.09 -31.21 -14.05
N ARG A 1216 15.45 -29.96 -14.35
CA ARG A 1216 15.05 -29.21 -15.55
C ARG A 1216 16.32 -28.77 -16.28
N LEU A 1217 16.56 -29.26 -17.48
CA LEU A 1217 17.66 -28.80 -18.34
C LEU A 1217 17.42 -27.38 -18.86
N HIS A 1218 16.16 -27.03 -19.12
CA HIS A 1218 15.73 -25.72 -19.64
C HIS A 1218 14.65 -25.08 -18.74
N PRO A 1219 14.98 -24.64 -17.51
CA PRO A 1219 14.05 -24.01 -16.58
C PRO A 1219 13.25 -22.83 -17.15
N GLU A 1220 13.81 -22.05 -18.09
CA GLU A 1220 13.11 -20.93 -18.72
C GLU A 1220 11.84 -21.36 -19.47
N MET A 1221 11.74 -22.61 -19.92
CA MET A 1221 10.54 -23.14 -20.54
C MET A 1221 9.34 -23.06 -19.59
N TYR A 1222 9.57 -23.14 -18.27
CA TYR A 1222 8.53 -23.17 -17.25
C TYR A 1222 8.07 -21.77 -16.80
N GLU A 1223 8.67 -20.70 -17.34
CA GLU A 1223 8.48 -19.32 -16.87
C GLU A 1223 7.33 -18.55 -17.56
N ILE A 1224 6.39 -19.26 -18.20
CA ILE A 1224 5.28 -18.68 -18.95
C ILE A 1224 4.34 -17.80 -18.09
N PHE A 1225 4.23 -18.08 -16.79
CA PHE A 1225 3.34 -17.35 -15.88
C PHE A 1225 3.96 -16.06 -15.33
N ASN A 1226 5.23 -16.11 -14.92
CA ASN A 1226 5.89 -14.99 -14.25
C ASN A 1226 6.51 -14.00 -15.26
N ASN A 1227 7.02 -14.53 -16.38
CA ASN A 1227 7.85 -13.80 -17.34
C ASN A 1227 7.32 -13.95 -18.76
N ARG A 1228 5.99 -13.92 -18.92
CA ARG A 1228 5.28 -14.17 -20.19
C ARG A 1228 5.86 -13.42 -21.39
N HIS A 1229 6.17 -12.14 -21.28
CA HIS A 1229 6.60 -11.34 -22.44
C HIS A 1229 7.92 -11.83 -23.07
N ILE A 1230 8.86 -12.34 -22.26
CA ILE A 1230 10.21 -12.74 -22.71
C ILE A 1230 10.21 -14.22 -23.03
N TRP A 1231 9.38 -14.97 -22.30
CA TRP A 1231 8.98 -16.32 -22.68
C TRP A 1231 8.39 -16.32 -24.10
N GLU A 1232 7.45 -15.43 -24.42
CA GLU A 1232 6.86 -15.29 -25.75
C GLU A 1232 7.92 -15.00 -26.82
N GLN A 1233 8.85 -14.08 -26.56
CA GLN A 1233 9.92 -13.74 -27.50
C GLN A 1233 10.84 -14.93 -27.80
N ARG A 1234 11.11 -15.78 -26.80
CA ARG A 1234 11.96 -16.96 -26.97
C ARG A 1234 11.21 -18.13 -27.62
N TYR A 1235 9.96 -18.36 -27.24
CA TYR A 1235 9.27 -19.63 -27.45
C TYR A 1235 8.11 -19.59 -28.45
N ILE A 1236 7.48 -18.44 -28.70
CA ILE A 1236 6.45 -18.32 -29.74
C ILE A 1236 7.09 -18.08 -31.11
N HIS A 1237 6.52 -18.68 -32.15
CA HIS A 1237 7.03 -18.49 -33.51
C HIS A 1237 6.89 -17.01 -33.92
N PRO A 1238 7.92 -16.35 -34.49
CA PRO A 1238 7.88 -14.92 -34.84
C PRO A 1238 6.72 -14.51 -35.76
N LYS A 1239 6.24 -15.45 -36.59
CA LYS A 1239 5.09 -15.28 -37.51
C LYS A 1239 3.72 -15.66 -36.94
N TYR A 1240 3.63 -16.11 -35.68
CA TYR A 1240 2.36 -16.56 -35.09
C TYR A 1240 1.31 -15.45 -35.10
N TYR A 1241 1.64 -14.26 -34.58
CA TYR A 1241 0.70 -13.13 -34.54
C TYR A 1241 0.33 -12.59 -35.93
N GLU A 1242 1.23 -12.71 -36.92
CA GLU A 1242 0.92 -12.41 -38.32
C GLU A 1242 -0.13 -13.40 -38.86
N ALA A 1243 0.05 -14.70 -38.60
CA ALA A 1243 -0.92 -15.73 -38.97
C ALA A 1243 -2.26 -15.53 -38.25
N LEU A 1244 -2.26 -15.25 -36.94
CA LEU A 1244 -3.46 -15.01 -36.16
C LEU A 1244 -4.27 -13.81 -36.69
N ASN A 1245 -3.62 -12.80 -37.24
CA ASN A 1245 -4.27 -11.63 -37.86
C ASN A 1245 -4.56 -11.76 -39.36
N SER A 1246 -3.95 -12.74 -40.05
CA SER A 1246 -4.20 -13.02 -41.48
C SER A 1246 -5.64 -13.45 -41.73
N ARG A 1247 -6.19 -13.24 -42.93
CA ARG A 1247 -7.48 -13.86 -43.31
C ARG A 1247 -7.32 -15.29 -43.81
N ASP A 1248 -6.16 -15.59 -44.39
CA ASP A 1248 -5.89 -16.86 -45.06
C ASP A 1248 -4.86 -17.64 -44.25
N ILE A 1249 -5.29 -18.78 -43.70
CA ILE A 1249 -4.41 -19.77 -43.08
C ILE A 1249 -4.32 -20.96 -44.05
N PRO A 1250 -3.12 -21.46 -44.39
CA PRO A 1250 -2.95 -22.62 -45.25
C PRO A 1250 -3.79 -23.81 -44.76
N GLN A 1251 -4.55 -24.40 -45.68
CA GLN A 1251 -5.38 -25.57 -45.45
C GLN A 1251 -4.96 -26.69 -46.41
N PRO A 1252 -3.81 -27.37 -46.16
CA PRO A 1252 -3.25 -28.36 -47.08
C PRO A 1252 -4.17 -29.55 -47.40
N CYS A 1253 -5.05 -29.94 -46.47
CA CYS A 1253 -6.11 -30.91 -46.69
C CYS A 1253 -7.43 -30.33 -46.16
N PRO A 1254 -8.61 -30.79 -46.63
CA PRO A 1254 -9.90 -30.34 -46.09
C PRO A 1254 -9.93 -30.46 -44.56
N ASP A 1255 -10.29 -29.37 -43.87
CA ASP A 1255 -10.32 -29.20 -42.40
C ASP A 1255 -9.01 -29.53 -41.66
N VAL A 1256 -7.87 -29.51 -42.38
CA VAL A 1256 -6.52 -29.58 -41.79
C VAL A 1256 -5.81 -28.26 -42.06
N TYR A 1257 -5.61 -27.47 -41.01
CA TYR A 1257 -4.94 -26.17 -41.08
C TYR A 1257 -3.49 -26.28 -40.64
N ASP A 1258 -2.59 -25.55 -41.28
CA ASP A 1258 -1.15 -25.53 -40.97
C ASP A 1258 -0.69 -24.09 -40.72
N TYR A 1259 -0.15 -23.82 -39.54
CA TYR A 1259 0.22 -22.46 -39.13
C TYR A 1259 1.45 -22.42 -38.21
N PRO A 1260 2.25 -21.34 -38.23
CA PRO A 1260 3.38 -21.18 -37.32
C PRO A 1260 2.89 -21.01 -35.87
N LEU A 1261 3.44 -21.79 -34.93
CA LEU A 1261 3.01 -21.74 -33.52
C LEU A 1261 4.19 -21.53 -32.55
N ILE A 1262 5.17 -22.45 -32.52
CA ILE A 1262 6.32 -22.38 -31.59
C ILE A 1262 7.64 -22.10 -32.33
N SER A 1263 8.61 -21.50 -31.64
CA SER A 1263 9.91 -21.14 -32.22
C SER A 1263 10.84 -22.35 -32.37
N GLU A 1264 11.87 -22.25 -33.21
CA GLU A 1264 12.92 -23.28 -33.29
C GLU A 1264 13.69 -23.47 -31.96
N ASN A 1265 13.76 -22.42 -31.12
CA ASN A 1265 14.36 -22.56 -29.78
C ASN A 1265 13.47 -23.42 -28.88
N PHE A 1266 12.15 -23.21 -28.91
CA PHE A 1266 11.24 -24.06 -28.15
C PHE A 1266 11.35 -25.50 -28.63
N THR A 1267 11.31 -25.74 -29.94
CA THR A 1267 11.37 -27.12 -30.43
C THR A 1267 12.66 -27.82 -30.03
N LYS A 1268 13.80 -27.10 -30.09
CA LYS A 1268 15.10 -27.60 -29.66
C LYS A 1268 15.12 -27.92 -28.16
N GLU A 1269 14.75 -26.95 -27.32
CA GLU A 1269 14.81 -27.10 -25.85
C GLU A 1269 13.80 -28.15 -25.36
N LEU A 1270 12.64 -28.27 -26.01
CA LEU A 1270 11.68 -29.33 -25.74
C LEU A 1270 12.24 -30.70 -26.09
N ILE A 1271 12.89 -30.87 -27.25
CA ILE A 1271 13.57 -32.13 -27.59
C ILE A 1271 14.68 -32.44 -26.57
N GLU A 1272 15.50 -31.44 -26.22
CA GLU A 1272 16.58 -31.59 -25.25
C GLU A 1272 16.04 -32.00 -23.87
N GLU A 1273 14.90 -31.45 -23.42
CA GLU A 1273 14.26 -31.90 -22.17
C GLU A 1273 13.70 -33.32 -22.24
N MET A 1274 13.04 -33.67 -23.36
CA MET A 1274 12.50 -35.02 -23.53
C MET A 1274 13.64 -36.06 -23.54
N GLU A 1275 14.75 -35.75 -24.21
CA GLU A 1275 15.94 -36.62 -24.19
C GLU A 1275 16.68 -36.60 -22.85
N HIS A 1276 16.68 -35.48 -22.12
CA HIS A 1276 17.25 -35.39 -20.78
C HIS A 1276 16.49 -36.28 -19.79
N TYR A 1277 15.16 -36.27 -19.87
CA TYR A 1277 14.31 -37.19 -19.13
C TYR A 1277 14.55 -38.64 -19.56
N GLY A 1278 14.65 -38.89 -20.87
CA GLY A 1278 15.17 -40.13 -21.46
C GLY A 1278 14.30 -41.39 -21.31
N HIS A 1279 13.24 -41.36 -20.49
CA HIS A 1279 12.35 -42.50 -20.25
C HIS A 1279 11.24 -42.62 -21.32
N TRP A 1280 11.64 -42.72 -22.58
CA TRP A 1280 10.76 -42.95 -23.74
C TRP A 1280 9.95 -44.25 -23.64
N SER A 1281 8.72 -44.24 -24.18
CA SER A 1281 7.87 -45.44 -24.20
C SER A 1281 8.48 -46.56 -25.05
N SER A 1282 7.98 -47.78 -24.84
CA SER A 1282 8.37 -48.92 -25.68
C SER A 1282 7.63 -49.01 -27.02
N GLY A 1283 6.67 -48.11 -27.28
CA GLY A 1283 5.79 -48.15 -28.46
C GLY A 1283 4.84 -49.36 -28.47
N LYS A 1284 4.56 -49.94 -27.30
CA LYS A 1284 3.67 -51.12 -27.13
C LYS A 1284 2.37 -50.70 -26.48
N ASN A 1285 1.31 -51.47 -26.74
CA ASN A 1285 -0.03 -51.18 -26.20
C ASN A 1285 -0.14 -51.16 -24.68
N ARG A 1286 0.81 -51.76 -23.95
CA ARG A 1286 0.84 -51.71 -22.48
C ARG A 1286 1.92 -50.74 -22.06
N ASP A 1287 1.53 -49.75 -21.28
CA ASP A 1287 2.41 -48.72 -20.78
C ASP A 1287 2.03 -48.37 -19.33
N ASP A 1288 2.84 -48.86 -18.39
CA ASP A 1288 2.62 -48.66 -16.96
C ASP A 1288 2.85 -47.21 -16.52
N ARG A 1289 3.37 -46.36 -17.41
CA ARG A 1289 3.52 -44.91 -17.19
C ARG A 1289 2.17 -44.20 -17.29
N LEU A 1290 1.21 -44.77 -18.02
CA LEU A 1290 -0.14 -44.23 -18.22
C LEU A 1290 -1.11 -44.72 -17.14
N ALA A 1291 -2.05 -43.87 -16.72
CA ALA A 1291 -3.07 -44.22 -15.73
C ALA A 1291 -3.98 -45.40 -16.16
N SER A 1292 -4.22 -45.59 -17.47
CA SER A 1292 -4.99 -46.72 -18.00
C SER A 1292 -4.17 -48.01 -18.09
N GLY A 1293 -2.84 -47.93 -18.02
CA GLY A 1293 -1.92 -49.03 -18.33
C GLY A 1293 -1.97 -49.50 -19.80
N TYR A 1294 -2.79 -48.87 -20.64
CA TYR A 1294 -3.07 -49.35 -21.99
C TYR A 1294 -3.32 -48.20 -22.98
N GLU A 1295 -2.66 -48.28 -24.13
CA GLU A 1295 -2.81 -47.36 -25.25
C GLU A 1295 -3.29 -48.11 -26.50
N ASN A 1296 -4.38 -47.63 -27.09
CA ASN A 1296 -4.99 -48.28 -28.26
C ASN A 1296 -4.09 -48.21 -29.49
N VAL A 1297 -3.34 -47.13 -29.64
CA VAL A 1297 -2.46 -46.88 -30.79
C VAL A 1297 -1.14 -46.35 -30.23
N PRO A 1298 -0.23 -47.23 -29.79
CA PRO A 1298 0.92 -46.82 -29.02
C PRO A 1298 1.95 -46.07 -29.85
N THR A 1299 2.56 -45.06 -29.25
CA THR A 1299 3.68 -44.30 -29.81
C THR A 1299 4.89 -44.38 -28.90
N VAL A 1300 6.12 -44.29 -29.44
CA VAL A 1300 7.34 -44.07 -28.64
C VAL A 1300 7.34 -42.61 -28.20
N ASP A 1301 6.95 -42.36 -26.96
CA ASP A 1301 6.64 -41.02 -26.49
C ASP A 1301 7.03 -40.74 -25.02
N ILE A 1302 6.96 -39.45 -24.70
CA ILE A 1302 7.01 -38.88 -23.35
C ILE A 1302 5.89 -37.85 -23.25
N HIS A 1303 5.05 -37.98 -22.22
CA HIS A 1303 3.98 -37.04 -21.92
C HIS A 1303 4.49 -35.83 -21.13
N MET A 1304 3.86 -34.66 -21.31
CA MET A 1304 4.28 -33.41 -20.68
C MET A 1304 4.25 -33.45 -19.14
N TYR A 1305 3.34 -34.22 -18.53
CA TYR A 1305 3.37 -34.39 -17.07
C TYR A 1305 4.60 -35.13 -16.56
N GLN A 1306 5.19 -36.03 -17.37
CA GLN A 1306 6.32 -36.85 -16.93
C GLN A 1306 7.55 -35.98 -16.66
N ILE A 1307 7.58 -34.80 -17.28
CA ILE A 1307 8.58 -33.75 -17.07
C ILE A 1307 8.03 -32.56 -16.26
N ASN A 1308 6.86 -32.67 -15.63
CA ASN A 1308 6.18 -31.60 -14.89
C ASN A 1308 5.91 -30.31 -15.71
N PHE A 1309 5.68 -30.41 -17.02
CA PHE A 1309 5.47 -29.27 -17.93
C PHE A 1309 4.01 -29.09 -18.40
N GLU A 1310 3.12 -29.84 -17.79
CA GLU A 1310 1.74 -29.97 -18.24
C GLU A 1310 0.89 -28.72 -17.98
N LYS A 1311 1.10 -28.07 -16.84
CA LYS A 1311 0.40 -26.85 -16.42
C LYS A 1311 0.74 -25.70 -17.37
N GLU A 1312 2.01 -25.56 -17.68
CA GLU A 1312 2.53 -24.58 -18.63
C GLU A 1312 2.01 -24.86 -20.04
N TRP A 1313 1.97 -26.13 -20.45
CA TRP A 1313 1.46 -26.52 -21.76
C TRP A 1313 -0.06 -26.27 -21.88
N LEU A 1314 -0.88 -26.59 -20.88
CA LEU A 1314 -2.30 -26.26 -20.90
C LEU A 1314 -2.55 -24.76 -21.01
N TYR A 1315 -1.83 -23.96 -20.24
CA TYR A 1315 -1.91 -22.50 -20.33
C TYR A 1315 -1.50 -22.01 -21.73
N PHE A 1316 -0.45 -22.58 -22.31
CA PHE A 1316 -0.05 -22.33 -23.69
C PHE A 1316 -1.16 -22.71 -24.70
N LEU A 1317 -1.84 -23.85 -24.52
CA LEU A 1317 -2.96 -24.24 -25.37
C LEU A 1317 -4.12 -23.24 -25.27
N ASP A 1318 -4.45 -22.77 -24.07
CA ASP A 1318 -5.54 -21.81 -23.86
C ASP A 1318 -5.23 -20.40 -24.40
N GLU A 1319 -3.96 -19.97 -24.30
CA GLU A 1319 -3.53 -18.63 -24.71
C GLU A 1319 -3.15 -18.52 -26.20
N TYR A 1320 -2.60 -19.57 -26.83
CA TYR A 1320 -2.11 -19.51 -28.22
C TYR A 1320 -2.81 -20.47 -29.17
N VAL A 1321 -3.29 -21.62 -28.71
CA VAL A 1321 -3.98 -22.58 -29.60
C VAL A 1321 -5.47 -22.27 -29.69
N ARG A 1322 -6.15 -22.00 -28.57
CA ARG A 1322 -7.59 -21.67 -28.57
C ARG A 1322 -7.92 -20.48 -29.47
N PRO A 1323 -7.22 -19.32 -29.43
CA PRO A 1323 -7.57 -18.20 -30.30
C PRO A 1323 -7.45 -18.54 -31.79
N MET A 1324 -6.47 -19.36 -32.17
CA MET A 1324 -6.36 -19.86 -33.54
C MET A 1324 -7.50 -20.83 -33.86
N GLN A 1325 -7.82 -21.75 -32.97
CA GLN A 1325 -8.94 -22.67 -33.14
C GLN A 1325 -10.28 -21.94 -33.31
N GLU A 1326 -10.60 -20.99 -32.44
CA GLU A 1326 -11.86 -20.23 -32.48
C GLU A 1326 -12.00 -19.44 -33.79
N LYS A 1327 -10.87 -18.96 -34.32
CA LYS A 1327 -10.80 -18.32 -35.63
C LYS A 1327 -11.05 -19.29 -36.78
N LEU A 1328 -10.45 -20.48 -36.74
CA LEU A 1328 -10.53 -21.48 -37.81
C LEU A 1328 -11.88 -22.20 -37.83
N PHE A 1329 -12.38 -22.59 -36.65
CA PHE A 1329 -13.63 -23.33 -36.46
C PHE A 1329 -14.67 -22.44 -35.79
N ILE A 1330 -15.15 -21.45 -36.53
CA ILE A 1330 -16.19 -20.52 -36.07
C ILE A 1330 -17.41 -21.29 -35.56
N GLY A 1331 -17.80 -21.04 -34.32
CA GLY A 1331 -18.92 -21.72 -33.66
C GLY A 1331 -18.51 -22.75 -32.60
N TYR A 1332 -17.23 -23.10 -32.50
CA TYR A 1332 -16.71 -23.93 -31.42
C TYR A 1332 -15.90 -23.07 -30.43
N TYR A 1333 -16.45 -22.94 -29.21
CA TYR A 1333 -15.88 -22.14 -28.13
C TYR A 1333 -15.83 -23.00 -26.86
N GLN A 1334 -14.63 -23.21 -26.34
CA GLN A 1334 -14.41 -23.91 -25.09
C GLN A 1334 -13.30 -23.19 -24.34
N LYS A 1335 -13.62 -22.68 -23.14
CA LYS A 1335 -12.65 -22.07 -22.24
C LYS A 1335 -12.83 -22.61 -20.82
N PRO A 1336 -11.75 -23.04 -20.18
CA PRO A 1336 -10.43 -23.33 -20.75
C PRO A 1336 -10.44 -24.57 -21.64
N VAL A 1337 -9.39 -24.67 -22.46
CA VAL A 1337 -9.08 -25.88 -23.21
C VAL A 1337 -8.81 -27.04 -22.24
N GLU A 1338 -9.36 -28.22 -22.54
CA GLU A 1338 -9.06 -29.45 -21.83
C GLU A 1338 -8.19 -30.35 -22.71
N ALA A 1339 -7.10 -30.90 -22.18
CA ALA A 1339 -6.32 -31.91 -22.89
C ALA A 1339 -5.74 -32.89 -21.89
N ARG A 1340 -5.98 -34.19 -22.09
CA ARG A 1340 -5.47 -35.26 -21.20
C ARG A 1340 -4.25 -35.97 -21.77
N MET A 1341 -4.15 -36.01 -23.10
CA MET A 1341 -3.03 -36.65 -23.79
C MET A 1341 -2.23 -35.54 -24.48
N ILE A 1342 -1.12 -35.18 -23.85
CA ILE A 1342 -0.17 -34.19 -24.32
C ILE A 1342 1.22 -34.80 -24.26
N PHE A 1343 1.82 -35.06 -25.42
CA PHE A 1343 3.01 -35.91 -25.49
C PHE A 1343 3.88 -35.58 -26.70
N VAL A 1344 5.17 -35.87 -26.60
CA VAL A 1344 6.13 -35.79 -27.70
C VAL A 1344 6.42 -37.20 -28.17
N VAL A 1345 6.27 -37.43 -29.47
CA VAL A 1345 6.56 -38.70 -30.14
C VAL A 1345 7.92 -38.62 -30.83
N ARG A 1346 8.67 -39.71 -30.79
CA ARG A 1346 9.92 -39.91 -31.53
C ARG A 1346 9.80 -41.08 -32.50
N TYR A 1347 10.07 -40.83 -33.78
CA TYR A 1347 10.09 -41.86 -34.82
C TYR A 1347 11.50 -42.04 -35.38
N ASN A 1348 12.03 -43.26 -35.34
CA ASN A 1348 13.28 -43.62 -36.00
C ASN A 1348 13.29 -45.09 -36.46
N ARG A 1349 14.27 -45.47 -37.29
CA ARG A 1349 14.37 -46.82 -37.87
C ARG A 1349 14.65 -47.96 -36.89
N ASN A 1350 15.25 -47.64 -35.75
CA ASN A 1350 15.65 -48.62 -34.73
C ASN A 1350 14.52 -48.92 -33.74
N GLU A 1351 13.49 -48.06 -33.68
CA GLU A 1351 12.32 -48.20 -32.82
C GLU A 1351 11.03 -48.25 -33.67
N GLN A 1352 10.06 -47.40 -33.37
CA GLN A 1352 8.88 -47.16 -34.17
C GLN A 1352 9.18 -46.13 -35.27
N PHE A 1353 9.10 -46.54 -36.55
CA PHE A 1353 9.37 -45.67 -37.69
C PHE A 1353 8.11 -45.14 -38.38
N SER A 1354 6.91 -45.59 -37.99
CA SER A 1354 5.61 -45.20 -38.56
C SER A 1354 4.48 -45.37 -37.54
N LEU A 1355 3.30 -44.83 -37.83
CA LEU A 1355 2.09 -45.04 -37.03
C LEU A 1355 0.95 -45.48 -37.94
N ARG A 1356 0.29 -46.59 -37.58
CA ARG A 1356 -0.83 -47.16 -38.33
C ARG A 1356 -2.01 -46.19 -38.44
N THR A 1357 -2.88 -46.43 -39.40
CA THR A 1357 -4.13 -45.68 -39.58
C THR A 1357 -5.00 -45.68 -38.31
N HIS A 1358 -5.41 -44.50 -37.82
CA HIS A 1358 -6.19 -44.33 -36.59
C HIS A 1358 -6.99 -43.02 -36.54
N HIS A 1359 -7.80 -42.87 -35.48
CA HIS A 1359 -8.42 -41.63 -35.04
C HIS A 1359 -7.87 -41.25 -33.67
N ASP A 1360 -7.89 -39.95 -33.39
CA ASP A 1360 -7.48 -39.43 -32.09
C ASP A 1360 -8.67 -39.35 -31.14
N ALA A 1361 -8.41 -39.55 -29.86
CA ALA A 1361 -9.42 -39.40 -28.81
C ALA A 1361 -9.59 -37.92 -28.43
N SER A 1362 -9.86 -37.05 -29.41
CA SER A 1362 -9.99 -35.61 -29.26
C SER A 1362 -11.15 -35.06 -30.09
N THR A 1363 -11.69 -33.90 -29.71
CA THR A 1363 -12.56 -33.16 -30.62
C THR A 1363 -11.72 -32.60 -31.79
N TYR A 1364 -10.57 -32.03 -31.47
CA TYR A 1364 -9.55 -31.62 -32.43
C TYR A 1364 -8.16 -31.92 -31.88
N THR A 1365 -7.22 -32.20 -32.78
CA THR A 1365 -5.83 -32.49 -32.48
C THR A 1365 -4.96 -31.33 -32.95
N VAL A 1366 -3.90 -31.05 -32.21
CA VAL A 1366 -2.78 -30.22 -32.65
C VAL A 1366 -1.53 -31.08 -32.69
N ASP A 1367 -0.91 -31.14 -33.87
CA ASP A 1367 0.31 -31.89 -34.18
C ASP A 1367 1.40 -30.88 -34.61
N ILE A 1368 2.48 -30.77 -33.85
CA ILE A 1368 3.54 -29.78 -34.03
C ILE A 1368 4.85 -30.47 -34.43
N SER A 1369 5.38 -30.13 -35.60
CA SER A 1369 6.69 -30.61 -36.06
C SER A 1369 7.83 -29.98 -35.25
N LEU A 1370 8.62 -30.78 -34.54
CA LEU A 1370 9.70 -30.26 -33.67
C LEU A 1370 11.08 -30.20 -34.36
N ASN A 1371 11.27 -30.95 -35.45
CA ASN A 1371 12.52 -30.94 -36.19
C ASN A 1371 12.30 -31.08 -37.71
N LYS A 1372 13.38 -30.91 -38.49
CA LYS A 1372 13.29 -30.64 -39.93
C LYS A 1372 13.57 -31.87 -40.77
N ARG A 1373 12.65 -32.13 -41.71
CA ARG A 1373 12.84 -33.10 -42.79
C ARG A 1373 14.03 -32.69 -43.68
N ASP A 1374 14.80 -33.67 -44.14
CA ASP A 1374 16.03 -33.55 -44.95
C ASP A 1374 17.23 -32.92 -44.21
N ARG A 1375 17.10 -32.63 -42.90
CA ARG A 1375 18.21 -32.24 -42.01
C ARG A 1375 18.39 -33.24 -40.88
N ASP A 1376 17.29 -33.54 -40.18
CA ASP A 1376 17.28 -34.37 -38.96
C ASP A 1376 16.68 -35.76 -39.21
N TYR A 1377 15.83 -35.90 -40.25
CA TYR A 1377 15.26 -37.16 -40.72
C TYR A 1377 14.88 -37.12 -42.20
N GLU A 1378 14.80 -38.28 -42.85
CA GLU A 1378 14.23 -38.45 -44.20
C GLU A 1378 12.98 -39.34 -44.14
N GLY A 1379 12.10 -39.19 -45.14
CA GLY A 1379 10.79 -39.85 -45.12
C GLY A 1379 9.81 -39.14 -44.18
N GLY A 1380 8.78 -39.85 -43.72
CA GLY A 1380 7.77 -39.29 -42.82
C GLY A 1380 6.74 -38.36 -43.46
N GLY A 1381 5.90 -37.80 -42.61
CA GLY A 1381 4.70 -37.03 -42.96
C GLY A 1381 3.43 -37.67 -42.40
N VAL A 1382 2.29 -37.04 -42.66
CA VAL A 1382 0.97 -37.51 -42.23
C VAL A 1382 0.09 -37.70 -43.46
N HIS A 1383 -0.54 -38.86 -43.60
CA HIS A 1383 -1.47 -39.17 -44.68
C HIS A 1383 -2.90 -39.27 -44.14
N TYR A 1384 -3.79 -38.41 -44.63
CA TYR A 1384 -5.22 -38.40 -44.30
C TYR A 1384 -5.99 -39.25 -45.30
N VAL A 1385 -6.32 -40.46 -44.88
CA VAL A 1385 -6.80 -41.56 -45.74
C VAL A 1385 -8.09 -41.18 -46.48
N ARG A 1386 -9.06 -40.59 -45.76
CA ARG A 1386 -10.36 -40.23 -46.35
C ARG A 1386 -10.24 -39.18 -47.46
N TYR A 1387 -9.21 -38.34 -47.44
CA TYR A 1387 -8.99 -37.28 -48.42
C TYR A 1387 -7.91 -37.60 -49.44
N ASN A 1388 -7.24 -38.76 -49.31
CA ASN A 1388 -6.04 -39.11 -50.08
C ASN A 1388 -5.02 -37.96 -50.13
N CYS A 1389 -4.83 -37.30 -48.98
CA CYS A 1389 -4.03 -36.08 -48.86
C CYS A 1389 -2.85 -36.31 -47.92
N THR A 1390 -1.64 -35.97 -48.37
CA THR A 1390 -0.40 -36.20 -47.62
C THR A 1390 0.27 -34.87 -47.32
N ILE A 1391 0.53 -34.62 -46.04
CA ILE A 1391 1.26 -33.44 -45.57
C ILE A 1391 2.68 -33.89 -45.19
N PRO A 1392 3.73 -33.29 -45.77
CA PRO A 1392 5.11 -33.67 -45.47
C PRO A 1392 5.58 -33.26 -44.06
N ALA A 1393 4.85 -32.35 -43.40
CA ALA A 1393 5.10 -31.86 -42.03
C ALA A 1393 6.55 -31.40 -41.81
N ASN A 1394 7.10 -30.65 -42.77
CA ASN A 1394 8.52 -30.35 -42.89
C ASN A 1394 8.96 -29.00 -42.29
N GLN A 1395 8.03 -28.19 -41.78
CA GLN A 1395 8.32 -26.88 -41.19
C GLN A 1395 8.46 -27.01 -39.67
N ILE A 1396 9.60 -26.58 -39.12
CA ILE A 1396 9.84 -26.62 -37.68
C ILE A 1396 8.92 -25.62 -36.98
N GLY A 1397 8.27 -26.05 -35.90
CA GLY A 1397 7.42 -25.23 -35.04
C GLY A 1397 6.05 -24.89 -35.63
N TYR A 1398 5.71 -25.47 -36.78
CA TYR A 1398 4.37 -25.36 -37.38
C TYR A 1398 3.45 -26.42 -36.78
N ALA A 1399 2.20 -26.02 -36.59
CA ALA A 1399 1.13 -26.81 -36.00
C ALA A 1399 0.08 -27.15 -37.05
N ALA A 1400 -0.15 -28.44 -37.27
CA ALA A 1400 -1.31 -28.96 -37.96
C ALA A 1400 -2.48 -29.07 -36.97
N MET A 1401 -3.62 -28.43 -37.28
CA MET A 1401 -4.86 -28.49 -36.49
C MET A 1401 -5.98 -29.13 -37.31
N PHE A 1402 -6.60 -30.19 -36.78
CA PHE A 1402 -7.63 -30.96 -37.48
C PHE A 1402 -8.58 -31.68 -36.50
N PRO A 1403 -9.84 -32.00 -36.90
CA PRO A 1403 -10.74 -32.81 -36.08
C PRO A 1403 -10.20 -34.22 -35.80
N GLY A 1404 -10.14 -34.67 -34.54
CA GLY A 1404 -9.55 -35.98 -34.20
C GLY A 1404 -10.46 -37.17 -34.46
N ARG A 1405 -11.78 -36.96 -34.34
CA ARG A 1405 -12.82 -38.00 -34.46
C ARG A 1405 -13.52 -38.00 -35.82
N LEU A 1406 -14.06 -39.16 -36.19
CA LEU A 1406 -14.99 -39.42 -37.30
C LEU A 1406 -14.45 -39.17 -38.72
N THR A 1407 -13.81 -38.03 -38.98
CA THR A 1407 -13.57 -37.52 -40.35
C THR A 1407 -12.11 -37.61 -40.80
N HIS A 1408 -11.13 -37.43 -39.90
CA HIS A 1408 -9.70 -37.37 -40.24
C HIS A 1408 -8.98 -38.64 -39.83
N LEU A 1409 -9.41 -39.77 -40.39
CA LEU A 1409 -8.67 -41.03 -40.25
C LEU A 1409 -7.30 -40.85 -40.91
N HIS A 1410 -6.22 -40.98 -40.14
CA HIS A 1410 -4.88 -40.60 -40.60
C HIS A 1410 -3.79 -41.59 -40.13
N GLU A 1411 -2.63 -41.55 -40.78
CA GLU A 1411 -1.46 -42.38 -40.48
C GLU A 1411 -0.17 -41.57 -40.57
N SER A 1412 0.87 -41.96 -39.82
CA SER A 1412 2.21 -41.39 -39.95
C SER A 1412 3.05 -42.25 -40.89
N LEU A 1413 3.56 -41.63 -41.97
CA LEU A 1413 4.36 -42.31 -42.98
C LEU A 1413 5.74 -42.75 -42.42
N PRO A 1414 6.34 -43.82 -42.99
CA PRO A 1414 7.65 -44.32 -42.57
C PRO A 1414 8.79 -43.28 -42.63
N VAL A 1415 9.52 -43.13 -41.53
CA VAL A 1415 10.82 -42.45 -41.46
C VAL A 1415 11.91 -43.40 -41.99
N THR A 1416 12.67 -42.96 -43.00
CA THR A 1416 13.67 -43.79 -43.70
C THR A 1416 15.10 -43.61 -43.20
N SER A 1417 15.40 -42.48 -42.58
CA SER A 1417 16.68 -42.20 -41.92
C SER A 1417 16.52 -41.08 -40.88
N GLY A 1418 17.45 -40.99 -39.91
CA GLY A 1418 17.39 -40.01 -38.84
C GLY A 1418 16.24 -40.25 -37.84
N THR A 1419 15.85 -39.18 -37.14
CA THR A 1419 14.84 -39.22 -36.07
C THR A 1419 13.86 -38.06 -36.24
N ARG A 1420 12.56 -38.33 -36.29
CA ARG A 1420 11.49 -37.31 -36.37
C ARG A 1420 10.84 -37.11 -35.00
N TYR A 1421 10.76 -35.87 -34.53
CA TYR A 1421 10.05 -35.53 -33.29
C TYR A 1421 8.78 -34.72 -33.57
N VAL A 1422 7.71 -35.03 -32.86
CA VAL A 1422 6.39 -34.40 -33.03
C VAL A 1422 5.74 -34.19 -31.66
N ALA A 1423 5.28 -32.98 -31.33
CA ALA A 1423 4.46 -32.74 -30.14
C ALA A 1423 2.98 -32.82 -30.51
N VAL A 1424 2.22 -33.66 -29.82
CA VAL A 1424 0.81 -33.93 -30.09
C VAL A 1424 -0.01 -33.57 -28.85
N SER A 1425 -1.13 -32.88 -29.06
CA SER A 1425 -2.13 -32.58 -28.04
C SER A 1425 -3.49 -33.03 -28.52
N PHE A 1426 -4.19 -33.83 -27.71
CA PHE A 1426 -5.58 -34.23 -27.94
C PHE A 1426 -6.50 -33.32 -27.14
N LEU A 1427 -7.12 -32.36 -27.84
CA LEU A 1427 -7.89 -31.29 -27.23
C LEU A 1427 -9.38 -31.62 -27.17
N ASN A 1428 -9.97 -31.30 -26.04
CA ASN A 1428 -11.35 -31.52 -25.64
C ASN A 1428 -11.80 -32.97 -25.95
N PRO A 1429 -11.16 -33.97 -25.28
CA PRO A 1429 -11.44 -35.38 -25.47
C PRO A 1429 -12.86 -35.78 -25.06
#